data_AF-A0A0F2N8H1-F1
#
_entry.id   AF-A0A0F2N8H1-F1
#
_cell.length_a   1.000
_cell.length_b   1.000
_cell.length_c   1.000
_cell.angle_alpha   90.00
_cell.angle_beta   90.00
_cell.angle_gamma   90.00
#
_symmetry.space_group_name_H-M   'P 1'
#
loop_
_entity.id
_entity.type
_entity.pdbx_description
1 polymer ?
#
loop_
_entity_poly.entity_id
_entity_poly.type
_entity_poly.pdbx_seq_one_letter_code
_entity_poly.pdbx_strand_id
1 'polypeptide(L)'
;MIKKIFQFLVLCGLFCLVFLGVLLGTEFGLDLVKKNVGRLSGGMISIGRVDGRLLGEWKIANVKVTTPGADVEVAGLEWDWHPVRLGTGKFHVAGLTVGGLKIALKDTEQSASATGPIELPPILLPFALAIDSFAVDRLQVFGSDGSELIVIDHIGGRLEGSGESLAISEFSLEAPDIGFSMHGNFDLGRNHHIDLTGRWWLAEYGFHPIDGTFSLFGPLNSPKVTFGVNRSGGIRVEGKVENLLERPEWTATVTAWDVDLSVLIKHCPEIHLTTFSGRVAGDTDGYRGRATAEGDWGKLKDMHLDTTLTADWMGIAFDTLSIDNGETRAEAEGGKISWRNIFDWQGRFHFKNFDPSALMEELPGRLNADFVNRGHVRDDFGVDISFAVSELDGQLHGQPISAEGELQLTENDIRTDGLTLRSGEVEGVAYVDNGMISWSEKVSWSGAVRLENFNPEGLFPDFPGRINGEFSGEGQFTGRGPEGYVKMSDISGQLRGQELAGEGEIHLAGETLRTTGLFLRSGTSELVVEGQAGDDFTLDFTFDSADIGALLPESGGAVRVRGSMRGSRAQPLLEADLEATGFSYGGNSFAQVQAEIHAGLWDEGVLKGSFAGKKMDLSGLSLNTGRIDFTGSMQAQDIALGVSGDMGELKMRAEAEYRENWLGKLTGFQLNSLSYGSWRQQHDAPFVAGKELVSFDTFCISDGEGSICAGGEMLFADTRRWKVRGNVASVPISWLNQLKLLKIPVNGVIDAEIDANGDSRNISSAAIEVRLPEADIALTVEDEEFNAISFDDTVLSLQLNDAQLHGTFFTRMKNGSEVRATASIPGAGAFAAFTHSKPLAGRVELNNFDLAVLSAVTGYGVEPTGRVNSSFILGGTLAKPVISGGSRIEGGGIALPYQGIVLENVTASIVAGEDAARVTCRVTSGPGELRAHGLLRYGDSGVEGELQVRGDNFLLVNLPEYTFRVTPDILFKFSKDKGEISGLVKVPYGLITPEEMSDSVQASEDVILVNGRTEIRENDWPFPLDLDVQVGDDVRIKGYGLDGRLTGQLNVKTTRDELLTGKGELDLVEGTFSLYGRSLDIERGRVLFTGGPIENPGIDVRAQKKVGEEEAKGSGYTVGVDISGLVQDLQYHLFSDPSMDDTEILSMMIVGHSLANSSEEEGNLLEAAAVTLGLKGSTDFIQGLGSMLLIDDLHLEGSSTKENVSLVVGKRVTKDLYIGYDINMFSQQGEFRVRYDLKKGFSVETHSSSQSTGADFLYSFEK
;
A
#
# COMPACT_ATOMS: atom_id res chain seq x y z
N MET A 1 122.08 48.68 -48.23
CA MET A 1 121.91 48.31 -46.79
C MET A 1 120.46 47.94 -46.45
N ILE A 2 119.45 48.72 -46.87
CA ILE A 2 118.03 48.53 -46.54
C ILE A 2 117.46 47.13 -46.90
N LYS A 3 117.88 46.52 -48.01
CA LYS A 3 117.38 45.20 -48.44
C LYS A 3 117.70 44.06 -47.45
N LYS A 4 118.84 44.13 -46.73
CA LYS A 4 119.25 43.10 -45.78
C LYS A 4 118.52 43.19 -44.43
N ILE A 5 118.15 44.41 -44.00
CA ILE A 5 117.35 44.62 -42.78
C ILE A 5 115.89 44.25 -43.03
N PHE A 6 115.33 44.59 -44.19
CA PHE A 6 113.98 44.16 -44.57
C PHE A 6 113.89 42.64 -44.76
N GLN A 7 114.90 42.00 -45.40
CA GLN A 7 114.94 40.54 -45.48
C GLN A 7 115.10 39.86 -44.12
N PHE A 8 115.83 40.46 -43.17
CA PHE A 8 115.94 39.92 -41.82
C PHE A 8 114.64 40.11 -41.02
N LEU A 9 113.96 41.26 -41.11
CA LEU A 9 112.64 41.49 -40.50
C LEU A 9 111.54 40.64 -41.13
N VAL A 10 111.58 40.40 -42.45
CA VAL A 10 110.65 39.50 -43.13
C VAL A 10 110.95 38.05 -42.80
N LEU A 11 112.22 37.62 -42.72
CA LEU A 11 112.54 36.25 -42.26
C LEU A 11 112.21 36.05 -40.78
N CYS A 12 112.49 37.02 -39.91
CA CYS A 12 112.06 36.97 -38.51
C CYS A 12 110.53 37.01 -38.39
N GLY A 13 109.83 37.79 -39.23
CA GLY A 13 108.38 37.84 -39.28
C GLY A 13 107.76 36.55 -39.82
N LEU A 14 108.37 35.92 -40.82
CA LEU A 14 107.92 34.65 -41.39
C LEU A 14 108.26 33.48 -40.46
N PHE A 15 109.42 33.51 -39.81
CA PHE A 15 109.78 32.54 -38.77
C PHE A 15 108.88 32.72 -37.54
N CYS A 16 108.55 33.95 -37.14
CA CYS A 16 107.55 34.21 -36.11
C CYS A 16 106.15 33.75 -36.55
N LEU A 17 105.71 33.96 -37.78
CA LEU A 17 104.40 33.49 -38.27
C LEU A 17 104.32 31.96 -38.38
N VAL A 18 105.39 31.30 -38.83
CA VAL A 18 105.46 29.83 -38.87
C VAL A 18 105.58 29.27 -37.46
N PHE A 19 106.39 29.87 -36.59
CA PHE A 19 106.48 29.49 -35.19
C PHE A 19 105.14 29.71 -34.48
N LEU A 20 104.46 30.83 -34.70
CA LEU A 20 103.12 31.12 -34.17
C LEU A 20 102.07 30.17 -34.76
N GLY A 21 102.15 29.84 -36.04
CA GLY A 21 101.26 28.88 -36.70
C GLY A 21 101.44 27.45 -36.18
N VAL A 22 102.68 27.02 -35.91
CA VAL A 22 102.98 25.73 -35.26
C VAL A 22 102.55 25.77 -33.80
N LEU A 23 102.80 26.86 -33.08
CA LEU A 23 102.43 27.00 -31.68
C LEU A 23 100.90 26.98 -31.52
N LEU A 24 100.15 27.72 -32.34
CA LEU A 24 98.69 27.78 -32.29
C LEU A 24 97.99 26.56 -32.95
N GLY A 25 98.66 25.88 -33.88
CA GLY A 25 98.11 24.75 -34.64
C GLY A 25 98.43 23.36 -34.07
N THR A 26 99.28 23.26 -33.04
CA THR A 26 99.67 21.98 -32.40
C THR A 26 99.29 21.94 -30.92
N GLU A 27 99.21 20.74 -30.34
CA GLU A 27 98.93 20.53 -28.91
C GLU A 27 99.91 21.28 -27.99
N PHE A 28 101.14 21.55 -28.47
CA PHE A 28 102.17 22.22 -27.70
C PHE A 28 101.77 23.63 -27.26
N GLY A 29 101.10 24.44 -28.10
CA GLY A 29 100.73 25.79 -27.70
C GLY A 29 99.60 25.83 -26.69
N LEU A 30 98.69 24.86 -26.76
CA LEU A 30 97.62 24.73 -25.80
C LEU A 30 98.15 24.27 -24.42
N ASP A 31 99.14 23.36 -24.40
CA ASP A 31 99.89 23.01 -23.18
C ASP A 31 100.74 24.19 -22.64
N LEU A 32 101.27 25.05 -23.53
CA LEU A 32 101.95 26.28 -23.13
C LEU A 32 100.99 27.27 -22.46
N VAL A 33 99.77 27.43 -23.00
CA VAL A 33 98.70 28.23 -22.36
C VAL A 33 98.38 27.67 -20.99
N LYS A 34 98.18 26.35 -20.86
CA LYS A 34 97.99 25.69 -19.56
C LYS A 34 99.08 26.00 -18.55
N LYS A 35 100.35 25.86 -18.92
CA LYS A 35 101.49 26.12 -18.03
C LYS A 35 101.57 27.57 -17.57
N ASN A 36 101.07 28.51 -18.37
CA ASN A 36 101.18 29.95 -18.08
C ASN A 36 99.88 30.58 -17.55
N VAL A 37 98.71 29.96 -17.71
CA VAL A 37 97.42 30.58 -17.33
C VAL A 37 97.35 30.91 -15.84
N GLY A 38 97.87 30.02 -14.99
CA GLY A 38 97.95 30.27 -13.55
C GLY A 38 98.85 31.44 -13.19
N ARG A 39 99.96 31.63 -13.93
CA ARG A 39 100.87 32.77 -13.71
C ARG A 39 100.29 34.07 -14.25
N LEU A 40 99.66 34.04 -15.42
CA LEU A 40 99.08 35.21 -16.10
C LEU A 40 97.82 35.72 -15.39
N SER A 41 97.04 34.82 -14.79
CA SER A 41 95.85 35.17 -14.00
C SER A 41 96.17 35.52 -12.55
N GLY A 42 97.44 35.57 -12.14
CA GLY A 42 97.81 35.81 -10.74
C GLY A 42 97.34 34.73 -9.76
N GLY A 43 97.16 33.50 -10.24
CA GLY A 43 96.64 32.36 -9.48
C GLY A 43 95.12 32.20 -9.50
N MET A 44 94.37 33.13 -10.12
CA MET A 44 92.90 33.11 -10.14
C MET A 44 92.33 32.00 -11.03
N ILE A 45 93.04 31.61 -12.10
CA ILE A 45 92.56 30.57 -13.02
C ILE A 45 93.51 29.38 -12.98
N SER A 46 92.96 28.21 -12.68
CA SER A 46 93.65 26.92 -12.77
C SER A 46 92.93 26.05 -13.80
N ILE A 47 93.69 25.39 -14.68
CA ILE A 47 93.11 24.46 -15.65
C ILE A 47 93.81 23.11 -15.56
N GLY A 48 93.01 22.05 -15.58
CA GLY A 48 93.46 20.67 -15.44
C GLY A 48 94.04 20.10 -16.73
N ARG A 49 93.37 19.11 -17.34
CA ARG A 49 93.84 18.48 -18.58
C ARG A 49 93.38 19.34 -19.76
N VAL A 50 94.26 19.52 -20.74
CA VAL A 50 93.89 20.20 -21.98
C VAL A 50 94.25 19.31 -23.16
N ASP A 51 93.36 19.23 -24.14
CA ASP A 51 93.48 18.39 -25.33
C ASP A 51 93.06 19.19 -26.58
N GLY A 52 93.64 18.88 -27.74
CA GLY A 52 93.38 19.55 -29.01
C GLY A 52 94.29 20.74 -29.34
N ARG A 53 93.77 21.69 -30.14
CA ARG A 53 94.56 22.77 -30.78
C ARG A 53 93.82 24.10 -30.73
N LEU A 54 94.55 25.20 -30.47
CA LEU A 54 93.95 26.55 -30.35
C LEU A 54 93.24 27.00 -31.65
N LEU A 55 93.75 26.58 -32.81
CA LEU A 55 93.15 26.80 -34.14
C LEU A 55 92.24 25.62 -34.57
N GLY A 56 91.24 25.30 -33.76
CA GLY A 56 90.24 24.26 -34.04
C GLY A 56 89.48 23.85 -32.77
N GLU A 57 89.02 22.61 -32.72
CA GLU A 57 88.41 22.01 -31.52
C GLU A 57 89.46 21.81 -30.43
N TRP A 58 89.11 22.24 -29.22
CA TRP A 58 89.88 21.97 -28.01
C TRP A 58 88.98 21.70 -26.81
N LYS A 59 89.51 20.91 -25.87
CA LYS A 59 88.81 20.51 -24.65
C LYS A 59 89.66 20.83 -23.42
N ILE A 60 89.06 21.46 -22.42
CA ILE A 60 89.69 21.74 -21.13
C ILE A 60 88.87 21.05 -20.03
N ALA A 61 89.52 20.18 -19.27
CA ALA A 61 88.93 19.55 -18.10
C ALA A 61 89.39 20.25 -16.82
N ASN A 62 88.49 20.34 -15.84
CA ASN A 62 88.72 20.91 -14.51
C ASN A 62 89.24 22.36 -14.56
N VAL A 63 88.46 23.27 -15.16
CA VAL A 63 88.71 24.71 -15.03
C VAL A 63 88.24 25.14 -13.66
N LYS A 64 89.08 25.82 -12.90
CA LYS A 64 88.71 26.51 -11.66
C LYS A 64 89.06 27.97 -11.79
N VAL A 65 88.08 28.84 -11.59
CA VAL A 65 88.23 30.30 -11.57
C VAL A 65 87.84 30.79 -10.18
N THR A 66 88.84 31.18 -9.40
CA THR A 66 88.68 31.75 -8.08
C THR A 66 88.74 33.27 -8.18
N THR A 67 87.61 33.91 -7.88
CA THR A 67 87.48 35.36 -7.77
C THR A 67 87.18 35.75 -6.31
N PRO A 68 87.27 37.05 -5.94
CA PRO A 68 86.85 37.53 -4.63
C PRO A 68 85.37 37.25 -4.32
N GLY A 69 84.51 37.25 -5.34
CA GLY A 69 83.05 37.10 -5.18
C GLY A 69 82.51 35.69 -5.45
N ALA A 70 83.26 34.82 -6.12
CA ALA A 70 82.82 33.46 -6.39
C ALA A 70 83.99 32.52 -6.77
N ASP A 71 83.86 31.24 -6.44
CA ASP A 71 84.63 30.14 -7.02
C ASP A 71 83.80 29.45 -8.09
N VAL A 72 84.29 29.47 -9.33
CA VAL A 72 83.64 28.82 -10.48
C VAL A 72 84.45 27.58 -10.87
N GLU A 73 83.84 26.41 -10.87
CA GLU A 73 84.42 25.16 -11.34
C GLU A 73 83.69 24.68 -12.59
N VAL A 74 84.44 24.23 -13.60
CA VAL A 74 83.89 23.61 -14.81
C VAL A 74 84.55 22.25 -14.97
N ALA A 75 83.77 21.18 -14.96
CA ALA A 75 84.29 19.82 -15.11
C ALA A 75 84.87 19.60 -16.52
N GLY A 76 84.18 20.07 -17.56
CA GLY A 76 84.65 20.00 -18.95
C GLY A 76 84.16 21.19 -19.77
N LEU A 77 85.06 21.77 -20.56
CA LEU A 77 84.78 22.83 -21.52
C LEU A 77 85.23 22.35 -22.90
N GLU A 78 84.28 22.20 -23.82
CA GLU A 78 84.54 21.89 -25.21
C GLU A 78 84.25 23.13 -26.06
N TRP A 79 85.20 23.48 -26.92
CA TRP A 79 85.11 24.66 -27.76
C TRP A 79 85.54 24.34 -29.18
N ASP A 80 84.61 24.45 -30.12
CA ASP A 80 84.86 24.35 -31.56
C ASP A 80 84.48 25.66 -32.26
N TRP A 81 85.48 26.29 -32.86
CA TRP A 81 85.32 27.57 -33.54
C TRP A 81 86.14 27.64 -34.81
N HIS A 82 85.76 28.56 -35.70
CA HIS A 82 86.41 28.77 -36.98
C HIS A 82 87.12 30.12 -37.04
N PRO A 83 88.31 30.27 -36.43
CA PRO A 83 89.01 31.56 -36.30
C PRO A 83 89.37 32.19 -37.65
N VAL A 84 89.51 31.41 -38.72
CA VAL A 84 89.77 31.92 -40.08
C VAL A 84 88.60 32.78 -40.59
N ARG A 85 87.36 32.52 -40.13
CA ARG A 85 86.17 33.31 -40.48
C ARG A 85 86.20 34.74 -39.93
N LEU A 86 87.02 35.01 -38.91
CA LEU A 86 87.26 36.37 -38.43
C LEU A 86 87.87 37.27 -39.52
N GLY A 87 88.71 36.71 -40.39
CA GLY A 87 89.24 37.42 -41.56
C GLY A 87 88.17 37.86 -42.56
N THR A 88 86.98 37.25 -42.49
CA THR A 88 85.79 37.62 -43.28
C THR A 88 84.77 38.44 -42.47
N GLY A 89 85.12 38.90 -41.26
CA GLY A 89 84.23 39.69 -40.41
C GLY A 89 83.14 38.88 -39.68
N LYS A 90 83.30 37.55 -39.58
CA LYS A 90 82.35 36.65 -38.89
C LYS A 90 83.05 35.90 -37.76
N PHE A 91 82.54 36.04 -36.54
CA PHE A 91 82.92 35.20 -35.40
C PHE A 91 81.97 34.01 -35.36
N HIS A 92 82.48 32.84 -35.72
CA HIS A 92 81.69 31.63 -35.89
C HIS A 92 82.16 30.56 -34.90
N VAL A 93 81.27 30.21 -33.99
CA VAL A 93 81.40 29.11 -33.02
C VAL A 93 80.48 27.99 -33.50
N ALA A 94 81.06 26.85 -33.86
CA ALA A 94 80.32 25.69 -34.32
C ALA A 94 79.70 24.91 -33.15
N GLY A 95 80.39 24.89 -32.01
CA GLY A 95 79.88 24.31 -30.77
C GLY A 95 80.61 24.83 -29.54
N LEU A 96 79.85 25.14 -28.50
CA LEU A 96 80.35 25.44 -27.16
C LEU A 96 79.61 24.58 -26.15
N THR A 97 80.30 23.67 -25.47
CA THR A 97 79.70 22.83 -24.43
C THR A 97 80.42 23.01 -23.11
N VAL A 98 79.66 23.32 -22.06
CA VAL A 98 80.15 23.50 -20.69
C VAL A 98 79.50 22.42 -19.82
N GLY A 99 80.25 21.39 -19.47
CA GLY A 99 79.78 20.31 -18.60
C GLY A 99 80.19 20.52 -17.14
N GLY A 100 79.24 20.38 -16.22
CA GLY A 100 79.45 20.40 -14.77
C GLY A 100 79.95 21.75 -14.28
N LEU A 101 79.18 22.81 -14.54
CA LEU A 101 79.46 24.17 -14.09
C LEU A 101 78.98 24.34 -12.64
N LYS A 102 79.89 24.60 -11.71
CA LYS A 102 79.59 24.90 -10.30
C LYS A 102 80.03 26.32 -9.97
N ILE A 103 79.17 27.10 -9.36
CA ILE A 103 79.45 28.48 -8.95
C ILE A 103 79.21 28.57 -7.45
N ALA A 104 80.25 28.62 -6.62
CA ALA A 104 80.14 28.87 -5.19
C ALA A 104 80.34 30.36 -4.93
N LEU A 105 79.27 31.07 -4.56
CA LEU A 105 79.31 32.49 -4.24
C LEU A 105 80.03 32.71 -2.90
N LYS A 106 80.77 33.82 -2.79
CA LYS A 106 81.46 34.22 -1.56
C LYS A 106 80.80 35.45 -0.98
N ASP A 107 80.65 35.47 0.34
CA ASP A 107 80.27 36.68 1.06
C ASP A 107 81.35 37.72 0.85
N THR A 108 81.09 38.65 -0.04
CA THR A 108 81.91 39.84 -0.20
C THR A 108 81.12 40.97 0.45
N GLU A 109 81.57 41.46 1.61
CA GLU A 109 81.00 42.62 2.33
C GLU A 109 80.97 43.92 1.50
N GLN A 110 81.40 43.87 0.23
CA GLN A 110 81.53 44.99 -0.69
C GLN A 110 80.69 44.77 -1.95
N SER A 111 79.38 44.69 -1.77
CA SER A 111 78.40 45.03 -2.81
C SER A 111 77.32 45.92 -2.20
N ALA A 112 77.76 47.08 -1.71
CA ALA A 112 76.88 48.18 -1.40
C ALA A 112 76.57 48.96 -2.70
N SER A 113 75.32 48.86 -3.14
CA SER A 113 74.55 49.93 -3.80
C SER A 113 75.23 50.64 -4.98
N ALA A 114 75.19 50.03 -6.17
CA ALA A 114 75.04 50.83 -7.39
C ALA A 114 73.60 51.38 -7.38
N THR A 115 73.42 52.64 -6.98
CA THR A 115 72.10 53.30 -6.79
C THR A 115 71.73 54.17 -8.00
N GLY A 116 72.02 53.69 -9.21
CA GLY A 116 71.59 54.35 -10.44
C GLY A 116 71.00 53.35 -11.43
N PRO A 117 70.00 53.77 -12.24
CA PRO A 117 69.38 52.94 -13.27
C PRO A 117 70.42 52.18 -14.06
N ILE A 118 70.33 50.85 -14.05
CA ILE A 118 71.15 49.99 -14.91
C ILE A 118 70.74 50.26 -16.36
N GLU A 119 71.39 51.25 -16.98
CA GLU A 119 71.26 51.51 -18.40
C GLU A 119 72.19 50.59 -19.18
N LEU A 120 71.60 49.66 -19.93
CA LEU A 120 72.35 48.84 -20.86
C LEU A 120 72.87 49.75 -22.00
N PRO A 121 74.18 49.76 -22.30
CA PRO A 121 74.67 50.49 -23.45
C PRO A 121 74.17 49.82 -24.75
N PRO A 122 74.01 50.56 -25.86
CA PRO A 122 73.77 49.95 -27.16
C PRO A 122 74.98 49.08 -27.52
N ILE A 123 74.74 47.79 -27.78
CA ILE A 123 75.76 46.81 -28.11
C ILE A 123 75.79 46.66 -29.63
N LEU A 124 76.86 47.14 -30.25
CA LEU A 124 77.08 46.99 -31.68
C LEU A 124 78.05 45.83 -31.91
N LEU A 125 77.58 44.74 -32.51
CA LEU A 125 78.38 43.55 -32.75
C LEU A 125 79.49 43.88 -33.78
N PRO A 126 80.78 43.84 -33.39
CA PRO A 126 81.89 44.27 -34.25
C PRO A 126 82.14 43.32 -35.43
N PHE A 127 81.59 42.11 -35.35
CA PHE A 127 81.58 41.08 -36.37
C PHE A 127 80.22 40.38 -36.32
N ALA A 128 79.80 39.78 -37.44
CA ALA A 128 78.62 38.92 -37.42
C ALA A 128 78.87 37.73 -36.48
N LEU A 129 77.96 37.53 -35.53
CA LEU A 129 78.00 36.46 -34.55
C LEU A 129 77.15 35.30 -35.06
N ALA A 130 77.73 34.11 -35.11
CA ALA A 130 76.95 32.88 -35.28
C ALA A 130 77.45 31.83 -34.29
N ILE A 131 76.54 31.39 -33.43
CA ILE A 131 76.73 30.29 -32.49
C ILE A 131 75.72 29.22 -32.91
N ASP A 132 76.22 28.18 -33.58
CA ASP A 132 75.37 27.11 -34.12
C ASP A 132 74.76 26.25 -33.01
N SER A 133 75.52 26.03 -31.93
CA SER A 133 75.03 25.47 -30.67
C SER A 133 75.87 25.98 -29.50
N PHE A 134 75.20 26.29 -28.39
CA PHE A 134 75.81 26.32 -27.08
C PHE A 134 74.99 25.44 -26.13
N ALA A 135 75.68 24.74 -25.23
CA ALA A 135 75.09 23.91 -24.20
C ALA A 135 75.84 24.07 -22.88
N VAL A 136 75.09 24.18 -21.78
CA VAL A 136 75.59 24.11 -20.41
C VAL A 136 74.86 22.98 -19.72
N ASP A 137 75.58 21.88 -19.48
CA ASP A 137 75.03 20.69 -18.83
C ASP A 137 75.37 20.70 -17.35
N ARG A 138 74.35 20.66 -16.50
CA ARG A 138 74.43 20.79 -15.04
C ARG A 138 75.17 22.03 -14.57
N LEU A 139 74.43 23.12 -14.43
CA LEU A 139 74.82 24.32 -13.70
C LEU A 139 74.29 24.23 -12.27
N GLN A 140 75.19 24.35 -11.29
CA GLN A 140 74.86 24.40 -9.87
C GLN A 140 75.43 25.68 -9.25
N VAL A 141 74.61 26.48 -8.59
CA VAL A 141 75.04 27.66 -7.83
C VAL A 141 74.91 27.35 -6.34
N PHE A 142 75.96 27.58 -5.58
CA PHE A 142 76.01 27.44 -4.13
C PHE A 142 76.13 28.83 -3.49
N GLY A 143 75.42 29.04 -2.39
CA GLY A 143 75.52 30.22 -1.55
C GLY A 143 76.83 30.26 -0.77
N SER A 144 77.09 31.40 -0.13
CA SER A 144 78.25 31.58 0.76
C SER A 144 78.21 30.66 1.98
N ASP A 145 77.01 30.23 2.38
CA ASP A 145 76.73 29.27 3.45
C ASP A 145 76.84 27.80 2.98
N GLY A 146 77.13 27.57 1.70
CA GLY A 146 77.21 26.24 1.09
C GLY A 146 75.85 25.63 0.72
N SER A 147 74.74 26.36 0.89
CA SER A 147 73.42 25.93 0.41
C SER A 147 73.40 25.87 -1.12
N GLU A 148 72.71 24.90 -1.69
CA GLU A 148 72.51 24.82 -3.14
C GLU A 148 71.35 25.75 -3.52
N LEU A 149 71.67 26.85 -4.21
CA LEU A 149 70.73 27.93 -4.54
C LEU A 149 70.00 27.69 -5.86
N ILE A 150 70.72 27.23 -6.88
CA ILE A 150 70.17 27.06 -8.24
C ILE A 150 70.75 25.76 -8.82
N VAL A 151 69.87 24.89 -9.31
CA VAL A 151 70.24 23.71 -10.12
C VAL A 151 69.54 23.83 -11.46
N ILE A 152 70.32 23.83 -12.54
CA ILE A 152 69.82 23.80 -13.91
C ILE A 152 70.46 22.60 -14.58
N ASP A 153 69.64 21.65 -15.03
CA ASP A 153 70.08 20.41 -15.66
C ASP A 153 70.66 20.66 -17.05
N HIS A 154 70.04 21.55 -17.83
CA HIS A 154 70.48 21.89 -19.18
C HIS A 154 70.12 23.33 -19.57
N ILE A 155 71.07 24.05 -20.16
CA ILE A 155 70.82 25.31 -20.88
C ILE A 155 71.34 25.14 -22.29
N GLY A 156 70.47 25.23 -23.30
CA GLY A 156 70.83 25.01 -24.69
C GLY A 156 70.33 26.12 -25.60
N GLY A 157 71.01 26.37 -26.72
CA GLY A 157 70.43 27.24 -27.74
C GLY A 157 71.28 27.52 -28.97
N ARG A 158 70.68 28.31 -29.86
CA ARG A 158 71.24 28.79 -31.12
C ARG A 158 71.03 30.29 -31.26
N LEU A 159 72.12 31.02 -31.52
CA LEU A 159 72.13 32.48 -31.58
C LEU A 159 72.77 32.98 -32.88
N GLU A 160 72.12 33.93 -33.54
CA GLU A 160 72.66 34.63 -34.70
C GLU A 160 72.50 36.14 -34.52
N GLY A 161 73.56 36.90 -34.77
CA GLY A 161 73.54 38.35 -34.57
C GLY A 161 74.37 39.12 -35.58
N SER A 162 73.88 40.29 -35.97
CA SER A 162 74.61 41.23 -36.82
C SER A 162 74.18 42.67 -36.53
N GLY A 163 75.15 43.58 -36.39
CA GLY A 163 74.87 44.96 -36.03
C GLY A 163 74.24 45.06 -34.64
N GLU A 164 73.02 45.58 -34.58
CA GLU A 164 72.22 45.76 -33.36
C GLU A 164 71.13 44.70 -33.20
N SER A 165 71.08 43.65 -34.02
CA SER A 165 70.06 42.59 -33.92
C SER A 165 70.66 41.29 -33.42
N LEU A 166 69.99 40.66 -32.46
CA LEU A 166 70.25 39.30 -32.01
C LEU A 166 68.97 38.45 -32.14
N ALA A 167 69.03 37.42 -32.96
CA ALA A 167 67.96 36.45 -33.12
C ALA A 167 68.27 35.21 -32.28
N ILE A 168 67.33 34.85 -31.40
CA ILE A 168 67.32 33.62 -30.62
C ILE A 168 66.45 32.63 -31.38
N SER A 169 67.09 31.73 -32.12
CA SER A 169 66.36 30.71 -32.90
C SER A 169 65.84 29.59 -32.00
N GLU A 170 66.62 29.27 -30.98
CA GLU A 170 66.29 28.27 -29.98
C GLU A 170 66.99 28.64 -28.67
N PHE A 171 66.24 28.61 -27.58
CA PHE A 171 66.76 28.65 -26.23
C PHE A 171 65.91 27.70 -25.37
N SER A 172 66.55 26.81 -24.64
CA SER A 172 65.92 25.93 -23.68
C SER A 172 66.65 26.00 -22.35
N LEU A 173 65.87 25.92 -21.27
CA LEU A 173 66.35 25.76 -19.91
C LEU A 173 65.52 24.66 -19.25
N GLU A 174 66.20 23.64 -18.73
CA GLU A 174 65.59 22.55 -17.96
C GLU A 174 66.23 22.50 -16.58
N ALA A 175 65.40 22.50 -15.55
CA ALA A 175 65.74 22.27 -14.14
C ALA A 175 64.78 21.20 -13.58
N PRO A 176 65.05 20.61 -12.40
CA PRO A 176 64.30 19.45 -11.90
C PRO A 176 62.77 19.66 -11.88
N ASP A 177 62.34 20.83 -11.43
CA ASP A 177 60.94 21.13 -11.17
C ASP A 177 60.36 22.22 -12.09
N ILE A 178 61.18 22.79 -12.96
CA ILE A 178 60.78 23.86 -13.89
C ILE A 178 61.56 23.78 -15.19
N GLY A 179 60.89 23.98 -16.32
CA GLY A 179 61.57 24.14 -17.59
C GLY A 179 60.86 25.11 -18.51
N PHE A 180 61.61 25.76 -19.38
CA PHE A 180 61.06 26.61 -20.42
C PHE A 180 61.87 26.59 -21.71
N SER A 181 61.18 26.82 -22.83
CA SER A 181 61.77 26.98 -24.15
C SER A 181 61.26 28.27 -24.77
N MET A 182 62.15 29.02 -25.43
CA MET A 182 61.81 30.30 -26.05
C MET A 182 62.54 30.54 -27.36
N HIS A 183 61.92 31.35 -28.20
CA HIS A 183 62.51 31.90 -29.40
C HIS A 183 62.05 33.35 -29.57
N GLY A 184 62.78 34.11 -30.37
CA GLY A 184 62.41 35.50 -30.65
C GLY A 184 63.58 36.39 -30.98
N ASN A 185 63.35 37.69 -30.90
CA ASN A 185 64.32 38.70 -31.29
C ASN A 185 64.62 39.63 -30.12
N PHE A 186 65.89 40.02 -30.04
CA PHE A 186 66.42 40.99 -29.09
C PHE A 186 67.10 42.12 -29.85
N ASP A 187 66.59 43.32 -29.70
CA ASP A 187 67.23 44.55 -30.18
C ASP A 187 68.38 44.91 -29.22
N LEU A 188 69.63 44.88 -29.70
CA LEU A 188 70.82 45.27 -28.96
C LEU A 188 71.07 46.80 -28.99
N GLY A 189 70.24 47.57 -29.70
CA GLY A 189 70.30 49.03 -29.79
C GLY A 189 69.89 49.73 -28.49
N ARG A 190 69.55 51.03 -28.55
CA ARG A 190 69.27 51.84 -27.34
C ARG A 190 68.00 51.47 -26.57
N ASN A 191 67.04 50.80 -27.22
CA ASN A 191 65.72 50.58 -26.64
C ASN A 191 65.54 49.17 -26.06
N HIS A 192 66.51 48.28 -26.27
CA HIS A 192 66.52 46.88 -25.79
C HIS A 192 65.15 46.19 -25.89
N HIS A 193 64.49 46.31 -27.05
CA HIS A 193 63.18 45.72 -27.25
C HIS A 193 63.29 44.20 -27.31
N ILE A 194 62.41 43.53 -26.56
CA ILE A 194 62.28 42.09 -26.55
C ILE A 194 60.93 41.69 -27.15
N ASP A 195 60.98 40.68 -28.00
CA ASP A 195 59.83 39.96 -28.51
C ASP A 195 60.17 38.47 -28.39
N LEU A 196 59.77 37.89 -27.27
CA LEU A 196 60.09 36.51 -26.89
C LEU A 196 58.79 35.76 -26.62
N THR A 197 58.64 34.60 -27.23
CA THR A 197 57.52 33.69 -26.98
C THR A 197 58.04 32.31 -26.67
N GLY A 198 57.34 31.60 -25.78
CA GLY A 198 57.81 30.32 -25.31
C GLY A 198 56.76 29.47 -24.62
N ARG A 199 57.21 28.30 -24.18
CA ARG A 199 56.45 27.35 -23.37
C ARG A 199 57.19 27.10 -22.07
N TRP A 200 56.43 26.80 -21.02
CA TRP A 200 56.95 26.51 -19.70
C TRP A 200 56.22 25.31 -19.09
N TRP A 201 56.86 24.62 -18.14
CA TRP A 201 56.28 23.58 -17.31
C TRP A 201 56.80 23.67 -15.87
N LEU A 202 56.01 23.20 -14.91
CA LEU A 202 56.30 23.18 -13.47
C LEU A 202 55.82 21.87 -12.83
N ALA A 203 56.63 21.28 -11.94
CA ALA A 203 56.30 20.09 -11.17
C ALA A 203 56.65 20.25 -9.67
N GLU A 204 56.11 19.36 -8.83
CA GLU A 204 56.53 19.11 -7.42
C GLU A 204 56.27 20.17 -6.32
N TYR A 205 55.89 21.42 -6.63
CA TYR A 205 55.56 22.45 -5.61
C TYR A 205 54.13 22.39 -5.03
N GLY A 206 53.64 21.20 -4.65
CA GLY A 206 52.26 21.02 -4.14
C GLY A 206 51.16 21.07 -5.22
N PHE A 207 51.52 21.44 -6.45
CA PHE A 207 50.66 21.34 -7.63
C PHE A 207 50.81 19.97 -8.32
N HIS A 208 49.80 19.54 -9.04
CA HIS A 208 49.98 18.54 -10.10
C HIS A 208 50.81 19.16 -11.24
N PRO A 209 51.53 18.38 -12.08
CA PRO A 209 52.35 18.93 -13.15
C PRO A 209 51.56 19.87 -14.07
N ILE A 210 51.98 21.13 -14.20
CA ILE A 210 51.29 22.14 -15.02
C ILE A 210 52.22 22.64 -16.13
N ASP A 211 51.63 22.93 -17.29
CA ASP A 211 52.33 23.50 -18.43
C ASP A 211 51.55 24.65 -19.05
N GLY A 212 52.25 25.47 -19.81
CA GLY A 212 51.69 26.71 -20.32
C GLY A 212 52.51 27.38 -21.40
N THR A 213 51.99 28.52 -21.83
CA THR A 213 52.65 29.41 -22.80
C THR A 213 52.96 30.75 -22.15
N PHE A 214 53.99 31.42 -22.65
CA PHE A 214 54.30 32.78 -22.24
C PHE A 214 54.69 33.66 -23.43
N SER A 215 54.44 34.96 -23.30
CA SER A 215 54.96 35.98 -24.22
C SER A 215 55.45 37.20 -23.45
N LEU A 216 56.60 37.71 -23.89
CA LEU A 216 57.25 38.91 -23.38
C LEU A 216 57.39 39.89 -24.55
N PHE A 217 56.76 41.05 -24.43
CA PHE A 217 56.77 42.05 -25.48
C PHE A 217 57.00 43.45 -24.90
N GLY A 218 57.96 44.19 -25.45
CA GLY A 218 58.21 45.58 -25.09
C GLY A 218 59.67 45.88 -24.77
N PRO A 219 59.98 47.04 -24.17
CA PRO A 219 61.31 47.33 -23.67
C PRO A 219 61.71 46.33 -22.57
N LEU A 220 62.95 45.85 -22.57
CA LEU A 220 63.46 44.88 -21.58
C LEU A 220 63.19 45.31 -20.13
N ASN A 221 63.29 46.60 -19.81
CA ASN A 221 63.07 47.08 -18.45
C ASN A 221 61.59 47.24 -18.08
N SER A 222 60.66 47.17 -19.04
CA SER A 222 59.22 47.30 -18.79
C SER A 222 58.33 46.39 -19.68
N PRO A 223 58.56 45.06 -19.70
CA PRO A 223 57.87 44.18 -20.63
C PRO A 223 56.41 43.98 -20.24
N LYS A 224 55.55 43.88 -21.25
CA LYS A 224 54.23 43.26 -21.08
C LYS A 224 54.41 41.76 -21.07
N VAL A 225 53.71 41.12 -20.14
CA VAL A 225 53.85 39.70 -19.88
C VAL A 225 52.48 39.06 -19.94
N THR A 226 52.35 38.01 -20.75
CA THR A 226 51.16 37.16 -20.74
C THR A 226 51.60 35.73 -20.45
N PHE A 227 51.00 35.11 -19.44
CA PHE A 227 51.14 33.70 -19.11
C PHE A 227 49.79 32.99 -19.25
N GLY A 228 49.77 31.84 -19.89
CA GLY A 228 48.61 30.95 -19.91
C GLY A 228 48.97 29.59 -19.31
N VAL A 229 48.03 28.98 -18.58
CA VAL A 229 48.11 27.58 -18.11
C VAL A 229 47.16 26.74 -18.95
N ASN A 230 47.63 25.61 -19.47
CA ASN A 230 46.88 24.76 -20.40
C ASN A 230 45.97 23.71 -19.72
N ARG A 231 46.00 23.62 -18.38
CA ARG A 231 45.36 22.54 -17.60
C ARG A 231 44.18 23.05 -16.77
N SER A 232 43.07 22.31 -16.79
CA SER A 232 41.82 22.54 -16.01
C SER A 232 41.23 23.94 -16.24
N GLY A 233 40.40 24.09 -17.29
CA GLY A 233 39.91 25.40 -17.69
C GLY A 233 41.02 26.30 -18.24
N GLY A 234 40.71 27.56 -18.55
CA GLY A 234 41.71 28.50 -19.05
C GLY A 234 42.11 29.49 -17.97
N ILE A 235 43.31 29.31 -17.40
CA ILE A 235 43.94 30.34 -16.55
C ILE A 235 44.78 31.24 -17.44
N ARG A 236 44.50 32.54 -17.37
CA ARG A 236 45.24 33.57 -18.10
C ARG A 236 45.68 34.66 -17.13
N VAL A 237 46.97 34.95 -17.16
CA VAL A 237 47.61 36.01 -16.39
C VAL A 237 48.14 37.05 -17.36
N GLU A 238 47.63 38.27 -17.28
CA GLU A 238 48.10 39.40 -18.07
C GLU A 238 48.66 40.46 -17.15
N GLY A 239 49.89 40.87 -17.39
CA GLY A 239 50.57 41.82 -16.54
C GLY A 239 51.61 42.67 -17.23
N LYS A 240 52.16 43.59 -16.47
CA LYS A 240 53.29 44.43 -16.84
C LYS A 240 54.31 44.38 -15.72
N VAL A 241 55.57 44.18 -16.09
CA VAL A 241 56.71 44.33 -15.19
C VAL A 241 57.33 45.70 -15.47
N GLU A 242 57.76 46.40 -14.42
CA GLU A 242 58.53 47.63 -14.46
C GLU A 242 59.83 47.44 -13.66
N ASN A 243 60.89 48.16 -14.04
CA ASN A 243 62.20 48.09 -13.39
C ASN A 243 62.80 46.67 -13.32
N LEU A 244 62.60 45.86 -14.38
CA LEU A 244 63.04 44.45 -14.43
C LEU A 244 64.52 44.27 -14.07
N LEU A 245 65.38 45.23 -14.42
CA LEU A 245 66.82 45.14 -14.21
C LEU A 245 67.28 45.56 -12.81
N GLU A 246 66.43 46.21 -11.99
CA GLU A 246 66.79 46.70 -10.65
C GLU A 246 66.01 45.99 -9.54
N ARG A 247 64.71 46.31 -9.43
CA ARG A 247 63.77 45.73 -8.49
C ARG A 247 62.44 45.58 -9.23
N PRO A 248 62.13 44.38 -9.75
CA PRO A 248 60.96 44.19 -10.60
C PRO A 248 59.68 44.45 -9.80
N GLU A 249 58.94 45.45 -10.21
CA GLU A 249 57.58 45.72 -9.75
C GLU A 249 56.61 45.23 -10.81
N TRP A 250 55.53 44.57 -10.40
CA TRP A 250 54.61 43.95 -11.34
C TRP A 250 53.17 44.16 -10.95
N THR A 251 52.33 44.28 -11.97
CA THR A 251 50.87 44.26 -11.85
C THR A 251 50.35 43.18 -12.76
N ALA A 252 49.42 42.37 -12.26
CA ALA A 252 48.80 41.32 -13.05
C ALA A 252 47.31 41.20 -12.77
N THR A 253 46.56 40.88 -13.83
CA THR A 253 45.18 40.42 -13.73
C THR A 253 45.19 38.92 -14.02
N VAL A 254 44.60 38.16 -13.10
CA VAL A 254 44.43 36.71 -13.21
C VAL A 254 42.96 36.48 -13.52
N THR A 255 42.69 35.83 -14.64
CA THR A 255 41.34 35.38 -15.00
C THR A 255 41.35 33.88 -15.17
N ALA A 256 40.35 33.22 -14.60
CA ALA A 256 40.15 31.79 -14.79
C ALA A 256 38.67 31.49 -15.04
N TRP A 257 38.41 30.48 -15.87
CA TRP A 257 37.08 29.97 -16.15
C TRP A 257 37.11 28.46 -16.10
N ASP A 258 36.07 27.85 -15.53
CA ASP A 258 35.87 26.40 -15.50
C ASP A 258 37.09 25.65 -14.91
N VAL A 259 37.56 26.12 -13.75
CA VAL A 259 38.78 25.60 -13.10
C VAL A 259 38.41 24.72 -11.93
N ASP A 260 38.77 23.45 -12.04
CA ASP A 260 38.79 22.54 -10.90
C ASP A 260 40.13 22.63 -10.17
N LEU A 261 40.10 23.14 -8.93
CA LEU A 261 41.29 23.28 -8.09
C LEU A 261 41.84 21.95 -7.61
N SER A 262 41.02 20.90 -7.49
CA SER A 262 41.46 19.55 -7.08
C SER A 262 42.37 18.91 -8.14
N VAL A 263 42.23 19.30 -9.41
CA VAL A 263 43.06 18.84 -10.53
C VAL A 263 44.39 19.61 -10.61
N LEU A 264 44.45 20.80 -10.00
CA LEU A 264 45.63 21.66 -9.99
C LEU A 264 46.47 21.50 -8.72
N ILE A 265 45.84 21.38 -7.56
CA ILE A 265 46.46 21.37 -6.24
C ILE A 265 46.27 19.98 -5.60
N LYS A 266 47.37 19.33 -5.21
CA LYS A 266 47.32 18.02 -4.56
C LYS A 266 46.60 18.12 -3.21
N HIS A 267 45.71 17.16 -2.90
CA HIS A 267 44.93 17.09 -1.66
C HIS A 267 43.96 18.26 -1.42
N CYS A 268 43.66 19.05 -2.46
CA CYS A 268 42.63 20.08 -2.39
C CYS A 268 41.24 19.42 -2.49
N PRO A 269 40.26 19.79 -1.63
CA PRO A 269 38.88 19.31 -1.77
C PRO A 269 38.28 19.73 -3.11
N GLU A 270 37.19 19.07 -3.53
CA GLU A 270 36.49 19.38 -4.79
C GLU A 270 35.91 20.80 -4.76
N ILE A 271 36.71 21.76 -5.27
CA ILE A 271 36.35 23.16 -5.45
C ILE A 271 36.40 23.46 -6.94
N HIS A 272 35.22 23.69 -7.50
CA HIS A 272 35.05 23.97 -8.91
C HIS A 272 34.71 25.46 -9.09
N LEU A 273 35.63 26.22 -9.67
CA LEU A 273 35.45 27.64 -9.95
C LEU A 273 34.87 27.83 -11.36
N THR A 274 33.63 28.26 -11.46
CA THR A 274 33.01 28.64 -12.74
C THR A 274 33.68 29.91 -13.27
N THR A 275 33.93 30.89 -12.41
CA THR A 275 34.68 32.10 -12.73
C THR A 275 35.65 32.47 -11.61
N PHE A 276 36.81 33.02 -11.99
CA PHE A 276 37.76 33.63 -11.08
C PHE A 276 38.31 34.91 -11.70
N SER A 277 38.34 35.99 -10.94
CA SER A 277 39.00 37.23 -11.33
C SER A 277 39.78 37.81 -10.16
N GLY A 278 41.08 38.01 -10.36
CA GLY A 278 41.97 38.60 -9.38
C GLY A 278 42.78 39.74 -9.97
N ARG A 279 42.98 40.81 -9.20
CA ARG A 279 44.01 41.82 -9.49
C ARG A 279 45.04 41.79 -8.39
N VAL A 280 46.29 41.59 -8.80
CA VAL A 280 47.44 41.48 -7.91
C VAL A 280 48.52 42.47 -8.33
N ALA A 281 49.20 43.02 -7.35
CA ALA A 281 50.35 43.88 -7.54
C ALA A 281 51.39 43.56 -6.47
N GLY A 282 52.67 43.53 -6.86
CA GLY A 282 53.74 43.15 -5.96
C GLY A 282 55.12 43.49 -6.50
N ASP A 283 56.12 43.07 -5.74
CA ASP A 283 57.53 43.12 -6.09
C ASP A 283 58.18 41.76 -5.76
N THR A 284 59.49 41.74 -5.52
CA THR A 284 60.24 40.53 -5.13
C THR A 284 59.97 40.05 -3.71
N ASP A 285 59.47 40.92 -2.83
CA ASP A 285 59.33 40.65 -1.41
C ASP A 285 57.91 40.18 -1.06
N GLY A 286 56.91 40.58 -1.86
CA GLY A 286 55.53 40.10 -1.68
C GLY A 286 54.55 40.75 -2.65
N TYR A 287 53.29 40.30 -2.56
CA TYR A 287 52.19 40.78 -3.37
C TYR A 287 50.91 40.94 -2.57
N ARG A 288 50.05 41.82 -3.06
CA ARG A 288 48.71 42.06 -2.52
C ARG A 288 47.70 42.09 -3.63
N GLY A 289 46.48 41.68 -3.33
CA GLY A 289 45.42 41.68 -4.31
C GLY A 289 44.03 41.55 -3.74
N ARG A 290 43.06 41.66 -4.65
CA ARG A 290 41.68 41.29 -4.40
C ARG A 290 41.29 40.23 -5.42
N ALA A 291 40.59 39.21 -4.96
CA ALA A 291 40.07 38.15 -5.80
C ALA A 291 38.57 37.97 -5.55
N THR A 292 37.85 37.70 -6.63
CA THR A 292 36.45 37.25 -6.60
C THR A 292 36.35 35.95 -7.37
N ALA A 293 35.56 35.01 -6.87
CA ALA A 293 35.30 33.76 -7.55
C ALA A 293 33.84 33.35 -7.42
N GLU A 294 33.33 32.66 -8.43
CA GLU A 294 32.03 31.97 -8.39
C GLU A 294 32.28 30.48 -8.60
N GLY A 295 31.53 29.61 -7.92
CA GLY A 295 31.75 28.18 -8.03
C GLY A 295 30.99 27.33 -7.03
N ASP A 296 31.41 26.08 -6.92
CA ASP A 296 30.86 25.08 -6.01
C ASP A 296 31.96 24.50 -5.11
N TRP A 297 31.57 24.11 -3.90
CA TRP A 297 32.40 23.34 -2.96
C TRP A 297 31.62 22.12 -2.46
N GLY A 298 31.89 20.95 -3.04
CA GLY A 298 31.11 19.73 -2.77
C GLY A 298 29.60 19.92 -3.05
N LYS A 299 28.77 19.79 -2.01
CA LYS A 299 27.31 20.01 -2.07
C LYS A 299 26.90 21.49 -1.94
N LEU A 300 27.79 22.38 -1.49
CA LEU A 300 27.54 23.82 -1.49
C LEU A 300 27.60 24.34 -2.93
N LYS A 301 26.44 24.70 -3.47
CA LYS A 301 26.27 25.23 -4.82
C LYS A 301 26.20 26.75 -4.82
N ASP A 302 26.53 27.35 -5.95
CA ASP A 302 26.35 28.79 -6.23
C ASP A 302 27.11 29.72 -5.27
N MET A 303 28.31 29.31 -4.85
CA MET A 303 29.16 30.08 -3.95
C MET A 303 29.77 31.29 -4.64
N HIS A 304 29.69 32.43 -3.98
CA HIS A 304 30.33 33.68 -4.32
C HIS A 304 31.40 33.97 -3.28
N LEU A 305 32.66 34.00 -3.71
CA LEU A 305 33.82 34.29 -2.90
C LEU A 305 34.32 35.70 -3.20
N ASP A 306 34.57 36.50 -2.16
CA ASP A 306 35.30 37.77 -2.22
C ASP A 306 36.38 37.78 -1.15
N THR A 307 37.63 38.07 -1.54
CA THR A 307 38.74 38.14 -0.60
C THR A 307 39.76 39.21 -0.96
N THR A 308 40.34 39.81 0.07
CA THR A 308 41.57 40.60 -0.04
C THR A 308 42.71 39.83 0.60
N LEU A 309 43.80 39.69 -0.15
CA LEU A 309 44.95 38.89 0.25
C LEU A 309 46.24 39.68 0.19
N THR A 310 47.12 39.35 1.12
CA THR A 310 48.55 39.68 1.10
C THR A 310 49.30 38.37 1.15
N ALA A 311 50.37 38.26 0.39
CA ALA A 311 51.09 37.01 0.28
C ALA A 311 52.56 37.25 -0.09
N ASP A 312 53.39 36.30 0.28
CA ASP A 312 54.76 36.17 -0.17
C ASP A 312 54.97 34.77 -0.77
N TRP A 313 56.21 34.33 -0.92
CA TRP A 313 56.50 32.99 -1.43
C TRP A 313 56.30 31.87 -0.38
N MET A 314 56.06 32.21 0.89
CA MET A 314 55.93 31.28 2.03
C MET A 314 54.52 31.20 2.63
N GLY A 315 53.61 32.10 2.28
CA GLY A 315 52.25 32.06 2.80
C GLY A 315 51.30 33.11 2.22
N ILE A 316 50.02 32.93 2.53
CA ILE A 316 48.93 33.86 2.23
C ILE A 316 48.27 34.26 3.54
N ALA A 317 48.09 35.56 3.73
CA ALA A 317 47.20 36.13 4.73
C ALA A 317 46.00 36.76 4.02
N PHE A 318 44.80 36.34 4.40
CA PHE A 318 43.57 36.99 3.97
C PHE A 318 43.07 37.91 5.08
N ASP A 319 42.94 39.20 4.75
CA ASP A 319 42.41 40.19 5.69
C ASP A 319 40.91 39.92 5.93
N THR A 320 40.19 39.65 4.84
CA THR A 320 38.79 39.24 4.82
C THR A 320 38.58 38.14 3.78
N LEU A 321 37.82 37.12 4.13
CA LEU A 321 37.29 36.11 3.22
C LEU A 321 35.78 36.04 3.44
N SER A 322 34.99 36.32 2.41
CA SER A 322 33.54 36.17 2.44
C SER A 322 33.13 35.12 1.42
N ILE A 323 32.35 34.14 1.87
CA ILE A 323 31.74 33.10 1.05
C ILE A 323 30.22 33.17 1.28
N ASP A 324 29.45 33.33 0.21
CA ASP A 324 27.98 33.46 0.28
C ASP A 324 27.34 32.67 -0.87
N ASN A 325 26.30 31.89 -0.60
CA ASN A 325 25.50 31.21 -1.63
C ASN A 325 24.02 31.62 -1.63
N GLY A 326 23.68 32.74 -0.98
CA GLY A 326 22.33 33.25 -0.84
C GLY A 326 21.55 32.67 0.35
N GLU A 327 21.92 31.48 0.84
CA GLU A 327 21.29 30.84 2.00
C GLU A 327 22.21 30.85 3.23
N THR A 328 23.48 30.50 3.02
CA THR A 328 24.55 30.44 4.01
C THR A 328 25.58 31.51 3.70
N ARG A 329 26.06 32.18 4.76
CA ARG A 329 27.18 33.11 4.68
C ARG A 329 28.26 32.71 5.68
N ALA A 330 29.49 32.56 5.18
CA ALA A 330 30.68 32.31 5.97
C ALA A 330 31.68 33.45 5.77
N GLU A 331 32.08 34.08 6.85
CA GLU A 331 33.10 35.11 6.86
C GLU A 331 34.30 34.63 7.67
N ALA A 332 35.51 34.93 7.20
CA ALA A 332 36.72 34.70 7.97
C ALA A 332 37.58 35.96 7.99
N GLU A 333 38.11 36.27 9.18
CA GLU A 333 38.93 37.45 9.43
C GLU A 333 40.32 37.08 9.94
N GLY A 334 41.32 37.84 9.50
CA GLY A 334 42.70 37.75 10.00
C GLY A 334 43.32 36.36 9.79
N GLY A 335 42.87 35.64 8.76
CA GLY A 335 43.30 34.28 8.55
C GLY A 335 44.65 34.21 7.86
N LYS A 336 45.44 33.22 8.27
CA LYS A 336 46.80 33.01 7.77
C LYS A 336 46.96 31.56 7.40
N ILE A 337 47.48 31.33 6.20
CA ILE A 337 47.91 30.05 5.69
C ILE A 337 49.42 30.17 5.43
N SER A 338 50.20 29.31 6.07
CA SER A 338 51.66 29.29 5.93
C SER A 338 52.10 27.89 5.55
N TRP A 339 52.87 27.76 4.48
CA TRP A 339 53.52 26.50 4.08
C TRP A 339 55.01 26.48 4.42
N ARG A 340 55.44 27.35 5.35
CA ARG A 340 56.81 27.37 5.89
C ARG A 340 57.15 26.08 6.65
N ASN A 341 56.18 25.47 7.32
CA ASN A 341 56.30 24.22 8.07
C ASN A 341 55.23 23.21 7.59
N ILE A 342 55.36 22.72 6.34
CA ILE A 342 54.38 21.88 5.63
C ILE A 342 53.06 22.62 5.38
N PHE A 343 52.21 22.80 6.40
CA PHE A 343 50.96 23.55 6.31
C PHE A 343 50.42 23.96 7.69
N ASP A 344 50.40 25.26 7.97
CA ASP A 344 49.81 25.90 9.16
C ASP A 344 48.61 26.75 8.75
N TRP A 345 47.52 26.69 9.52
CA TRP A 345 46.43 27.64 9.35
C TRP A 345 45.85 28.15 10.68
N GLN A 346 45.39 29.39 10.64
CA GLN A 346 44.56 29.96 11.69
C GLN A 346 43.58 30.96 11.11
N GLY A 347 42.38 31.03 11.68
CA GLY A 347 41.38 32.02 11.32
C GLY A 347 40.29 32.13 12.37
N ARG A 348 39.65 33.29 12.44
CA ARG A 348 38.35 33.44 13.09
C ARG A 348 37.28 33.31 12.03
N PHE A 349 36.31 32.45 12.26
CA PHE A 349 35.21 32.14 11.35
C PHE A 349 33.89 32.56 11.97
N HIS A 350 33.05 33.18 11.14
CA HIS A 350 31.72 33.67 11.46
C HIS A 350 30.76 33.02 10.45
N PHE A 351 30.00 32.04 10.90
CA PHE A 351 28.96 31.39 10.11
C PHE A 351 27.60 31.99 10.44
N LYS A 352 26.81 32.24 9.40
CA LYS A 352 25.41 32.68 9.49
C LYS A 352 24.54 31.77 8.65
N ASN A 353 23.49 31.22 9.26
CA ASN A 353 22.55 30.28 8.64
C ASN A 353 23.24 29.08 7.96
N PHE A 354 24.36 28.60 8.49
CA PHE A 354 25.06 27.44 7.97
C PHE A 354 24.24 26.18 8.20
N ASP A 355 23.96 25.42 7.15
CA ASP A 355 23.31 24.11 7.26
C ASP A 355 24.36 23.01 7.37
N PRO A 356 24.51 22.34 8.54
CA PRO A 356 25.49 21.28 8.72
C PRO A 356 25.24 20.07 7.83
N SER A 357 24.03 19.90 7.27
CA SER A 357 23.75 18.81 6.32
C SER A 357 24.52 18.91 5.00
N ALA A 358 25.10 20.08 4.70
CA ALA A 358 26.07 20.22 3.62
C ALA A 358 27.33 19.37 3.85
N LEU A 359 27.65 19.04 5.11
CA LEU A 359 28.77 18.20 5.52
C LEU A 359 28.34 16.83 6.08
N MET A 360 27.23 16.76 6.84
CA MET A 360 26.72 15.56 7.52
C MET A 360 25.19 15.44 7.39
N GLU A 361 24.68 14.54 6.54
CA GLU A 361 23.26 14.44 6.18
C GLU A 361 22.31 14.27 7.37
N GLU A 362 22.77 13.67 8.46
CA GLU A 362 22.00 13.39 9.66
C GLU A 362 21.75 14.62 10.54
N LEU A 363 22.40 15.76 10.27
CA LEU A 363 22.29 16.99 11.05
C LEU A 363 21.71 18.17 10.24
N PRO A 364 20.48 18.05 9.68
CA PRO A 364 19.82 19.15 9.00
C PRO A 364 19.53 20.28 9.98
N GLY A 365 19.91 21.50 9.61
CA GLY A 365 19.75 22.63 10.52
C GLY A 365 20.14 23.97 9.93
N ARG A 366 20.13 24.98 10.80
CA ARG A 366 20.64 26.32 10.51
C ARG A 366 21.36 26.82 11.73
N LEU A 367 22.67 26.93 11.64
CA LEU A 367 23.55 27.33 12.73
C LEU A 367 24.23 28.67 12.39
N ASN A 368 24.28 29.53 13.38
CA ASN A 368 25.24 30.61 13.47
C ASN A 368 26.38 30.13 14.37
N ALA A 369 27.62 30.43 14.00
CA ALA A 369 28.76 30.00 14.79
C ALA A 369 29.92 30.98 14.66
N ASP A 370 30.42 31.41 15.80
CA ASP A 370 31.64 32.21 15.94
C ASP A 370 32.71 31.35 16.62
N PHE A 371 33.73 30.98 15.87
CA PHE A 371 34.80 30.14 16.38
C PHE A 371 36.17 30.53 15.84
N VAL A 372 37.19 30.30 16.67
CA VAL A 372 38.58 30.35 16.22
C VAL A 372 39.00 28.94 15.90
N ASN A 373 39.47 28.74 14.67
CA ASN A 373 40.05 27.48 14.24
C ASN A 373 41.54 27.67 14.02
N ARG A 374 42.33 26.77 14.61
CA ARG A 374 43.77 26.68 14.36
C ARG A 374 44.10 25.24 14.06
N GLY A 375 44.93 25.02 13.05
CA GLY A 375 45.51 23.71 12.83
C GLY A 375 46.88 23.75 12.20
N HIS A 376 47.55 22.61 12.31
CA HIS A 376 48.90 22.39 11.80
C HIS A 376 48.98 20.96 11.27
N VAL A 377 49.58 20.82 10.09
CA VAL A 377 49.93 19.53 9.50
C VAL A 377 51.34 19.18 9.95
N ARG A 378 51.46 18.08 10.68
CA ARG A 378 52.71 17.54 11.20
C ARG A 378 53.56 16.91 10.09
N ASP A 379 54.82 16.63 10.40
CA ASP A 379 55.80 15.97 9.50
C ASP A 379 55.36 14.57 9.01
N ASP A 380 54.47 13.91 9.75
CA ASP A 380 53.89 12.60 9.41
C ASP A 380 52.57 12.71 8.63
N PHE A 381 52.20 13.93 8.20
CA PHE A 381 50.89 14.27 7.63
C PHE A 381 49.70 14.16 8.60
N GLY A 382 49.95 13.95 9.90
CA GLY A 382 48.93 14.04 10.94
C GLY A 382 48.43 15.47 11.11
N VAL A 383 47.17 15.62 11.53
CA VAL A 383 46.50 16.92 11.62
C VAL A 383 46.04 17.17 13.05
N ASP A 384 46.53 18.25 13.65
CA ASP A 384 46.07 18.72 14.94
C ASP A 384 45.19 19.97 14.73
N ILE A 385 43.96 19.94 15.25
CA ILE A 385 42.96 20.99 15.08
C ILE A 385 42.40 21.39 16.44
N SER A 386 42.32 22.69 16.68
CA SER A 386 41.59 23.25 17.81
C SER A 386 40.44 24.11 17.33
N PHE A 387 39.27 23.90 17.94
CA PHE A 387 38.08 24.72 17.78
C PHE A 387 37.78 25.39 19.11
N ALA A 388 37.98 26.70 19.20
CA ALA A 388 37.50 27.50 20.30
C ALA A 388 36.15 28.12 19.88
N VAL A 389 35.06 27.45 20.25
CA VAL A 389 33.69 27.88 19.94
C VAL A 389 33.30 28.95 20.96
N SER A 390 33.25 30.20 20.50
CA SER A 390 32.87 31.34 21.35
C SER A 390 31.36 31.42 21.50
N GLU A 391 30.64 31.16 20.42
CA GLU A 391 29.18 31.11 20.37
C GLU A 391 28.78 30.20 19.21
N LEU A 392 27.86 29.28 19.45
CA LEU A 392 27.13 28.55 18.42
C LEU A 392 25.68 28.60 18.82
N ASP A 393 24.79 29.01 17.93
CA ASP A 393 23.36 29.09 18.15
C ASP A 393 22.60 28.71 16.86
N GLY A 394 21.37 28.23 17.01
CA GLY A 394 20.54 27.94 15.85
C GLY A 394 19.58 26.80 16.10
N GLN A 395 19.32 26.01 15.06
CA GLN A 395 18.41 24.88 15.13
C GLN A 395 19.01 23.64 14.46
N LEU A 396 18.84 22.47 15.09
CA LEU A 396 19.06 21.15 14.52
C LEU A 396 17.74 20.36 14.58
N HIS A 397 17.36 19.71 13.49
CA HIS A 397 16.04 19.05 13.36
C HIS A 397 14.85 19.95 13.73
N GLY A 398 14.99 21.27 13.53
CA GLY A 398 13.98 22.27 13.91
C GLY A 398 13.96 22.64 15.40
N GLN A 399 14.84 22.08 16.22
CA GLN A 399 14.94 22.33 17.66
C GLN A 399 16.09 23.29 17.99
N PRO A 400 15.88 24.29 18.87
CA PRO A 400 16.93 25.23 19.28
C PRO A 400 18.12 24.51 19.92
N ILE A 401 19.33 24.83 19.48
CA ILE A 401 20.58 24.36 20.09
C ILE A 401 21.56 25.52 20.20
N SER A 402 22.34 25.55 21.27
CA SER A 402 23.51 26.42 21.37
C SER A 402 24.68 25.69 22.02
N ALA A 403 25.91 26.10 21.72
CA ALA A 403 27.12 25.51 22.30
C ALA A 403 28.20 26.56 22.55
N GLU A 404 28.94 26.38 23.64
CA GLU A 404 30.15 27.15 23.96
C GLU A 404 31.20 26.21 24.56
N GLY A 405 32.48 26.37 24.20
CA GLY A 405 33.57 25.55 24.73
C GLY A 405 34.75 25.36 23.78
N GLU A 406 35.76 24.62 24.26
CA GLU A 406 36.94 24.27 23.47
C GLU A 406 36.94 22.79 23.12
N LEU A 407 37.13 22.48 21.84
CA LEU A 407 37.31 21.13 21.31
C LEU A 407 38.72 21.03 20.73
N GLN A 408 39.47 20.04 21.19
CA GLN A 408 40.76 19.67 20.61
C GLN A 408 40.58 18.34 19.87
N LEU A 409 40.94 18.33 18.60
CA LEU A 409 40.94 17.16 17.74
C LEU A 409 42.38 16.90 17.30
N THR A 410 42.91 15.74 17.65
CA THR A 410 44.16 15.23 17.07
C THR A 410 43.83 14.06 16.17
N GLU A 411 44.83 13.52 15.48
CA GLU A 411 44.69 12.25 14.76
C GLU A 411 44.19 11.10 15.65
N ASN A 412 44.35 11.22 16.97
CA ASN A 412 44.24 10.12 17.92
C ASN A 412 43.22 10.35 19.05
N ASP A 413 42.69 11.56 19.21
CA ASP A 413 41.72 11.85 20.26
C ASP A 413 40.87 13.10 20.00
N ILE A 414 39.72 13.12 20.67
CA ILE A 414 38.90 14.30 20.91
C ILE A 414 38.94 14.60 22.39
N ARG A 415 39.23 15.85 22.75
CA ARG A 415 39.24 16.33 24.12
C ARG A 415 38.43 17.60 24.27
N THR A 416 37.73 17.70 25.39
CA THR A 416 36.98 18.88 25.79
C THR A 416 37.04 19.05 27.30
N ASP A 417 37.19 20.29 27.75
CA ASP A 417 37.06 20.65 29.15
C ASP A 417 36.14 21.87 29.25
N GLY A 418 34.93 21.66 29.77
CA GLY A 418 33.91 22.70 29.91
C GLY A 418 33.09 22.97 28.65
N LEU A 419 32.74 21.93 27.86
CA LEU A 419 31.77 22.10 26.78
C LEU A 419 30.37 22.21 27.37
N THR A 420 29.68 23.30 27.06
CA THR A 420 28.31 23.55 27.50
C THR A 420 27.40 23.51 26.28
N LEU A 421 26.49 22.53 26.26
CA LEU A 421 25.46 22.40 25.23
C LEU A 421 24.13 22.84 25.81
N ARG A 422 23.41 23.74 25.14
CA ARG A 422 22.04 24.13 25.52
C ARG A 422 21.07 23.66 24.45
N SER A 423 19.92 23.13 24.87
CA SER A 423 18.90 22.57 23.99
C SER A 423 17.49 22.92 24.44
N GLY A 424 16.63 23.23 23.47
CA GLY A 424 15.21 23.52 23.65
C GLY A 424 14.88 24.96 24.08
N GLU A 425 13.59 25.30 24.08
CA GLU A 425 13.08 26.66 24.39
C GLU A 425 13.30 27.09 25.86
N VAL A 426 13.63 26.15 26.76
CA VAL A 426 13.76 26.39 28.21
C VAL A 426 15.24 26.41 28.64
N GLU A 427 16.17 26.58 27.69
CA GLU A 427 17.63 26.61 27.94
C GLU A 427 18.10 25.40 28.77
N GLY A 428 17.66 24.19 28.43
CA GLY A 428 18.16 22.98 29.09
C GLY A 428 19.65 22.83 28.80
N VAL A 429 20.47 22.53 29.80
CA VAL A 429 21.94 22.55 29.68
C VAL A 429 22.52 21.17 29.93
N ALA A 430 23.49 20.77 29.10
CA ALA A 430 24.40 19.66 29.34
C ALA A 430 25.82 20.22 29.51
N TYR A 431 26.40 20.00 30.68
CA TYR A 431 27.79 20.34 30.97
C TYR A 431 28.64 19.09 30.79
N VAL A 432 29.68 19.19 29.97
CA VAL A 432 30.65 18.11 29.72
C VAL A 432 32.01 18.53 30.27
N ASP A 433 32.41 17.90 31.37
CA ASP A 433 33.66 18.16 32.08
C ASP A 433 34.66 17.02 31.85
N ASN A 434 35.93 17.37 31.60
CA ASN A 434 37.02 16.41 31.34
C ASN A 434 36.67 15.31 30.31
N GLY A 435 35.95 15.67 29.25
CA GLY A 435 35.54 14.74 28.21
C GLY A 435 36.73 14.37 27.33
N MET A 436 37.08 13.09 27.28
CA MET A 436 38.11 12.56 26.39
C MET A 436 37.61 11.29 25.72
N ILE A 437 37.82 11.21 24.40
CA ILE A 437 37.71 9.98 23.62
C ILE A 437 39.03 9.85 22.86
N SER A 438 39.81 8.79 23.13
CA SER A 438 41.08 8.54 22.45
C SER A 438 41.04 7.22 21.70
N TRP A 439 41.72 7.13 20.55
CA TRP A 439 41.81 5.96 19.68
C TRP A 439 43.25 5.68 19.20
N SER A 440 44.29 6.23 19.87
CA SER A 440 45.71 6.09 19.48
C SER A 440 46.24 4.65 19.49
N GLU A 441 45.83 3.86 20.48
CA GLU A 441 46.16 2.43 20.59
C GLU A 441 44.89 1.60 20.78
N LYS A 442 43.99 2.11 21.62
CA LYS A 442 42.73 1.52 22.04
C LYS A 442 41.72 2.65 22.16
N VAL A 443 40.46 2.35 21.90
CA VAL A 443 39.38 3.32 22.15
C VAL A 443 39.24 3.50 23.66
N SER A 444 39.57 4.65 24.23
CA SER A 444 39.38 4.95 25.65
C SER A 444 38.49 6.17 25.85
N TRP A 445 37.78 6.20 26.98
CA TRP A 445 36.88 7.28 27.33
C TRP A 445 37.08 7.69 28.79
N SER A 446 36.90 8.97 29.07
CA SER A 446 36.74 9.50 30.42
C SER A 446 35.88 10.76 30.35
N GLY A 447 35.03 10.99 31.34
CA GLY A 447 34.32 12.26 31.47
C GLY A 447 33.14 12.22 32.42
N ALA A 448 32.65 13.41 32.72
CA ALA A 448 31.41 13.62 33.45
C ALA A 448 30.46 14.50 32.63
N VAL A 449 29.19 14.10 32.59
CA VAL A 449 28.11 14.83 31.92
C VAL A 449 27.01 15.11 32.94
N ARG A 450 26.68 16.38 33.12
CA ARG A 450 25.60 16.83 33.99
C ARG A 450 24.50 17.47 33.16
N LEU A 451 23.30 16.93 33.25
CA LEU A 451 22.12 17.41 32.53
C LEU A 451 21.22 18.20 33.48
N GLU A 452 20.79 19.38 33.05
CA GLU A 452 19.81 20.25 33.71
C GLU A 452 18.71 20.62 32.71
N ASN A 453 17.51 20.06 32.87
CA ASN A 453 16.37 20.27 31.97
C ASN A 453 16.68 20.03 30.48
N PHE A 454 17.69 19.22 30.16
CA PHE A 454 18.17 19.03 28.80
C PHE A 454 17.11 18.33 27.94
N ASN A 455 16.75 18.92 26.79
CA ASN A 455 15.88 18.28 25.81
C ASN A 455 16.73 17.57 24.75
N PRO A 456 16.72 16.23 24.66
CA PRO A 456 17.55 15.54 23.67
C PRO A 456 16.95 15.56 22.25
N GLU A 457 15.74 16.07 22.03
CA GLU A 457 15.03 16.07 20.73
C GLU A 457 15.85 16.62 19.56
N GLY A 458 16.63 17.70 19.78
CA GLY A 458 17.46 18.30 18.74
C GLY A 458 18.65 17.44 18.31
N LEU A 459 19.02 16.42 19.10
CA LEU A 459 20.03 15.41 18.75
C LEU A 459 19.39 14.05 18.42
N PHE A 460 18.25 13.74 19.05
CA PHE A 460 17.52 12.48 18.96
C PHE A 460 16.01 12.74 18.84
N PRO A 461 15.47 12.89 17.61
CA PRO A 461 14.09 13.34 17.37
C PRO A 461 12.99 12.50 18.04
N ASP A 462 13.21 11.20 18.24
CA ASP A 462 12.20 10.29 18.80
C ASP A 462 12.05 10.38 20.33
N PHE A 463 12.90 11.16 20.99
CA PHE A 463 12.98 11.26 22.44
C PHE A 463 12.72 12.68 22.98
N PRO A 464 11.62 13.36 22.60
CA PRO A 464 11.31 14.68 23.13
C PRO A 464 11.14 14.65 24.64
N GLY A 465 11.73 15.59 25.36
CA GLY A 465 11.66 15.58 26.82
C GLY A 465 12.47 16.65 27.53
N ARG A 466 12.60 16.49 28.85
CA ARG A 466 13.46 17.27 29.73
C ARG A 466 14.08 16.30 30.71
N ILE A 467 15.39 16.12 30.63
CA ILE A 467 16.13 15.17 31.45
C ILE A 467 17.08 15.95 32.36
N ASN A 468 17.10 15.58 33.63
CA ASN A 468 18.11 15.95 34.60
C ASN A 468 18.88 14.69 35.00
N GLY A 469 20.15 14.83 35.36
CA GLY A 469 20.93 13.71 35.87
C GLY A 469 22.43 13.88 35.69
N GLU A 470 23.18 13.02 36.35
CA GLU A 470 24.64 12.98 36.29
C GLU A 470 25.11 11.63 35.75
N PHE A 471 25.99 11.69 34.76
CA PHE A 471 26.66 10.54 34.16
C PHE A 471 28.15 10.72 34.34
N SER A 472 28.84 9.74 34.89
CA SER A 472 30.30 9.77 34.98
C SER A 472 30.87 8.41 34.65
N GLY A 473 31.98 8.36 33.93
CA GLY A 473 32.63 7.10 33.63
C GLY A 473 34.05 7.28 33.09
N GLU A 474 34.83 6.24 33.26
CA GLU A 474 36.14 6.09 32.62
C GLU A 474 36.31 4.64 32.18
N GLY A 475 37.05 4.44 31.09
CA GLY A 475 37.36 3.11 30.61
C GLY A 475 38.13 3.07 29.30
N GLN A 476 38.40 1.85 28.86
CA GLN A 476 39.12 1.56 27.63
C GLN A 476 38.59 0.28 26.98
N PHE A 477 38.55 0.25 25.66
CA PHE A 477 38.34 -0.95 24.87
C PHE A 477 39.67 -1.69 24.75
N THR A 478 39.76 -2.84 25.39
CA THR A 478 40.90 -3.74 25.26
C THR A 478 40.66 -4.79 24.18
N GLY A 479 41.68 -5.59 23.86
CA GLY A 479 41.50 -6.78 23.00
C GLY A 479 40.58 -7.86 23.60
N ARG A 480 40.12 -7.68 24.85
CA ARG A 480 39.12 -8.53 25.53
C ARG A 480 37.79 -7.80 25.75
N GLY A 481 37.57 -6.63 25.16
CA GLY A 481 36.38 -5.81 25.38
C GLY A 481 36.58 -4.62 26.33
N PRO A 482 35.50 -3.89 26.66
CA PRO A 482 35.57 -2.67 27.48
C PRO A 482 35.91 -2.98 28.94
N GLU A 483 36.85 -2.23 29.50
CA GLU A 483 37.21 -2.21 30.91
C GLU A 483 36.96 -0.80 31.45
N GLY A 484 36.22 -0.64 32.54
CA GLY A 484 35.85 0.66 33.08
C GLY A 484 34.62 0.64 33.95
N TYR A 485 34.03 1.81 34.18
CA TYR A 485 32.71 1.90 34.80
C TYR A 485 31.90 3.05 34.20
N VAL A 486 30.58 2.95 34.35
CA VAL A 486 29.63 4.02 34.08
C VAL A 486 28.69 4.11 35.27
N LYS A 487 28.62 5.29 35.87
CA LYS A 487 27.71 5.61 36.97
C LYS A 487 26.67 6.62 36.48
N MET A 488 25.41 6.31 36.77
CA MET A 488 24.24 7.13 36.52
C MET A 488 23.61 7.51 37.85
N SER A 489 23.42 8.79 38.12
CA SER A 489 22.87 9.29 39.38
C SER A 489 21.86 10.39 39.14
N ASP A 490 20.82 10.43 40.00
CA ASP A 490 19.80 11.47 40.01
C ASP A 490 19.08 11.67 38.66
N ILE A 491 18.93 10.62 37.85
CA ILE A 491 18.18 10.70 36.59
C ILE A 491 16.74 11.03 36.92
N SER A 492 16.23 12.14 36.41
CA SER A 492 14.86 12.60 36.64
C SER A 492 14.34 13.46 35.48
N GLY A 493 13.02 13.64 35.39
CA GLY A 493 12.40 14.58 34.44
C GLY A 493 11.22 13.99 33.69
N GLN A 494 11.08 14.33 32.42
CA GLN A 494 10.04 13.77 31.53
C GLN A 494 10.62 13.37 30.18
N LEU A 495 10.28 12.20 29.69
CA LEU A 495 10.66 11.73 28.36
C LEU A 495 9.40 11.23 27.65
N ARG A 496 9.15 11.72 26.43
CA ARG A 496 7.94 11.42 25.64
C ARG A 496 6.63 11.67 26.43
N GLY A 497 6.64 12.68 27.29
CA GLY A 497 5.51 13.04 28.17
C GLY A 497 5.36 12.18 29.43
N GLN A 498 6.26 11.23 29.69
CA GLN A 498 6.24 10.33 30.85
C GLN A 498 7.29 10.72 31.88
N GLU A 499 6.97 10.67 33.18
CA GLU A 499 7.93 10.93 34.25
C GLU A 499 9.10 9.93 34.22
N LEU A 500 10.33 10.44 34.14
CA LEU A 500 11.56 9.65 34.12
C LEU A 500 12.19 9.66 35.52
N ALA A 501 12.67 8.51 35.98
CA ALA A 501 13.51 8.37 37.16
C ALA A 501 14.51 7.21 36.97
N GLY A 502 15.74 7.31 37.47
CA GLY A 502 16.69 6.20 37.37
C GLY A 502 18.02 6.43 38.09
N GLU A 503 18.69 5.34 38.41
CA GLU A 503 20.03 5.32 38.99
C GLU A 503 20.68 3.95 38.75
N GLY A 504 22.01 3.90 38.80
CA GLY A 504 22.74 2.64 38.73
C GLY A 504 24.22 2.81 38.44
N GLU A 505 24.96 1.73 38.67
CA GLU A 505 26.38 1.63 38.35
C GLU A 505 26.64 0.35 37.57
N ILE A 506 27.42 0.48 36.49
CA ILE A 506 27.82 -0.61 35.60
C ILE A 506 29.34 -0.65 35.60
N HIS A 507 29.91 -1.76 36.08
CA HIS A 507 31.33 -2.04 35.98
C HIS A 507 31.59 -2.97 34.79
N LEU A 508 32.58 -2.63 33.98
CA LEU A 508 33.02 -3.36 32.80
C LEU A 508 34.43 -3.89 33.06
N ALA A 509 34.66 -5.18 32.86
CA ALA A 509 35.94 -5.86 33.02
C ALA A 509 36.13 -6.83 31.84
N GLY A 510 36.48 -6.27 30.69
CA GLY A 510 36.65 -6.99 29.43
C GLY A 510 35.30 -7.48 28.91
N GLU A 511 35.07 -8.78 29.07
CA GLU A 511 33.82 -9.43 28.65
C GLU A 511 32.79 -9.47 29.79
N THR A 512 33.18 -9.07 31.00
CA THR A 512 32.32 -9.11 32.19
C THR A 512 31.72 -7.75 32.51
N LEU A 513 30.40 -7.67 32.52
CA LEU A 513 29.60 -6.57 33.03
C LEU A 513 29.07 -6.94 34.42
N ARG A 514 29.14 -6.03 35.38
CA ARG A 514 28.53 -6.19 36.71
C ARG A 514 27.75 -4.95 37.09
N THR A 515 26.53 -5.14 37.60
CA THR A 515 25.71 -4.07 38.17
C THR A 515 25.14 -4.51 39.52
N THR A 516 25.11 -3.59 40.49
CA THR A 516 24.54 -3.82 41.82
C THR A 516 23.08 -3.37 41.96
N GLY A 517 22.47 -2.94 40.85
CA GLY A 517 21.11 -2.40 40.83
C GLY A 517 21.00 -1.28 39.81
N LEU A 518 20.69 -1.64 38.57
CA LEU A 518 20.26 -0.69 37.55
C LEU A 518 18.75 -0.54 37.65
N PHE A 519 18.30 0.66 37.99
CA PHE A 519 16.88 1.02 38.09
C PHE A 519 16.55 2.10 37.07
N LEU A 520 15.52 1.86 36.26
CA LEU A 520 14.99 2.85 35.32
C LEU A 520 13.47 2.79 35.32
N ARG A 521 12.82 3.94 35.50
CA ARG A 521 11.37 4.11 35.46
C ARG A 521 10.99 5.21 34.49
N SER A 522 10.05 4.92 33.59
CA SER A 522 9.42 5.88 32.69
C SER A 522 7.90 5.74 32.79
N GLY A 523 7.23 6.73 33.38
CA GLY A 523 5.80 6.68 33.68
C GLY A 523 5.47 5.51 34.60
N THR A 524 4.65 4.58 34.10
CA THR A 524 4.26 3.34 34.81
C THR A 524 5.12 2.14 34.46
N SER A 525 6.17 2.32 33.66
CA SER A 525 7.08 1.26 33.23
C SER A 525 8.37 1.30 34.04
N GLU A 526 8.77 0.18 34.62
CA GLU A 526 9.90 0.04 35.53
C GLU A 526 10.76 -1.16 35.11
N LEU A 527 12.07 -0.96 35.02
CA LEU A 527 13.08 -1.97 34.74
C LEU A 527 14.08 -2.01 35.90
N VAL A 528 14.30 -3.20 36.44
CA VAL A 528 15.33 -3.48 37.44
C VAL A 528 16.22 -4.60 36.91
N VAL A 529 17.53 -4.39 36.93
CA VAL A 529 18.54 -5.39 36.54
C VAL A 529 19.64 -5.45 37.58
N GLU A 530 19.95 -6.66 38.06
CA GLU A 530 20.97 -6.90 39.08
C GLU A 530 21.86 -8.09 38.69
N GLY A 531 23.14 -8.04 39.04
CA GLY A 531 24.05 -9.17 38.93
C GLY A 531 25.22 -8.97 37.96
N GLN A 532 25.67 -10.05 37.33
CA GLN A 532 26.83 -10.02 36.43
C GLN A 532 26.57 -10.80 35.12
N ALA A 533 27.17 -10.33 34.04
CA ALA A 533 27.20 -10.98 32.73
C ALA A 533 28.62 -10.98 32.20
N GLY A 534 29.31 -12.13 32.22
CA GLY A 534 30.67 -12.24 31.72
C GLY A 534 31.02 -13.64 31.28
N ASP A 535 32.15 -14.17 31.77
CA ASP A 535 32.49 -15.59 31.61
C ASP A 535 31.38 -16.49 32.15
N ASP A 536 30.72 -16.05 33.23
CA ASP A 536 29.49 -16.62 33.77
C ASP A 536 28.42 -15.54 33.90
N PHE A 537 27.19 -15.90 33.54
CA PHE A 537 25.99 -15.12 33.79
C PHE A 537 25.42 -15.43 35.17
N THR A 538 25.12 -14.39 35.93
CA THR A 538 24.26 -14.40 37.11
C THR A 538 23.46 -13.09 37.12
N LEU A 539 22.60 -12.89 36.12
CA LEU A 539 21.72 -11.72 35.99
C LEU A 539 20.31 -12.04 36.42
N ASP A 540 19.70 -11.17 37.22
CA ASP A 540 18.27 -11.17 37.52
C ASP A 540 17.66 -9.89 36.95
N PHE A 541 16.46 -10.00 36.36
CA PHE A 541 15.77 -8.85 35.79
C PHE A 541 14.26 -8.91 36.02
N THR A 542 13.67 -7.75 36.26
CA THR A 542 12.22 -7.55 36.30
C THR A 542 11.84 -6.35 35.47
N PHE A 543 10.80 -6.50 34.66
CA PHE A 543 10.19 -5.43 33.90
C PHE A 543 8.69 -5.39 34.19
N ASP A 544 8.20 -4.26 34.66
CA ASP A 544 6.81 -4.05 35.05
C ASP A 544 6.27 -2.81 34.34
N SER A 545 5.24 -2.95 33.51
CA SER A 545 4.60 -1.84 32.81
C SER A 545 3.08 -1.94 32.92
N ALA A 546 2.42 -0.91 33.48
CA ALA A 546 0.96 -0.86 33.50
C ALA A 546 0.34 -0.56 32.12
N ASP A 547 1.10 0.10 31.24
CA ASP A 547 0.76 0.32 29.84
C ASP A 547 2.03 0.38 28.98
N ILE A 548 2.27 -0.65 28.17
CA ILE A 548 3.45 -0.72 27.30
C ILE A 548 3.42 0.33 26.18
N GLY A 549 2.26 0.91 25.87
CA GLY A 549 2.11 1.98 24.88
C GLY A 549 2.91 3.25 25.19
N ALA A 550 3.23 3.47 26.46
CA ALA A 550 4.09 4.58 26.90
C ALA A 550 5.55 4.43 26.40
N LEU A 551 6.03 3.19 26.23
CA LEU A 551 7.37 2.89 25.75
C LEU A 551 7.38 2.52 24.26
N LEU A 552 6.47 1.64 23.84
CA LEU A 552 6.42 1.09 22.49
C LEU A 552 5.20 1.66 21.73
N PRO A 553 5.39 2.49 20.69
CA PRO A 553 4.29 2.98 19.86
C PRO A 553 3.43 1.85 19.27
N GLU A 554 2.15 2.13 19.00
CA GLU A 554 1.16 1.17 18.46
C GLU A 554 0.89 -0.06 19.33
N SER A 555 1.35 -0.05 20.58
CA SER A 555 1.08 -1.07 21.56
C SER A 555 0.25 -0.53 22.72
N GLY A 556 -0.35 -1.43 23.50
CA GLY A 556 -1.08 -1.06 24.70
C GLY A 556 -1.28 -2.24 25.64
N GLY A 557 -1.61 -1.94 26.89
CA GLY A 557 -1.91 -2.94 27.92
C GLY A 557 -0.75 -3.20 28.88
N ALA A 558 -1.03 -3.91 29.98
CA ALA A 558 -0.05 -4.15 31.02
C ALA A 558 0.83 -5.37 30.70
N VAL A 559 2.13 -5.26 30.94
CA VAL A 559 3.14 -6.30 30.71
C VAL A 559 4.02 -6.42 31.95
N ARG A 560 4.23 -7.64 32.44
CA ARG A 560 5.17 -7.99 33.50
C ARG A 560 6.07 -9.11 33.00
N VAL A 561 7.37 -8.94 33.15
CA VAL A 561 8.38 -9.94 32.83
C VAL A 561 9.30 -10.12 34.03
N ARG A 562 9.58 -11.35 34.41
CA ARG A 562 10.57 -11.69 35.43
C ARG A 562 11.45 -12.79 34.91
N GLY A 563 12.76 -12.69 35.10
CA GLY A 563 13.64 -13.73 34.63
C GLY A 563 15.04 -13.64 35.19
N SER A 564 15.81 -14.66 34.87
CA SER A 564 17.20 -14.78 35.25
C SER A 564 18.01 -15.36 34.09
N MET A 565 19.28 -14.95 33.98
CA MET A 565 20.25 -15.54 33.09
C MET A 565 21.39 -16.13 33.92
N ARG A 566 21.74 -17.38 33.66
CA ARG A 566 22.70 -18.20 34.40
C ARG A 566 23.64 -18.93 33.44
N GLY A 567 24.70 -19.55 33.97
CA GLY A 567 25.60 -20.42 33.19
C GLY A 567 26.76 -19.67 32.52
N SER A 568 27.62 -20.39 31.80
CA SER A 568 28.81 -19.80 31.17
C SER A 568 28.47 -19.00 29.91
N ARG A 569 29.37 -18.16 29.45
CA ARG A 569 29.22 -17.43 28.18
C ARG A 569 28.98 -18.34 26.97
N ALA A 570 29.62 -19.51 26.96
CA ALA A 570 29.47 -20.50 25.89
C ALA A 570 28.15 -21.29 25.98
N GLN A 571 27.54 -21.34 27.16
CA GLN A 571 26.30 -22.07 27.43
C GLN A 571 25.37 -21.24 28.33
N PRO A 572 24.83 -20.10 27.85
CA PRO A 572 23.97 -19.25 28.63
C PRO A 572 22.60 -19.90 28.80
N LEU A 573 22.08 -19.89 30.01
CA LEU A 573 20.75 -20.37 30.34
C LEU A 573 19.84 -19.21 30.73
N LEU A 574 18.78 -18.99 29.96
CA LEU A 574 17.74 -18.00 30.24
C LEU A 574 16.50 -18.69 30.82
N GLU A 575 16.01 -18.20 31.95
CA GLU A 575 14.70 -18.53 32.52
C GLU A 575 13.86 -17.26 32.61
N ALA A 576 12.69 -17.22 31.99
CA ALA A 576 11.85 -16.04 31.99
C ALA A 576 10.36 -16.37 31.99
N ASP A 577 9.61 -15.65 32.81
CA ASP A 577 8.15 -15.66 32.88
C ASP A 577 7.62 -14.30 32.39
N LEU A 578 6.60 -14.33 31.54
CA LEU A 578 5.91 -13.16 31.01
C LEU A 578 4.42 -13.27 31.30
N GLU A 579 3.82 -12.21 31.83
CA GLU A 579 2.38 -12.03 31.95
C GLU A 579 1.99 -10.72 31.28
N ALA A 580 0.96 -10.74 30.43
CA ALA A 580 0.38 -9.53 29.88
C ALA A 580 -1.15 -9.54 29.96
N THR A 581 -1.75 -8.38 30.15
CA THR A 581 -3.21 -8.21 30.21
C THR A 581 -3.64 -7.05 29.33
N GLY A 582 -4.65 -7.28 28.50
CA GLY A 582 -5.10 -6.29 27.50
C GLY A 582 -4.01 -5.92 26.49
N PHE A 583 -3.07 -6.83 26.20
CA PHE A 583 -1.97 -6.58 25.28
C PHE A 583 -2.49 -6.39 23.86
N SER A 584 -2.06 -5.33 23.19
CA SER A 584 -2.37 -5.09 21.78
C SER A 584 -1.15 -4.59 21.03
N TYR A 585 -1.02 -4.98 19.76
CA TYR A 585 0.03 -4.51 18.85
C TYR A 585 -0.39 -4.71 17.40
N GLY A 586 -0.28 -3.65 16.57
CA GLY A 586 -0.46 -3.75 15.12
C GLY A 586 -1.79 -4.37 14.67
N GLY A 587 -2.89 -4.05 15.35
CA GLY A 587 -4.24 -4.57 15.05
C GLY A 587 -4.57 -5.93 15.67
N ASN A 588 -3.62 -6.59 16.35
CA ASN A 588 -3.87 -7.81 17.11
C ASN A 588 -4.10 -7.49 18.58
N SER A 589 -4.99 -8.25 19.25
CA SER A 589 -5.28 -8.05 20.67
C SER A 589 -5.39 -9.36 21.44
N PHE A 590 -4.97 -9.33 22.70
CA PHE A 590 -4.96 -10.46 23.63
C PHE A 590 -5.48 -9.97 24.99
N ALA A 591 -6.57 -10.56 25.50
CA ALA A 591 -7.04 -10.18 26.84
C ALA A 591 -6.06 -10.61 27.94
N GLN A 592 -5.44 -11.78 27.78
CA GLN A 592 -4.42 -12.30 28.69
C GLN A 592 -3.37 -13.09 27.89
N VAL A 593 -2.10 -12.88 28.20
CA VAL A 593 -0.95 -13.65 27.71
C VAL A 593 -0.14 -14.14 28.91
N GLN A 594 0.29 -15.39 28.86
CA GLN A 594 1.25 -15.97 29.80
C GLN A 594 2.29 -16.74 29.01
N ALA A 595 3.57 -16.52 29.28
CA ALA A 595 4.64 -17.29 28.66
C ALA A 595 5.70 -17.68 29.69
N GLU A 596 6.24 -18.88 29.52
CA GLU A 596 7.35 -19.43 30.32
C GLU A 596 8.42 -19.89 29.33
N ILE A 597 9.66 -19.44 29.50
CA ILE A 597 10.76 -19.75 28.60
C ILE A 597 11.95 -20.25 29.41
N HIS A 598 12.47 -21.41 29.04
CA HIS A 598 13.74 -21.97 29.50
C HIS A 598 14.61 -22.24 28.27
N ALA A 599 15.63 -21.42 28.06
CA ALA A 599 16.43 -21.42 26.84
C ALA A 599 17.92 -21.53 27.13
N GLY A 600 18.52 -22.64 26.72
CA GLY A 600 19.96 -22.77 26.55
C GLY A 600 20.38 -22.14 25.21
N LEU A 601 21.04 -20.99 25.26
CA LEU A 601 21.37 -20.16 24.10
C LEU A 601 22.66 -20.63 23.39
N TRP A 602 22.74 -21.92 23.05
CA TRP A 602 23.82 -22.54 22.24
C TRP A 602 23.24 -23.66 21.37
N ASP A 603 24.01 -24.19 20.40
CA ASP A 603 23.52 -25.14 19.37
C ASP A 603 22.79 -26.37 19.95
N GLU A 604 23.38 -27.01 20.95
CA GLU A 604 22.81 -28.16 21.67
C GLU A 604 21.99 -27.75 22.92
N GLY A 605 21.79 -26.46 23.13
CA GLY A 605 21.14 -25.92 24.32
C GLY A 605 19.66 -26.21 24.33
N VAL A 606 19.14 -26.66 25.48
CA VAL A 606 17.73 -27.02 25.63
C VAL A 606 16.89 -25.76 25.52
N LEU A 607 16.08 -25.67 24.48
CA LEU A 607 15.06 -24.65 24.33
C LEU A 607 13.69 -25.29 24.58
N LYS A 608 13.07 -24.93 25.69
CA LYS A 608 11.73 -25.36 26.08
C LYS A 608 10.93 -24.16 26.58
N GLY A 609 9.67 -24.07 26.18
CA GLY A 609 8.80 -23.02 26.69
C GLY A 609 7.35 -23.26 26.34
N SER A 610 6.50 -22.41 26.90
CA SER A 610 5.10 -22.35 26.54
C SER A 610 4.62 -20.92 26.44
N PHE A 611 3.75 -20.65 25.48
CA PHE A 611 3.06 -19.39 25.30
C PHE A 611 1.56 -19.67 25.30
N ALA A 612 0.78 -19.01 26.14
CA ALA A 612 -0.65 -19.18 26.26
C ALA A 612 -1.38 -17.83 26.18
N GLY A 613 -2.40 -17.75 25.33
CA GLY A 613 -3.23 -16.57 25.15
C GLY A 613 -4.72 -16.87 25.39
N LYS A 614 -5.48 -15.87 25.84
CA LYS A 614 -6.95 -15.93 25.98
C LYS A 614 -7.62 -14.73 25.33
N LYS A 615 -8.81 -14.96 24.75
CA LYS A 615 -9.64 -13.98 24.02
C LYS A 615 -8.77 -13.14 23.08
N MET A 616 -8.31 -13.78 22.02
CA MET A 616 -7.42 -13.21 21.03
C MET A 616 -8.21 -12.81 19.81
N ASP A 617 -7.90 -11.63 19.28
CA ASP A 617 -8.30 -11.21 17.95
C ASP A 617 -7.04 -11.08 17.10
N LEU A 618 -6.88 -11.99 16.15
CA LEU A 618 -5.75 -12.05 15.24
C LEU A 618 -6.22 -11.65 13.84
N SER A 619 -6.21 -10.35 13.54
CA SER A 619 -6.61 -9.82 12.23
C SER A 619 -8.01 -10.29 11.77
N GLY A 620 -8.98 -10.33 12.69
CA GLY A 620 -10.36 -10.76 12.44
C GLY A 620 -10.65 -12.23 12.78
N LEU A 621 -9.63 -13.02 13.16
CA LEU A 621 -9.82 -14.36 13.70
C LEU A 621 -10.01 -14.32 15.23
N SER A 622 -11.24 -14.60 15.67
CA SER A 622 -11.62 -14.67 17.09
C SER A 622 -11.28 -16.03 17.70
N LEU A 623 -10.37 -16.05 18.67
CA LEU A 623 -9.94 -17.25 19.38
C LEU A 623 -10.17 -17.11 20.89
N ASN A 624 -10.74 -18.13 21.52
CA ASN A 624 -10.99 -18.17 22.96
C ASN A 624 -9.70 -18.46 23.74
N THR A 625 -8.93 -19.46 23.31
CA THR A 625 -7.64 -19.83 23.90
C THR A 625 -6.65 -20.27 22.84
N GLY A 626 -5.37 -20.07 23.12
CA GLY A 626 -4.27 -20.57 22.29
C GLY A 626 -3.11 -20.93 23.17
N ARG A 627 -2.40 -22.01 22.83
CA ARG A 627 -1.20 -22.46 23.51
C ARG A 627 -0.20 -22.98 22.49
N ILE A 628 1.04 -22.55 22.59
CA ILE A 628 2.18 -23.07 21.87
C ILE A 628 3.14 -23.62 22.91
N ASP A 629 3.45 -24.90 22.84
CA ASP A 629 4.51 -25.54 23.59
C ASP A 629 5.64 -25.88 22.62
N PHE A 630 6.88 -25.58 22.99
CA PHE A 630 8.05 -25.98 22.21
C PHE A 630 9.09 -26.61 23.11
N THR A 631 9.78 -27.63 22.64
CA THR A 631 10.82 -28.34 23.38
C THR A 631 11.84 -28.95 22.43
N GLY A 632 13.12 -28.84 22.74
CA GLY A 632 14.19 -29.38 21.89
C GLY A 632 15.51 -28.66 22.13
N SER A 633 16.37 -28.62 21.12
CA SER A 633 17.57 -27.76 21.07
C SER A 633 17.40 -26.61 20.08
N MET A 634 18.29 -25.60 20.12
CA MET A 634 18.25 -24.49 19.14
C MET A 634 18.26 -24.97 17.67
N GLN A 635 18.89 -26.12 17.38
CA GLN A 635 18.94 -26.72 16.05
C GLN A 635 17.83 -27.74 15.79
N ALA A 636 17.11 -28.24 16.79
CA ALA A 636 16.07 -29.25 16.62
C ALA A 636 14.89 -28.99 17.57
N GLN A 637 13.72 -28.68 17.04
CA GLN A 637 12.53 -28.29 17.80
C GLN A 637 11.36 -29.23 17.58
N ASP A 638 10.67 -29.59 18.66
CA ASP A 638 9.34 -30.19 18.66
C ASP A 638 8.34 -29.13 19.16
N ILE A 639 7.43 -28.74 18.28
CA ILE A 639 6.47 -27.65 18.49
C ILE A 639 5.07 -28.24 18.49
N ALA A 640 4.32 -28.00 19.56
CA ALA A 640 2.90 -28.32 19.67
C ALA A 640 2.06 -27.05 19.78
N LEU A 641 1.11 -26.87 18.86
CA LEU A 641 0.15 -25.77 18.85
C LEU A 641 -1.23 -26.32 19.20
N GLY A 642 -1.95 -25.65 20.09
CA GLY A 642 -3.35 -25.90 20.40
C GLY A 642 -4.13 -24.60 20.45
N VAL A 643 -5.16 -24.44 19.62
CA VAL A 643 -6.04 -23.25 19.63
C VAL A 643 -7.51 -23.68 19.71
N SER A 644 -8.32 -22.87 20.39
CA SER A 644 -9.77 -23.03 20.46
C SER A 644 -10.47 -21.70 20.19
N GLY A 645 -11.56 -21.72 19.45
CA GLY A 645 -12.32 -20.53 19.07
C GLY A 645 -13.58 -20.89 18.29
N ASP A 646 -14.10 -19.93 17.52
CA ASP A 646 -15.34 -20.12 16.75
C ASP A 646 -15.20 -21.21 15.67
N MET A 647 -13.98 -21.45 15.19
CA MET A 647 -13.66 -22.51 14.23
C MET A 647 -13.61 -23.92 14.83
N GLY A 648 -13.61 -24.07 16.15
CA GLY A 648 -13.42 -25.34 16.86
C GLY A 648 -12.07 -25.44 17.58
N GLU A 649 -11.64 -26.67 17.88
CA GLU A 649 -10.33 -26.98 18.48
C GLU A 649 -9.35 -27.48 17.42
N LEU A 650 -8.23 -26.78 17.24
CA LEU A 650 -7.13 -27.19 16.37
C LEU A 650 -5.91 -27.57 17.21
N LYS A 651 -5.33 -28.74 16.93
CA LYS A 651 -4.07 -29.22 17.49
C LYS A 651 -3.10 -29.55 16.37
N MET A 652 -1.87 -29.07 16.45
CA MET A 652 -0.81 -29.37 15.49
C MET A 652 0.47 -29.72 16.23
N ARG A 653 1.28 -30.62 15.67
CA ARG A 653 2.61 -30.95 16.15
C ARG A 653 3.58 -31.03 14.97
N ALA A 654 4.73 -30.37 15.09
CA ALA A 654 5.77 -30.35 14.08
C ALA A 654 7.14 -30.60 14.72
N GLU A 655 7.97 -31.35 14.02
CA GLU A 655 9.39 -31.53 14.34
C GLU A 655 10.21 -30.82 13.26
N ALA A 656 11.19 -30.00 13.63
CA ALA A 656 12.00 -29.25 12.68
C ALA A 656 13.47 -29.19 13.12
N GLU A 657 14.40 -29.46 12.20
CA GLU A 657 15.83 -29.35 12.40
C GLU A 657 16.42 -28.28 11.46
N TYR A 658 17.24 -27.38 11.99
CA TYR A 658 17.91 -26.35 11.21
C TYR A 658 19.30 -26.82 10.76
N ARG A 659 19.54 -26.77 9.45
CA ARG A 659 20.88 -26.96 8.84
C ARG A 659 21.24 -25.73 8.00
N GLU A 660 21.22 -25.87 6.67
CA GLU A 660 21.25 -24.73 5.73
C GLU A 660 19.84 -24.17 5.47
N ASN A 661 18.82 -25.03 5.64
CA ASN A 661 17.40 -24.73 5.62
C ASN A 661 16.74 -25.45 6.80
N TRP A 662 15.54 -25.05 7.20
CA TRP A 662 14.72 -25.83 8.12
C TRP A 662 14.20 -27.08 7.41
N LEU A 663 14.58 -28.25 7.91
CA LEU A 663 14.13 -29.56 7.47
C LEU A 663 13.23 -30.11 8.56
N GLY A 664 11.94 -30.26 8.29
CA GLY A 664 11.01 -30.71 9.29
C GLY A 664 9.95 -31.65 8.75
N LYS A 665 9.07 -32.07 9.65
CA LYS A 665 7.87 -32.83 9.33
C LYS A 665 6.75 -32.40 10.27
N LEU A 666 5.56 -32.23 9.70
CA LEU A 666 4.34 -32.17 10.50
C LEU A 666 4.02 -33.60 10.94
N THR A 667 3.97 -33.87 12.24
CA THR A 667 3.74 -35.22 12.80
C THR A 667 2.32 -35.40 13.32
N GLY A 668 1.59 -34.30 13.52
CA GLY A 668 0.19 -34.36 13.89
C GLY A 668 -0.57 -33.09 13.47
N PHE A 669 -1.78 -33.30 12.97
CA PHE A 669 -2.79 -32.28 12.80
C PHE A 669 -4.13 -32.90 13.18
N GLN A 670 -4.88 -32.20 14.02
CA GLN A 670 -6.24 -32.56 14.39
C GLN A 670 -7.08 -31.30 14.50
N LEU A 671 -8.15 -31.20 13.72
CA LEU A 671 -9.16 -30.16 13.83
C LEU A 671 -10.48 -30.82 14.23
N ASN A 672 -11.00 -30.50 15.41
CA ASN A 672 -12.33 -30.91 15.87
C ASN A 672 -13.24 -29.69 15.84
N SER A 673 -14.20 -29.67 14.91
CA SER A 673 -15.16 -28.58 14.77
C SER A 673 -16.58 -29.13 14.73
N LEU A 674 -17.51 -28.48 15.44
CA LEU A 674 -18.95 -28.76 15.28
C LEU A 674 -19.43 -28.39 13.87
N SER A 675 -18.77 -27.42 13.26
CA SER A 675 -19.09 -26.91 11.94
C SER A 675 -18.46 -27.74 10.81
N TYR A 676 -17.16 -28.05 10.94
CA TYR A 676 -16.38 -28.63 9.84
C TYR A 676 -16.05 -30.12 10.00
N GLY A 677 -16.46 -30.77 11.09
CA GLY A 677 -16.13 -32.17 11.37
C GLY A 677 -14.78 -32.36 12.07
N SER A 678 -14.33 -33.60 12.14
CA SER A 678 -13.12 -34.02 12.89
C SER A 678 -12.02 -34.51 11.95
N TRP A 679 -11.16 -33.61 11.47
CA TRP A 679 -10.07 -33.92 10.55
C TRP A 679 -8.80 -34.33 11.28
N ARG A 680 -8.14 -35.39 10.81
CA ARG A 680 -6.86 -35.88 11.34
C ARG A 680 -5.85 -36.18 10.24
N GLN A 681 -4.60 -35.82 10.49
CA GLN A 681 -3.47 -36.17 9.64
C GLN A 681 -3.33 -37.68 9.48
N GLN A 682 -3.04 -38.13 8.25
CA GLN A 682 -2.91 -39.56 7.92
C GLN A 682 -1.48 -40.10 8.08
N HIS A 683 -0.48 -39.30 7.73
CA HIS A 683 0.94 -39.66 7.81
C HIS A 683 1.80 -38.41 8.01
N ASP A 684 3.03 -38.58 8.51
CA ASP A 684 4.01 -37.50 8.61
C ASP A 684 4.18 -36.78 7.26
N ALA A 685 4.25 -35.46 7.28
CA ALA A 685 4.36 -34.63 6.07
C ALA A 685 5.64 -33.79 6.13
N PRO A 686 6.73 -34.23 5.46
CA PRO A 686 7.99 -33.52 5.43
C PRO A 686 7.88 -32.14 4.76
N PHE A 687 8.67 -31.17 5.23
CA PHE A 687 8.79 -29.86 4.63
C PHE A 687 10.24 -29.37 4.65
N VAL A 688 10.57 -28.50 3.69
CA VAL A 688 11.81 -27.74 3.65
C VAL A 688 11.44 -26.26 3.61
N ALA A 689 11.98 -25.47 4.53
CA ALA A 689 11.77 -24.03 4.55
C ALA A 689 13.11 -23.28 4.61
N GLY A 690 13.39 -22.51 3.57
CA GLY A 690 14.64 -21.78 3.36
C GLY A 690 14.44 -20.44 2.67
N LYS A 691 15.53 -19.68 2.49
CA LYS A 691 15.49 -18.38 1.79
C LYS A 691 15.15 -18.50 0.30
N GLU A 692 15.61 -19.56 -0.35
CA GLU A 692 15.46 -19.77 -1.80
C GLU A 692 14.30 -20.70 -2.18
N LEU A 693 13.96 -21.63 -1.28
CA LEU A 693 12.99 -22.69 -1.50
C LEU A 693 12.12 -22.88 -0.25
N VAL A 694 10.82 -22.92 -0.46
CA VAL A 694 9.88 -23.52 0.48
C VAL A 694 9.20 -24.68 -0.25
N SER A 695 9.32 -25.90 0.26
CA SER A 695 8.61 -27.06 -0.24
C SER A 695 7.90 -27.79 0.87
N PHE A 696 6.73 -28.31 0.56
CA PHE A 696 5.90 -29.07 1.46
C PHE A 696 5.49 -30.34 0.72
N ASP A 697 5.90 -31.50 1.23
CA ASP A 697 5.50 -32.79 0.67
C ASP A 697 4.00 -33.00 0.89
N THR A 698 3.39 -34.02 0.29
CA THR A 698 1.92 -34.15 0.33
C THR A 698 1.39 -34.24 1.77
N PHE A 699 0.66 -33.22 2.23
CA PHE A 699 -0.06 -33.19 3.51
C PHE A 699 -1.45 -33.79 3.32
N CYS A 700 -1.78 -34.88 4.00
CA CYS A 700 -3.12 -35.49 3.92
C CYS A 700 -3.85 -35.48 5.26
N ILE A 701 -5.08 -34.95 5.28
CA ILE A 701 -6.03 -35.01 6.39
C ILE A 701 -7.28 -35.80 6.00
N SER A 702 -7.91 -36.48 6.95
CA SER A 702 -9.18 -37.21 6.75
C SER A 702 -10.06 -37.11 7.99
N ASP A 703 -11.36 -37.07 7.79
CA ASP A 703 -12.38 -37.18 8.84
C ASP A 703 -12.88 -38.63 9.06
N GLY A 704 -12.32 -39.60 8.33
CA GLY A 704 -12.73 -41.00 8.31
C GLY A 704 -13.59 -41.38 7.11
N GLU A 705 -14.26 -40.42 6.47
CA GLU A 705 -15.09 -40.62 5.28
C GLU A 705 -14.44 -40.03 4.02
N GLY A 706 -13.93 -38.81 4.11
CA GLY A 706 -13.22 -38.11 3.04
C GLY A 706 -11.78 -37.78 3.40
N SER A 707 -10.98 -37.38 2.40
CA SER A 707 -9.60 -36.93 2.59
C SER A 707 -9.28 -35.70 1.74
N ILE A 708 -8.37 -34.86 2.25
CA ILE A 708 -7.82 -33.69 1.56
C ILE A 708 -6.30 -33.82 1.63
N CYS A 709 -5.67 -33.85 0.46
CA CYS A 709 -4.23 -33.94 0.29
C CYS A 709 -3.72 -32.72 -0.48
N ALA A 710 -2.67 -32.04 -0.01
CA ALA A 710 -2.06 -30.91 -0.72
C ALA A 710 -0.54 -30.87 -0.52
N GLY A 711 0.19 -30.54 -1.58
CA GLY A 711 1.65 -30.37 -1.55
C GLY A 711 2.09 -29.36 -2.59
N GLY A 712 3.32 -28.84 -2.46
CA GLY A 712 3.81 -27.84 -3.38
C GLY A 712 5.21 -27.33 -3.09
N GLU A 713 5.71 -26.51 -3.99
CA GLU A 713 7.00 -25.85 -3.87
C GLU A 713 6.92 -24.41 -4.36
N MET A 714 7.69 -23.53 -3.72
CA MET A 714 7.86 -22.14 -4.08
C MET A 714 9.35 -21.81 -4.12
N LEU A 715 9.80 -21.34 -5.29
CA LEU A 715 11.17 -20.90 -5.56
C LEU A 715 11.21 -19.37 -5.58
N PHE A 716 11.97 -18.78 -4.67
CA PHE A 716 12.01 -17.32 -4.46
C PHE A 716 12.95 -16.57 -5.40
N ALA A 717 13.69 -17.26 -6.28
CA ALA A 717 14.56 -16.63 -7.29
C ALA A 717 13.76 -15.71 -8.24
N ASP A 718 14.12 -14.42 -8.33
CA ASP A 718 13.67 -13.26 -9.17
C ASP A 718 12.19 -13.10 -9.61
N THR A 719 11.44 -14.18 -9.80
CA THR A 719 10.06 -14.21 -10.31
C THR A 719 9.05 -14.86 -9.37
N ARG A 720 9.51 -15.49 -8.26
CA ARG A 720 8.68 -16.23 -7.28
C ARG A 720 7.82 -17.32 -7.94
N ARG A 721 8.47 -18.33 -8.50
CA ARG A 721 7.78 -19.45 -9.17
C ARG A 721 7.17 -20.39 -8.14
N TRP A 722 5.98 -20.89 -8.42
CA TRP A 722 5.26 -21.80 -7.53
C TRP A 722 4.65 -22.96 -8.31
N LYS A 723 4.52 -24.09 -7.64
CA LYS A 723 3.81 -25.28 -8.13
C LYS A 723 3.04 -25.90 -6.98
N VAL A 724 1.77 -26.22 -7.23
CA VAL A 724 0.87 -26.81 -6.24
C VAL A 724 0.17 -28.01 -6.85
N ARG A 725 0.03 -29.06 -6.05
CA ARG A 725 -0.82 -30.21 -6.33
C ARG A 725 -1.75 -30.47 -5.16
N GLY A 726 -2.99 -30.81 -5.46
CA GLY A 726 -3.98 -31.16 -4.46
C GLY A 726 -4.94 -32.23 -4.94
N ASN A 727 -5.41 -33.03 -4.01
CA ASN A 727 -6.48 -34.01 -4.22
C ASN A 727 -7.47 -33.90 -3.05
N VAL A 728 -8.75 -33.94 -3.36
CA VAL A 728 -9.87 -34.03 -2.44
C VAL A 728 -10.61 -35.30 -2.84
N ALA A 729 -10.87 -36.19 -1.89
CA ALA A 729 -11.56 -37.45 -2.14
C ALA A 729 -12.71 -37.63 -1.17
N SER A 730 -13.92 -37.86 -1.69
CA SER A 730 -15.14 -38.18 -0.92
C SER A 730 -15.48 -37.20 0.21
N VAL A 731 -15.16 -35.91 0.06
CA VAL A 731 -15.42 -34.93 1.14
C VAL A 731 -16.88 -34.48 1.10
N PRO A 732 -17.64 -34.50 2.21
CA PRO A 732 -19.00 -33.97 2.21
C PRO A 732 -19.02 -32.50 1.78
N ILE A 733 -19.89 -32.07 0.87
CA ILE A 733 -19.93 -30.65 0.43
C ILE A 733 -20.70 -29.74 1.39
N SER A 734 -21.37 -30.32 2.39
CA SER A 734 -22.24 -29.63 3.35
C SER A 734 -21.52 -28.57 4.20
N TRP A 735 -20.19 -28.64 4.36
CA TRP A 735 -19.42 -27.58 5.05
C TRP A 735 -19.38 -26.26 4.25
N LEU A 736 -19.50 -26.30 2.92
CA LEU A 736 -19.60 -25.07 2.10
C LEU A 736 -20.87 -24.28 2.40
N ASN A 737 -21.95 -24.96 2.81
CA ASN A 737 -23.20 -24.31 3.20
C ASN A 737 -23.00 -23.44 4.45
N GLN A 738 -22.09 -23.84 5.36
CA GLN A 738 -21.81 -23.10 6.59
C GLN A 738 -20.94 -21.87 6.37
N LEU A 739 -20.06 -21.91 5.36
CA LEU A 739 -19.27 -20.75 4.93
C LEU A 739 -20.12 -19.69 4.20
N LYS A 740 -21.42 -19.95 3.99
CA LYS A 740 -22.36 -19.08 3.24
C LYS A 740 -21.84 -18.67 1.85
N LEU A 741 -20.99 -19.51 1.24
CA LEU A 741 -20.44 -19.28 -0.10
C LEU A 741 -21.52 -19.51 -1.19
N LEU A 742 -22.52 -20.33 -0.88
CA LEU A 742 -23.64 -20.64 -1.76
C LEU A 742 -24.95 -20.19 -1.08
N LYS A 743 -25.85 -19.58 -1.86
CA LYS A 743 -27.19 -19.18 -1.38
C LYS A 743 -28.16 -20.36 -1.27
N ILE A 744 -27.86 -21.46 -1.96
CA ILE A 744 -28.67 -22.67 -2.01
C ILE A 744 -27.85 -23.79 -1.38
N PRO A 745 -28.37 -24.50 -0.36
CA PRO A 745 -27.64 -25.58 0.28
C PRO A 745 -27.45 -26.75 -0.70
N VAL A 746 -26.21 -27.20 -0.83
CA VAL A 746 -25.85 -28.38 -1.63
C VAL A 746 -25.41 -29.47 -0.67
N ASN A 747 -25.95 -30.67 -0.85
CA ASN A 747 -25.56 -31.88 -0.14
C ASN A 747 -24.93 -32.86 -1.12
N GLY A 748 -24.08 -33.77 -0.65
CA GLY A 748 -23.33 -34.69 -1.50
C GLY A 748 -21.86 -34.76 -1.13
N VAL A 749 -21.06 -35.41 -1.97
CA VAL A 749 -19.61 -35.51 -1.81
C VAL A 749 -18.89 -34.89 -3.00
N ILE A 750 -17.71 -34.31 -2.74
CA ILE A 750 -16.85 -33.70 -3.74
C ILE A 750 -15.52 -34.46 -3.81
N ASP A 751 -15.15 -34.82 -5.03
CA ASP A 751 -13.81 -35.23 -5.43
C ASP A 751 -13.20 -34.10 -6.26
N ALA A 752 -11.94 -33.78 -6.04
CA ALA A 752 -11.25 -32.75 -6.81
C ALA A 752 -9.77 -33.07 -6.99
N GLU A 753 -9.22 -32.80 -8.16
CA GLU A 753 -7.79 -32.82 -8.44
C GLU A 753 -7.35 -31.47 -8.98
N ILE A 754 -6.21 -30.99 -8.48
CA ILE A 754 -5.61 -29.70 -8.86
C ILE A 754 -4.12 -29.91 -9.13
N ASP A 755 -3.64 -29.52 -10.31
CA ASP A 755 -2.20 -29.33 -10.61
C ASP A 755 -2.04 -27.96 -11.27
N ALA A 756 -1.35 -27.04 -10.59
CA ALA A 756 -1.17 -25.68 -11.06
C ALA A 756 0.26 -25.18 -10.83
N ASN A 757 0.77 -24.36 -11.73
CA ASN A 757 2.04 -23.66 -11.56
C ASN A 757 2.00 -22.25 -12.16
N GLY A 758 2.87 -21.38 -11.66
CA GLY A 758 2.94 -20.00 -12.09
C GLY A 758 4.08 -19.23 -11.45
N ASP A 759 3.99 -17.91 -11.55
CA ASP A 759 4.87 -16.94 -10.91
C ASP A 759 4.06 -15.90 -10.13
N SER A 760 4.72 -14.84 -9.63
CA SER A 760 4.06 -13.75 -8.89
C SER A 760 3.01 -12.97 -9.67
N ARG A 761 2.97 -13.07 -11.01
CA ARG A 761 2.08 -12.29 -11.88
C ARG A 761 1.07 -13.16 -12.63
N ASN A 762 1.44 -14.38 -12.99
CA ASN A 762 0.64 -15.25 -13.86
C ASN A 762 0.59 -16.69 -13.36
N ILE A 763 -0.57 -17.32 -13.55
CA ILE A 763 -0.73 -18.78 -13.59
C ILE A 763 -0.31 -19.23 -15.00
N SER A 764 0.79 -19.97 -15.08
CA SER A 764 1.37 -20.46 -16.34
C SER A 764 0.57 -21.63 -16.90
N SER A 765 0.21 -22.59 -16.04
CA SER A 765 -0.72 -23.66 -16.38
C SER A 765 -1.51 -24.11 -15.17
N ALA A 766 -2.75 -24.55 -15.39
CA ALA A 766 -3.58 -25.16 -14.36
C ALA A 766 -4.46 -26.26 -14.98
N ALA A 767 -4.56 -27.39 -14.29
CA ALA A 767 -5.53 -28.44 -14.56
C ALA A 767 -6.32 -28.67 -13.27
N ILE A 768 -7.63 -28.45 -13.34
CA ILE A 768 -8.55 -28.66 -12.22
C ILE A 768 -9.65 -29.58 -12.72
N GLU A 769 -9.87 -30.69 -12.04
CA GLU A 769 -11.02 -31.56 -12.26
C GLU A 769 -11.80 -31.63 -10.96
N VAL A 770 -13.08 -31.31 -11.00
CA VAL A 770 -14.00 -31.41 -9.86
C VAL A 770 -15.11 -32.36 -10.26
N ARG A 771 -15.34 -33.37 -9.44
CA ARG A 771 -16.42 -34.34 -9.63
C ARG A 771 -17.31 -34.35 -8.40
N LEU A 772 -18.62 -34.34 -8.62
CA LEU A 772 -19.62 -34.64 -7.61
C LEU A 772 -20.33 -35.90 -8.08
N PRO A 773 -19.91 -37.09 -7.58
CA PRO A 773 -20.52 -38.36 -7.95
C PRO A 773 -22.01 -38.41 -7.60
N GLU A 774 -22.39 -37.90 -6.43
CA GLU A 774 -23.80 -37.70 -6.09
C GLU A 774 -23.93 -36.36 -5.37
N ALA A 775 -24.93 -35.58 -5.77
CA ALA A 775 -25.26 -34.33 -5.11
C ALA A 775 -26.77 -34.09 -5.11
N ASP A 776 -27.27 -33.49 -4.04
CA ASP A 776 -28.66 -33.09 -3.90
C ASP A 776 -28.71 -31.59 -3.63
N ILE A 777 -29.41 -30.86 -4.49
CA ILE A 777 -29.71 -29.45 -4.25
C ILE A 777 -31.09 -29.37 -3.61
N ALA A 778 -31.12 -29.01 -2.34
CA ALA A 778 -32.36 -28.74 -1.63
C ALA A 778 -32.79 -27.30 -1.94
N LEU A 779 -33.94 -27.16 -2.60
CA LEU A 779 -34.54 -25.87 -2.87
C LEU A 779 -35.57 -25.60 -1.79
N THR A 780 -35.28 -24.63 -0.93
CA THR A 780 -36.26 -24.05 -0.01
C THR A 780 -36.63 -22.69 -0.55
N VAL A 781 -37.88 -22.52 -0.97
CA VAL A 781 -38.43 -21.24 -1.38
C VAL A 781 -39.52 -20.92 -0.37
N GLU A 782 -39.36 -19.80 0.35
CA GLU A 782 -40.39 -19.26 1.26
C GLU A 782 -40.88 -20.26 2.32
N ASP A 783 -39.95 -20.93 3.00
CA ASP A 783 -40.21 -21.93 4.07
C ASP A 783 -40.89 -23.24 3.64
N GLU A 784 -41.08 -23.47 2.34
CA GLU A 784 -41.58 -24.76 1.81
C GLU A 784 -40.45 -25.59 1.17
N GLU A 785 -40.43 -26.89 1.48
CA GLU A 785 -39.43 -27.85 1.00
C GLU A 785 -39.86 -28.44 -0.35
N PHE A 786 -39.10 -28.16 -1.41
CA PHE A 786 -39.28 -28.82 -2.71
C PHE A 786 -38.49 -30.11 -2.79
N ASN A 787 -38.93 -31.04 -3.65
CA ASN A 787 -38.17 -32.24 -3.97
C ASN A 787 -36.74 -31.84 -4.41
N ALA A 788 -35.74 -32.41 -3.74
CA ALA A 788 -34.34 -32.11 -4.04
C ALA A 788 -34.01 -32.47 -5.50
N ILE A 789 -33.23 -31.62 -6.16
CA ILE A 789 -32.68 -31.93 -7.47
C ILE A 789 -31.46 -32.82 -7.25
N SER A 790 -31.61 -34.10 -7.57
CA SER A 790 -30.54 -35.08 -7.43
C SER A 790 -29.72 -35.25 -8.70
N PHE A 791 -28.41 -35.19 -8.55
CA PHE A 791 -27.39 -35.37 -9.57
C PHE A 791 -26.66 -36.70 -9.35
N ASP A 792 -26.41 -37.45 -10.43
CA ASP A 792 -25.76 -38.77 -10.45
C ASP A 792 -24.30 -38.75 -10.94
N ASP A 793 -23.90 -37.67 -11.61
CA ASP A 793 -22.52 -37.46 -12.04
C ASP A 793 -22.40 -36.01 -12.51
N THR A 794 -21.63 -35.19 -11.79
CA THR A 794 -21.32 -33.83 -12.21
C THR A 794 -19.81 -33.71 -12.32
N VAL A 795 -19.30 -33.30 -13.48
CA VAL A 795 -17.87 -33.13 -13.74
C VAL A 795 -17.62 -31.72 -14.29
N LEU A 796 -16.73 -30.99 -13.64
CA LEU A 796 -16.17 -29.73 -14.10
C LEU A 796 -14.67 -29.91 -14.32
N SER A 797 -14.23 -29.77 -15.58
CA SER A 797 -12.80 -29.78 -15.92
C SER A 797 -12.39 -28.40 -16.43
N LEU A 798 -11.37 -27.81 -15.83
CA LEU A 798 -10.77 -26.54 -16.20
C LEU A 798 -9.31 -26.77 -16.58
N GLN A 799 -8.91 -26.30 -17.75
CA GLN A 799 -7.54 -26.36 -18.25
C GLN A 799 -7.08 -24.98 -18.71
N LEU A 800 -6.04 -24.45 -18.08
CA LEU A 800 -5.36 -23.23 -18.48
C LEU A 800 -4.01 -23.60 -19.08
N ASN A 801 -3.82 -23.32 -20.37
CA ASN A 801 -2.54 -23.45 -21.06
C ASN A 801 -2.36 -22.23 -21.97
N ASP A 802 -1.15 -21.67 -22.07
CA ASP A 802 -0.84 -20.50 -22.92
C ASP A 802 -1.81 -19.31 -22.72
N ALA A 803 -2.17 -19.04 -21.45
CA ALA A 803 -3.17 -18.05 -21.05
C ALA A 803 -4.59 -18.28 -21.61
N GLN A 804 -4.90 -19.43 -22.19
CA GLN A 804 -6.23 -19.80 -22.65
C GLN A 804 -6.87 -20.78 -21.66
N LEU A 805 -7.97 -20.36 -21.03
CA LEU A 805 -8.77 -21.21 -20.15
C LEU A 805 -9.83 -21.94 -20.96
N HIS A 806 -9.81 -23.26 -20.92
CA HIS A 806 -10.83 -24.14 -21.44
C HIS A 806 -11.58 -24.79 -20.28
N GLY A 807 -12.90 -24.66 -20.29
CA GLY A 807 -13.78 -25.29 -19.31
C GLY A 807 -14.75 -26.23 -19.97
N THR A 808 -14.93 -27.42 -19.39
CA THR A 808 -16.00 -28.35 -19.74
C THR A 808 -16.81 -28.67 -18.50
N PHE A 809 -18.12 -28.56 -18.61
CA PHE A 809 -19.07 -28.93 -17.57
C PHE A 809 -20.00 -30.00 -18.11
N PHE A 810 -20.15 -31.09 -17.38
CA PHE A 810 -21.11 -32.14 -17.65
C PHE A 810 -21.88 -32.43 -16.37
N THR A 811 -23.19 -32.59 -16.47
CA THR A 811 -23.98 -33.14 -15.37
C THR A 811 -25.09 -34.04 -15.87
N ARG A 812 -25.34 -35.11 -15.13
CA ARG A 812 -26.50 -36.00 -15.30
C ARG A 812 -27.34 -35.97 -14.02
N MET A 813 -28.63 -35.72 -14.18
CA MET A 813 -29.61 -35.78 -13.09
C MET A 813 -30.26 -37.17 -13.00
N LYS A 814 -30.75 -37.56 -11.81
CA LYS A 814 -31.44 -38.86 -11.59
C LYS A 814 -32.66 -39.09 -12.50
N ASN A 815 -33.30 -38.01 -12.96
CA ASN A 815 -34.42 -38.06 -13.90
C ASN A 815 -34.01 -38.31 -15.37
N GLY A 816 -32.72 -38.46 -15.65
CA GLY A 816 -32.16 -38.69 -16.98
C GLY A 816 -31.92 -37.42 -17.81
N SER A 817 -31.98 -36.24 -17.20
CA SER A 817 -31.58 -34.98 -17.83
C SER A 817 -30.05 -34.87 -17.92
N GLU A 818 -29.53 -34.44 -19.07
CA GLU A 818 -28.10 -34.16 -19.25
C GLU A 818 -27.86 -32.70 -19.65
N VAL A 819 -26.87 -32.07 -19.02
CA VAL A 819 -26.36 -30.75 -19.43
C VAL A 819 -24.89 -30.87 -19.79
N ARG A 820 -24.52 -30.36 -20.96
CA ARG A 820 -23.13 -30.24 -21.40
C ARG A 820 -22.83 -28.78 -21.72
N ALA A 821 -21.77 -28.24 -21.15
CA ALA A 821 -21.26 -26.93 -21.51
C ALA A 821 -19.77 -26.97 -21.81
N THR A 822 -19.35 -26.21 -22.83
CA THR A 822 -17.95 -25.97 -23.15
C THR A 822 -17.74 -24.48 -23.24
N ALA A 823 -16.65 -23.97 -22.68
CA ALA A 823 -16.29 -22.56 -22.72
C ALA A 823 -14.78 -22.38 -22.93
N SER A 824 -14.40 -21.32 -23.63
CA SER A 824 -13.02 -20.88 -23.82
C SER A 824 -12.91 -19.38 -23.55
N ILE A 825 -11.92 -19.03 -22.74
CA ILE A 825 -11.63 -17.65 -22.32
C ILE A 825 -10.14 -17.37 -22.58
N PRO A 826 -9.80 -16.58 -23.61
CA PRO A 826 -8.42 -16.19 -23.87
C PRO A 826 -7.93 -15.13 -22.86
N GLY A 827 -6.64 -15.17 -22.54
CA GLY A 827 -5.96 -14.22 -21.65
C GLY A 827 -6.22 -14.42 -20.15
N ALA A 828 -6.61 -15.61 -19.68
CA ALA A 828 -7.07 -15.90 -18.31
C ALA A 828 -5.95 -16.12 -17.26
N GLY A 829 -4.67 -15.95 -17.61
CA GLY A 829 -3.54 -16.31 -16.74
C GLY A 829 -3.07 -15.27 -15.71
N ALA A 830 -3.38 -13.98 -15.85
CA ALA A 830 -2.81 -12.95 -14.97
C ALA A 830 -3.67 -12.69 -13.72
N PHE A 831 -3.04 -12.72 -12.52
CA PHE A 831 -3.73 -12.54 -11.22
C PHE A 831 -4.49 -11.20 -11.10
N ALA A 832 -3.99 -10.14 -11.74
CA ALA A 832 -4.61 -8.81 -11.74
C ALA A 832 -5.63 -8.59 -12.87
N ALA A 833 -5.82 -9.55 -13.78
CA ALA A 833 -6.47 -9.30 -15.06
C ALA A 833 -7.73 -10.12 -15.34
N PHE A 834 -8.38 -10.76 -14.35
CA PHE A 834 -9.75 -11.26 -14.53
C PHE A 834 -10.74 -10.09 -14.64
N THR A 835 -10.60 -9.33 -15.73
CA THR A 835 -11.50 -8.26 -16.13
C THR A 835 -12.74 -8.89 -16.74
N HIS A 836 -13.91 -8.40 -16.34
CA HIS A 836 -15.20 -8.83 -16.88
C HIS A 836 -15.27 -8.68 -18.43
N SER A 837 -14.38 -7.91 -19.04
CA SER A 837 -14.27 -7.69 -20.49
C SER A 837 -13.63 -8.82 -21.30
N LYS A 838 -13.14 -9.92 -20.70
CA LYS A 838 -12.51 -11.01 -21.49
C LYS A 838 -13.53 -11.67 -22.43
N PRO A 839 -13.15 -11.99 -23.68
CA PRO A 839 -14.02 -12.69 -24.61
C PRO A 839 -14.46 -14.06 -24.06
N LEU A 840 -15.71 -14.43 -24.33
CA LEU A 840 -16.29 -15.72 -24.02
C LEU A 840 -16.72 -16.39 -25.32
N ALA A 841 -16.31 -17.64 -25.53
CA ALA A 841 -16.81 -18.47 -26.61
C ALA A 841 -17.15 -19.86 -26.08
N GLY A 842 -18.32 -20.40 -26.42
CA GLY A 842 -18.73 -21.67 -25.87
C GLY A 842 -20.02 -22.23 -26.47
N ARG A 843 -20.43 -23.39 -25.95
CA ARG A 843 -21.71 -24.03 -26.30
C ARG A 843 -22.32 -24.66 -25.06
N VAL A 844 -23.64 -24.55 -24.92
CA VAL A 844 -24.46 -25.24 -23.92
C VAL A 844 -25.49 -26.11 -24.63
N GLU A 845 -25.55 -27.38 -24.26
CA GLU A 845 -26.49 -28.36 -24.77
C GLU A 845 -27.30 -28.92 -23.59
N LEU A 846 -28.62 -28.85 -23.71
CA LEU A 846 -29.56 -29.50 -22.81
C LEU A 846 -30.15 -30.68 -23.58
N ASN A 847 -29.88 -31.90 -23.13
CA ASN A 847 -30.36 -33.12 -23.76
C ASN A 847 -31.35 -33.80 -22.83
N ASN A 848 -32.54 -34.11 -23.36
CA ASN A 848 -33.57 -34.86 -22.65
C ASN A 848 -33.92 -34.23 -21.29
N PHE A 849 -33.84 -32.90 -21.20
CA PHE A 849 -33.94 -32.19 -19.92
C PHE A 849 -35.39 -32.15 -19.46
N ASP A 850 -35.68 -32.71 -18.29
CA ASP A 850 -37.01 -32.79 -17.70
C ASP A 850 -37.42 -31.44 -17.09
N LEU A 851 -38.52 -30.89 -17.59
CA LEU A 851 -39.04 -29.60 -17.12
C LEU A 851 -39.61 -29.67 -15.70
N ALA A 852 -39.86 -30.86 -15.15
CA ALA A 852 -40.34 -31.02 -13.77
C ALA A 852 -39.46 -30.32 -12.72
N VAL A 853 -38.16 -30.18 -13.01
CA VAL A 853 -37.21 -29.45 -12.16
C VAL A 853 -37.55 -27.96 -12.00
N LEU A 854 -38.27 -27.37 -12.96
CA LEU A 854 -38.66 -25.95 -12.91
C LEU A 854 -39.80 -25.67 -11.93
N SER A 855 -40.53 -26.69 -11.47
CA SER A 855 -41.59 -26.55 -10.45
C SER A 855 -41.08 -25.89 -9.16
N ALA A 856 -39.84 -26.21 -8.77
CA ALA A 856 -39.19 -25.63 -7.59
C ALA A 856 -38.83 -24.15 -7.73
N VAL A 857 -38.87 -23.60 -8.95
CA VAL A 857 -38.62 -22.17 -9.23
C VAL A 857 -39.94 -21.42 -9.46
N THR A 858 -41.00 -22.11 -9.88
CA THR A 858 -42.31 -21.52 -10.20
C THR A 858 -43.32 -21.57 -9.05
N GLY A 859 -43.01 -22.26 -7.94
CA GLY A 859 -43.93 -22.45 -6.81
C GLY A 859 -45.07 -23.44 -7.12
N TYR A 860 -45.92 -23.72 -6.12
CA TYR A 860 -47.03 -24.71 -6.21
C TYR A 860 -48.10 -24.40 -7.28
N GLY A 861 -48.04 -23.23 -7.93
CA GLY A 861 -49.03 -22.83 -8.92
C GLY A 861 -48.85 -23.44 -10.31
N VAL A 862 -47.64 -23.92 -10.65
CA VAL A 862 -47.31 -24.42 -11.99
C VAL A 862 -46.39 -25.64 -11.90
N GLU A 863 -46.87 -26.79 -12.36
CA GLU A 863 -46.09 -28.03 -12.43
C GLU A 863 -45.83 -28.43 -13.90
N PRO A 864 -44.75 -27.91 -14.52
CA PRO A 864 -44.43 -28.26 -15.89
C PRO A 864 -43.84 -29.68 -15.97
N THR A 865 -44.23 -30.41 -17.00
CA THR A 865 -43.77 -31.76 -17.34
C THR A 865 -43.41 -31.80 -18.82
N GLY A 866 -42.58 -32.77 -19.20
CA GLY A 866 -42.10 -32.94 -20.57
C GLY A 866 -40.62 -32.66 -20.69
N ARG A 867 -40.09 -32.86 -21.90
CA ARG A 867 -38.65 -32.84 -22.13
C ARG A 867 -38.26 -31.76 -23.12
N VAL A 868 -37.17 -31.08 -22.84
CA VAL A 868 -36.61 -30.03 -23.69
C VAL A 868 -35.26 -30.46 -24.23
N ASN A 869 -35.05 -30.24 -25.52
CA ASN A 869 -33.75 -30.29 -26.14
C ASN A 869 -33.37 -28.88 -26.59
N SER A 870 -32.19 -28.43 -26.18
CA SER A 870 -31.73 -27.07 -26.48
C SER A 870 -30.26 -27.07 -26.88
N SER A 871 -29.91 -26.21 -27.83
CA SER A 871 -28.52 -25.94 -28.21
C SER A 871 -28.31 -24.44 -28.31
N PHE A 872 -27.39 -23.93 -27.48
CA PHE A 872 -27.06 -22.53 -27.37
C PHE A 872 -25.56 -22.32 -27.57
N ILE A 873 -25.20 -21.29 -28.32
CA ILE A 873 -23.84 -20.80 -28.50
C ILE A 873 -23.66 -19.59 -27.58
N LEU A 874 -22.58 -19.63 -26.79
CA LEU A 874 -22.15 -18.54 -25.93
C LEU A 874 -21.11 -17.68 -26.66
N GLY A 875 -21.32 -16.38 -26.68
CA GLY A 875 -20.43 -15.36 -27.25
C GLY A 875 -20.29 -14.15 -26.32
N GLY A 876 -19.71 -13.05 -26.81
CA GLY A 876 -19.59 -11.80 -26.07
C GLY A 876 -18.41 -11.80 -25.10
N THR A 877 -18.62 -11.29 -23.89
CA THR A 877 -17.61 -11.24 -22.82
C THR A 877 -18.12 -11.92 -21.55
N LEU A 878 -17.23 -12.17 -20.59
CA LEU A 878 -17.61 -12.70 -19.26
C LEU A 878 -18.64 -11.81 -18.53
N ALA A 879 -18.61 -10.49 -18.70
CA ALA A 879 -19.59 -9.56 -18.11
C ALA A 879 -20.95 -9.60 -18.82
N LYS A 880 -20.91 -9.76 -20.14
CA LYS A 880 -22.08 -9.62 -21.02
C LYS A 880 -22.09 -10.80 -21.99
N PRO A 881 -22.46 -12.00 -21.50
CA PRO A 881 -22.55 -13.18 -22.35
C PRO A 881 -23.71 -12.98 -23.34
N VAL A 882 -23.41 -13.20 -24.61
CA VAL A 882 -24.42 -13.24 -25.68
C VAL A 882 -24.81 -14.70 -25.90
N ILE A 883 -26.09 -15.02 -25.78
CA ILE A 883 -26.61 -16.38 -25.96
C ILE A 883 -27.44 -16.41 -27.23
N SER A 884 -27.06 -17.25 -28.18
CA SER A 884 -27.81 -17.46 -29.43
C SER A 884 -28.11 -18.94 -29.63
N GLY A 885 -29.27 -19.29 -30.17
CA GLY A 885 -29.63 -20.68 -30.38
C GLY A 885 -31.12 -20.95 -30.36
N GLY A 886 -31.47 -22.21 -30.08
CA GLY A 886 -32.85 -22.65 -30.12
C GLY A 886 -33.17 -23.67 -29.05
N SER A 887 -34.42 -23.60 -28.58
CA SER A 887 -35.01 -24.58 -27.68
C SER A 887 -36.37 -25.01 -28.23
N ARG A 888 -36.67 -26.30 -28.10
CA ARG A 888 -37.97 -26.85 -28.45
C ARG A 888 -38.48 -27.76 -27.36
N ILE A 889 -39.73 -27.54 -26.99
CA ILE A 889 -40.53 -28.38 -26.10
C ILE A 889 -41.51 -29.16 -26.96
N GLU A 890 -41.50 -30.48 -26.84
CA GLU A 890 -42.44 -31.38 -27.52
C GLU A 890 -43.13 -32.28 -26.48
N GLY A 891 -44.46 -32.39 -26.57
CA GLY A 891 -45.25 -33.27 -25.70
C GLY A 891 -45.23 -32.88 -24.22
N GLY A 892 -45.10 -31.60 -23.90
CA GLY A 892 -45.15 -31.12 -22.51
C GLY A 892 -46.57 -31.11 -21.95
N GLY A 893 -46.67 -31.16 -20.63
CA GLY A 893 -47.92 -30.92 -19.90
C GLY A 893 -47.67 -29.97 -18.74
N ILE A 894 -48.65 -29.18 -18.33
CA ILE A 894 -48.51 -28.27 -17.18
C ILE A 894 -49.74 -28.45 -16.30
N ALA A 895 -49.58 -28.98 -15.09
CA ALA A 895 -50.68 -29.00 -14.14
C ALA A 895 -50.80 -27.61 -13.47
N LEU A 896 -52.04 -27.14 -13.35
CA LEU A 896 -52.40 -25.89 -12.68
C LEU A 896 -53.41 -26.22 -11.57
N PRO A 897 -52.94 -26.67 -10.39
CA PRO A 897 -53.79 -27.23 -9.34
C PRO A 897 -54.85 -26.23 -8.83
N TYR A 898 -54.48 -24.96 -8.66
CA TYR A 898 -55.41 -23.90 -8.25
C TYR A 898 -56.51 -23.59 -9.27
N GLN A 899 -56.32 -23.99 -10.53
CA GLN A 899 -57.34 -23.88 -11.56
C GLN A 899 -58.02 -25.25 -11.83
N GLY A 900 -57.63 -26.33 -11.16
CA GLY A 900 -58.18 -27.67 -11.39
C GLY A 900 -58.03 -28.18 -12.82
N ILE A 901 -57.08 -27.63 -13.60
CA ILE A 901 -56.84 -28.01 -14.99
C ILE A 901 -55.44 -28.57 -15.20
N VAL A 902 -55.32 -29.40 -16.22
CA VAL A 902 -54.04 -29.82 -16.78
C VAL A 902 -53.98 -29.31 -18.21
N LEU A 903 -52.90 -28.61 -18.52
CA LEU A 903 -52.54 -28.22 -19.86
C LEU A 903 -51.84 -29.40 -20.53
N GLU A 904 -52.33 -29.83 -21.68
CA GLU A 904 -51.82 -30.96 -22.45
C GLU A 904 -51.23 -30.50 -23.78
N ASN A 905 -50.42 -31.36 -24.42
CA ASN A 905 -49.84 -31.12 -25.74
C ASN A 905 -49.10 -29.78 -25.88
N VAL A 906 -48.42 -29.35 -24.81
CA VAL A 906 -47.63 -28.13 -24.79
C VAL A 906 -46.49 -28.28 -25.79
N THR A 907 -46.54 -27.45 -26.83
CA THR A 907 -45.49 -27.32 -27.84
C THR A 907 -45.02 -25.89 -27.88
N ALA A 908 -43.74 -25.67 -27.60
CA ALA A 908 -43.14 -24.35 -27.60
C ALA A 908 -41.81 -24.36 -28.35
N SER A 909 -41.54 -23.28 -29.06
CA SER A 909 -40.21 -23.05 -29.65
C SER A 909 -39.74 -21.64 -29.34
N ILE A 910 -38.51 -21.56 -28.87
CA ILE A 910 -37.79 -20.33 -28.59
C ILE A 910 -36.61 -20.27 -29.54
N VAL A 911 -36.51 -19.20 -30.33
CA VAL A 911 -35.35 -18.94 -31.19
C VAL A 911 -34.72 -17.65 -30.70
N ALA A 912 -33.57 -17.78 -30.03
CA ALA A 912 -32.83 -16.69 -29.39
C ALA A 912 -31.75 -16.13 -30.33
N GLY A 913 -31.82 -14.83 -30.58
CA GLY A 913 -30.77 -14.03 -31.23
C GLY A 913 -29.92 -13.29 -30.19
N GLU A 914 -29.17 -12.28 -30.64
CA GLU A 914 -28.25 -11.52 -29.78
C GLU A 914 -28.96 -10.71 -28.68
N ASP A 915 -30.10 -10.08 -29.01
CA ASP A 915 -30.84 -9.15 -28.15
C ASP A 915 -32.35 -9.47 -28.06
N ALA A 916 -32.82 -10.46 -28.81
CA ALA A 916 -34.23 -10.83 -28.84
C ALA A 916 -34.47 -12.32 -29.12
N ALA A 917 -35.51 -12.89 -28.50
CA ALA A 917 -36.01 -14.21 -28.77
C ALA A 917 -37.45 -14.18 -29.30
N ARG A 918 -37.70 -14.94 -30.36
CA ARG A 918 -39.07 -15.20 -30.82
C ARG A 918 -39.63 -16.41 -30.09
N VAL A 919 -40.82 -16.26 -29.52
CA VAL A 919 -41.53 -17.32 -28.79
C VAL A 919 -42.82 -17.65 -29.51
N THR A 920 -43.05 -18.94 -29.73
CA THR A 920 -44.33 -19.48 -30.18
C THR A 920 -44.71 -20.66 -29.32
N CYS A 921 -45.93 -20.67 -28.80
CA CYS A 921 -46.46 -21.71 -27.92
C CYS A 921 -47.86 -22.12 -28.37
N ARG A 922 -48.16 -23.41 -28.24
CA ARG A 922 -49.48 -23.99 -28.43
C ARG A 922 -49.74 -24.98 -27.31
N VAL A 923 -50.95 -24.94 -26.77
CA VAL A 923 -51.37 -25.77 -25.64
C VAL A 923 -52.85 -26.11 -25.74
N THR A 924 -53.25 -27.25 -25.20
CA THR A 924 -54.66 -27.68 -25.13
C THR A 924 -55.12 -27.81 -23.68
N SER A 925 -56.35 -27.43 -23.37
CA SER A 925 -56.98 -27.70 -22.06
C SER A 925 -58.46 -28.02 -22.25
N GLY A 926 -58.89 -29.18 -21.73
CA GLY A 926 -60.20 -29.74 -22.01
C GLY A 926 -60.43 -29.87 -23.52
N PRO A 927 -61.57 -29.42 -24.07
CA PRO A 927 -61.87 -29.50 -25.50
C PRO A 927 -61.23 -28.38 -26.35
N GLY A 928 -60.53 -27.42 -25.75
CA GLY A 928 -60.06 -26.21 -26.41
C GLY A 928 -58.55 -26.10 -26.60
N GLU A 929 -58.13 -25.16 -27.44
CA GLU A 929 -56.72 -24.87 -27.76
C GLU A 929 -56.41 -23.39 -27.48
N LEU A 930 -55.21 -23.11 -26.99
CA LEU A 930 -54.65 -21.78 -26.82
C LEU A 930 -53.31 -21.68 -27.55
N ARG A 931 -53.10 -20.55 -28.24
CA ARG A 931 -51.88 -20.22 -28.98
C ARG A 931 -51.34 -18.89 -28.49
N ALA A 932 -50.05 -18.86 -28.20
CA ALA A 932 -49.32 -17.65 -27.85
C ALA A 932 -48.16 -17.42 -28.82
N HIS A 933 -47.95 -16.18 -29.24
CA HIS A 933 -46.79 -15.80 -30.02
C HIS A 933 -46.33 -14.38 -29.69
N GLY A 934 -45.02 -14.14 -29.74
CA GLY A 934 -44.48 -12.84 -29.39
C GLY A 934 -42.97 -12.73 -29.55
N LEU A 935 -42.47 -11.54 -29.23
CA LEU A 935 -41.06 -11.21 -29.21
C LEU A 935 -40.66 -10.82 -27.80
N LEU A 936 -39.62 -11.48 -27.28
CA LEU A 936 -38.95 -11.12 -26.05
C LEU A 936 -37.66 -10.38 -26.42
N ARG A 937 -37.38 -9.24 -25.81
CA ARG A 937 -36.08 -8.55 -25.92
C ARG A 937 -35.38 -8.63 -24.58
N TYR A 938 -34.07 -8.81 -24.60
CA TYR A 938 -33.24 -8.92 -23.41
C TYR A 938 -31.96 -8.12 -23.56
N GLY A 939 -31.55 -7.45 -22.49
CA GLY A 939 -30.38 -6.60 -22.44
C GLY A 939 -30.12 -6.08 -21.02
N ASP A 940 -29.39 -4.96 -20.91
CA ASP A 940 -28.95 -4.42 -19.62
C ASP A 940 -30.13 -3.98 -18.71
N SER A 941 -31.29 -3.71 -19.31
CA SER A 941 -32.54 -3.32 -18.63
C SER A 941 -33.43 -4.50 -18.20
N GLY A 942 -32.99 -5.74 -18.39
CA GLY A 942 -33.78 -6.95 -18.12
C GLY A 942 -34.52 -7.48 -19.34
N VAL A 943 -35.56 -8.29 -19.13
CA VAL A 943 -36.39 -8.87 -20.18
C VAL A 943 -37.66 -8.02 -20.36
N GLU A 944 -37.97 -7.66 -21.60
CA GLU A 944 -39.23 -7.03 -21.99
C GLU A 944 -39.90 -7.85 -23.09
N GLY A 945 -41.23 -7.91 -23.11
CA GLY A 945 -41.94 -8.77 -24.04
C GLY A 945 -43.37 -8.35 -24.31
N GLU A 946 -43.82 -8.69 -25.52
CA GLU A 946 -45.22 -8.61 -25.94
C GLU A 946 -45.65 -9.98 -26.47
N LEU A 947 -46.69 -10.55 -25.85
CA LEU A 947 -47.23 -11.87 -26.17
C LEU A 947 -48.72 -11.74 -26.52
N GLN A 948 -49.08 -12.09 -27.77
CA GLN A 948 -50.48 -12.21 -28.18
C GLN A 948 -50.97 -13.62 -27.87
N VAL A 949 -52.03 -13.72 -27.08
CA VAL A 949 -52.65 -14.98 -26.68
C VAL A 949 -54.05 -15.08 -27.26
N ARG A 950 -54.31 -16.14 -28.03
CA ARG A 950 -55.62 -16.45 -28.62
C ARG A 950 -56.02 -17.87 -28.32
N GLY A 951 -57.27 -18.10 -27.95
CA GLY A 951 -57.79 -19.45 -27.73
C GLY A 951 -59.22 -19.62 -28.22
N ASP A 952 -59.65 -20.88 -28.30
CA ASP A 952 -61.01 -21.27 -28.65
C ASP A 952 -61.49 -22.36 -27.69
N ASN A 953 -62.64 -22.10 -27.04
CA ASN A 953 -63.30 -22.99 -26.07
C ASN A 953 -62.36 -23.64 -25.02
N PHE A 954 -61.34 -22.88 -24.59
CA PHE A 954 -60.29 -23.32 -23.70
C PHE A 954 -60.80 -23.45 -22.26
N LEU A 955 -60.55 -24.58 -21.60
CA LEU A 955 -60.92 -24.77 -20.20
C LEU A 955 -59.99 -23.94 -19.31
N LEU A 956 -60.49 -22.84 -18.74
CA LEU A 956 -59.70 -21.91 -17.93
C LEU A 956 -59.57 -22.39 -16.48
N VAL A 957 -60.65 -22.95 -15.94
CA VAL A 957 -60.73 -23.44 -14.57
C VAL A 957 -61.79 -24.54 -14.48
N ASN A 958 -61.54 -25.53 -13.65
CA ASN A 958 -62.38 -26.71 -13.44
C ASN A 958 -62.29 -27.17 -11.99
N LEU A 959 -62.94 -26.40 -11.11
CA LEU A 959 -63.07 -26.69 -9.69
C LEU A 959 -64.50 -27.12 -9.36
N PRO A 960 -64.73 -27.82 -8.22
CA PRO A 960 -66.06 -28.16 -7.75
C PRO A 960 -67.00 -26.95 -7.67
N GLU A 961 -66.48 -25.79 -7.27
CA GLU A 961 -67.22 -24.55 -7.04
C GLU A 961 -67.42 -23.74 -8.32
N TYR A 962 -66.51 -23.84 -9.29
CA TYR A 962 -66.62 -23.14 -10.56
C TYR A 962 -65.85 -23.79 -11.70
N THR A 963 -66.51 -23.91 -12.85
CA THR A 963 -65.92 -24.38 -14.10
C THR A 963 -66.19 -23.37 -15.19
N PHE A 964 -65.14 -22.89 -15.89
CA PHE A 964 -65.30 -21.95 -17.00
C PHE A 964 -64.53 -22.38 -18.24
N ARG A 965 -65.19 -22.30 -19.40
CA ARG A 965 -64.54 -22.38 -20.72
C ARG A 965 -64.57 -21.01 -21.36
N VAL A 966 -63.44 -20.59 -21.92
CA VAL A 966 -63.22 -19.24 -22.44
C VAL A 966 -62.63 -19.25 -23.84
N THR A 967 -62.90 -18.18 -24.59
CA THR A 967 -62.31 -17.88 -25.89
C THR A 967 -61.63 -16.51 -25.78
N PRO A 968 -60.35 -16.48 -25.37
CA PRO A 968 -59.62 -15.25 -25.12
C PRO A 968 -58.96 -14.73 -26.40
N ASP A 969 -58.93 -13.40 -26.56
CA ASP A 969 -58.02 -12.68 -27.46
C ASP A 969 -57.41 -11.54 -26.65
N ILE A 970 -56.27 -11.83 -26.02
CA ILE A 970 -55.62 -10.95 -25.03
C ILE A 970 -54.17 -10.67 -25.41
N LEU A 971 -53.71 -9.48 -25.05
CA LEU A 971 -52.34 -9.02 -25.21
C LEU A 971 -51.70 -8.90 -23.83
N PHE A 972 -50.59 -9.60 -23.65
CA PHE A 972 -49.78 -9.51 -22.44
C PHE A 972 -48.49 -8.75 -22.74
N LYS A 973 -48.27 -7.64 -22.03
CA LYS A 973 -47.05 -6.84 -22.10
C LYS A 973 -46.34 -6.86 -20.76
N PHE A 974 -45.03 -7.05 -20.76
CA PHE A 974 -44.24 -7.03 -19.54
C PHE A 974 -42.84 -6.44 -19.76
N SER A 975 -42.29 -5.87 -18.69
CA SER A 975 -40.91 -5.41 -18.55
C SER A 975 -40.41 -5.77 -17.15
N LYS A 976 -39.17 -5.38 -16.81
CA LYS A 976 -38.57 -5.63 -15.50
C LYS A 976 -39.42 -5.15 -14.30
N ASP A 977 -40.16 -4.06 -14.46
CA ASP A 977 -40.82 -3.38 -13.34
C ASP A 977 -42.36 -3.29 -13.49
N LYS A 978 -42.93 -3.71 -14.63
CA LYS A 978 -44.37 -3.52 -14.96
C LYS A 978 -44.88 -4.62 -15.87
N GLY A 979 -46.15 -4.94 -15.78
CA GLY A 979 -46.87 -5.63 -16.87
C GLY A 979 -48.34 -5.25 -16.93
N GLU A 980 -49.00 -5.63 -18.02
CA GLU A 980 -50.39 -5.28 -18.31
C GLU A 980 -51.02 -6.40 -19.14
N ILE A 981 -52.26 -6.76 -18.80
CA ILE A 981 -53.08 -7.70 -19.58
C ILE A 981 -54.32 -6.96 -20.05
N SER A 982 -54.53 -6.92 -21.36
CA SER A 982 -55.68 -6.26 -21.97
C SER A 982 -56.31 -7.09 -23.09
N GLY A 983 -57.62 -6.97 -23.28
CA GLY A 983 -58.31 -7.60 -24.41
C GLY A 983 -59.71 -8.12 -24.10
N LEU A 984 -60.18 -9.05 -24.93
CA LEU A 984 -61.53 -9.60 -24.88
C LEU A 984 -61.52 -11.05 -24.42
N VAL A 985 -62.40 -11.39 -23.48
CA VAL A 985 -62.62 -12.77 -23.03
C VAL A 985 -64.10 -13.11 -23.18
N LYS A 986 -64.41 -14.08 -24.05
CA LYS A 986 -65.77 -14.63 -24.15
C LYS A 986 -65.88 -15.88 -23.30
N VAL A 987 -66.98 -16.02 -22.55
CA VAL A 987 -67.26 -17.18 -21.68
C VAL A 987 -68.44 -17.97 -22.27
N PRO A 988 -68.22 -18.85 -23.26
CA PRO A 988 -69.28 -19.65 -23.86
C PRO A 988 -69.95 -20.64 -22.90
N TYR A 989 -69.24 -21.10 -21.87
CA TYR A 989 -69.77 -22.03 -20.86
C TYR A 989 -69.22 -21.73 -19.48
N GLY A 990 -70.08 -21.79 -18.48
CA GLY A 990 -69.71 -21.64 -17.08
C GLY A 990 -70.67 -22.38 -16.15
N LEU A 991 -70.16 -22.96 -15.08
CA LEU A 991 -70.96 -23.53 -14.00
C LEU A 991 -70.41 -23.02 -12.68
N ILE A 992 -71.25 -22.43 -11.84
CA ILE A 992 -70.90 -21.87 -10.53
C ILE A 992 -71.73 -22.64 -9.49
N THR A 993 -71.08 -23.50 -8.71
CA THR A 993 -71.68 -24.46 -7.79
C THR A 993 -70.99 -24.42 -6.42
N PRO A 994 -71.09 -23.32 -5.67
CA PRO A 994 -70.38 -23.18 -4.39
C PRO A 994 -70.79 -24.29 -3.41
N GLU A 995 -69.81 -24.93 -2.76
CA GLU A 995 -70.04 -25.90 -1.68
C GLU A 995 -70.47 -25.19 -0.37
N GLU A 996 -71.05 -25.94 0.57
CA GLU A 996 -71.67 -25.44 1.81
C GLU A 996 -70.85 -24.34 2.51
N MET A 997 -71.52 -23.32 3.07
CA MET A 997 -70.86 -22.39 4.00
C MET A 997 -70.59 -23.12 5.32
N SER A 998 -69.41 -23.69 5.44
CA SER A 998 -68.79 -24.00 6.72
C SER A 998 -67.52 -23.15 6.86
N ASP A 999 -67.46 -22.39 7.96
CA ASP A 999 -66.27 -21.71 8.48
C ASP A 999 -65.46 -20.82 7.52
N SER A 1000 -66.02 -19.66 7.14
CA SER A 1000 -65.19 -18.49 6.80
C SER A 1000 -65.39 -17.40 7.85
N VAL A 1001 -64.47 -17.38 8.82
CA VAL A 1001 -64.24 -16.20 9.65
C VAL A 1001 -63.61 -15.15 8.75
N GLN A 1002 -64.35 -14.10 8.36
CA GLN A 1002 -63.68 -12.90 7.86
C GLN A 1002 -62.85 -12.33 9.02
N ALA A 1003 -61.53 -12.32 8.86
CA ALA A 1003 -60.66 -11.62 9.78
C ALA A 1003 -61.04 -10.13 9.80
N SER A 1004 -61.14 -9.55 10.99
CA SER A 1004 -61.27 -8.10 11.16
C SER A 1004 -60.05 -7.40 10.58
N GLU A 1005 -60.23 -6.24 9.93
CA GLU A 1005 -59.13 -5.42 9.37
C GLU A 1005 -58.11 -4.94 10.43
N ASP A 1006 -58.40 -5.10 11.72
CA ASP A 1006 -57.56 -4.66 12.85
C ASP A 1006 -56.73 -5.79 13.53
N VAL A 1007 -56.59 -6.97 12.92
CA VAL A 1007 -55.82 -8.08 13.52
C VAL A 1007 -54.34 -8.00 13.13
N ILE A 1008 -53.46 -7.71 14.11
CA ILE A 1008 -52.00 -7.89 13.96
C ILE A 1008 -51.62 -9.26 14.54
N LEU A 1009 -51.18 -10.18 13.67
CA LEU A 1009 -50.68 -11.51 14.05
C LEU A 1009 -49.27 -11.40 14.63
N VAL A 1010 -49.12 -11.64 15.93
CA VAL A 1010 -47.82 -11.74 16.61
C VAL A 1010 -47.51 -13.20 16.92
N ASN A 1011 -47.12 -13.94 15.88
CA ASN A 1011 -46.18 -15.07 15.92
C ASN A 1011 -46.13 -15.72 14.51
N GLY A 1012 -44.93 -15.72 13.93
CA GLY A 1012 -44.71 -16.07 12.53
C GLY A 1012 -45.06 -17.52 12.17
N ARG A 1013 -46.08 -17.66 11.33
CA ARG A 1013 -46.17 -18.48 10.10
C ARG A 1013 -47.66 -18.67 9.76
N THR A 1014 -48.21 -17.72 9.01
CA THR A 1014 -48.49 -17.79 7.56
C THR A 1014 -49.45 -16.64 7.32
N GLU A 1015 -48.98 -15.55 6.70
CA GLU A 1015 -49.86 -14.54 6.15
C GLU A 1015 -50.83 -15.26 5.20
N ILE A 1016 -52.13 -15.04 5.35
CA ILE A 1016 -53.07 -15.35 4.28
C ILE A 1016 -52.65 -14.44 3.15
N ARG A 1017 -51.88 -14.99 2.20
CA ARG A 1017 -51.37 -14.26 1.05
C ARG A 1017 -52.57 -13.75 0.28
N GLU A 1018 -52.78 -12.44 0.31
CA GLU A 1018 -53.56 -11.77 -0.71
C GLU A 1018 -52.96 -12.18 -2.06
N ASN A 1019 -53.84 -12.55 -2.98
CA ASN A 1019 -53.47 -13.07 -4.29
C ASN A 1019 -52.95 -11.91 -5.14
N ASP A 1020 -51.68 -11.56 -4.97
CA ASP A 1020 -50.97 -10.52 -5.72
C ASP A 1020 -50.79 -10.96 -7.18
N TRP A 1021 -51.83 -10.83 -7.99
CA TRP A 1021 -51.65 -10.85 -9.45
C TRP A 1021 -50.94 -9.54 -9.85
N PRO A 1022 -49.64 -9.57 -10.23
CA PRO A 1022 -48.79 -8.37 -10.26
C PRO A 1022 -49.00 -7.51 -11.52
N PHE A 1023 -50.05 -7.79 -12.30
CA PHE A 1023 -50.30 -7.16 -13.58
C PHE A 1023 -51.66 -6.48 -13.58
N PRO A 1024 -51.70 -5.13 -13.70
CA PRO A 1024 -52.92 -4.41 -14.04
C PRO A 1024 -53.72 -5.10 -15.16
N LEU A 1025 -55.00 -5.38 -14.87
CA LEU A 1025 -55.96 -5.97 -15.80
C LEU A 1025 -56.82 -4.87 -16.44
N ASP A 1026 -57.13 -5.03 -17.72
CA ASP A 1026 -58.20 -4.29 -18.43
C ASP A 1026 -58.89 -5.23 -19.43
N LEU A 1027 -59.90 -5.97 -18.95
CA LEU A 1027 -60.53 -7.05 -19.69
C LEU A 1027 -62.02 -6.79 -19.91
N ASP A 1028 -62.46 -6.93 -21.16
CA ASP A 1028 -63.88 -7.02 -21.50
C ASP A 1028 -64.33 -8.49 -21.43
N VAL A 1029 -65.20 -8.81 -20.49
CA VAL A 1029 -65.74 -10.16 -20.28
C VAL A 1029 -67.17 -10.23 -20.82
N GLN A 1030 -67.39 -11.12 -21.79
CA GLN A 1030 -68.71 -11.38 -22.38
C GLN A 1030 -69.23 -12.75 -21.92
N VAL A 1031 -70.31 -12.75 -21.16
CA VAL A 1031 -70.95 -13.97 -20.63
C VAL A 1031 -71.91 -14.51 -21.69
N GLY A 1032 -71.65 -15.74 -22.15
CA GLY A 1032 -72.44 -16.40 -23.19
C GLY A 1032 -73.75 -17.00 -22.67
N ASP A 1033 -74.40 -17.80 -23.51
CA ASP A 1033 -75.73 -18.34 -23.21
C ASP A 1033 -75.73 -19.54 -22.25
N ASP A 1034 -74.62 -20.25 -22.01
CA ASP A 1034 -74.58 -21.46 -21.18
C ASP A 1034 -73.73 -21.28 -19.93
N VAL A 1035 -73.94 -20.18 -19.21
CA VAL A 1035 -73.35 -19.92 -17.90
C VAL A 1035 -74.41 -20.07 -16.82
N ARG A 1036 -74.23 -20.99 -15.88
CA ARG A 1036 -75.22 -21.35 -14.86
C ARG A 1036 -74.68 -21.17 -13.45
N ILE A 1037 -75.56 -20.76 -12.54
CA ILE A 1037 -75.30 -20.70 -11.11
C ILE A 1037 -76.24 -21.68 -10.41
N LYS A 1038 -75.70 -22.53 -9.53
CA LYS A 1038 -76.43 -23.55 -8.79
C LYS A 1038 -75.81 -23.77 -7.40
N GLY A 1039 -76.27 -23.03 -6.40
CA GLY A 1039 -75.76 -23.12 -5.03
C GLY A 1039 -76.50 -22.18 -4.09
N TYR A 1040 -76.40 -22.43 -2.78
CA TYR A 1040 -77.11 -21.66 -1.74
C TYR A 1040 -78.62 -21.48 -1.98
N GLY A 1041 -79.25 -22.47 -2.61
CA GLY A 1041 -80.67 -22.42 -2.98
C GLY A 1041 -80.95 -21.75 -4.32
N LEU A 1042 -80.02 -20.99 -4.90
CA LEU A 1042 -80.16 -20.35 -6.21
C LEU A 1042 -79.85 -21.34 -7.34
N ASP A 1043 -80.72 -21.44 -8.35
CA ASP A 1043 -80.48 -22.17 -9.61
C ASP A 1043 -80.96 -21.31 -10.78
N GLY A 1044 -80.09 -20.95 -11.72
CA GLY A 1044 -80.44 -20.12 -12.87
C GLY A 1044 -79.30 -19.89 -13.85
N ARG A 1045 -79.56 -19.12 -14.91
CA ARG A 1045 -78.61 -18.86 -15.99
C ARG A 1045 -78.19 -17.40 -16.01
N LEU A 1046 -76.88 -17.13 -16.10
CA LEU A 1046 -76.30 -15.81 -16.11
C LEU A 1046 -75.99 -15.37 -17.56
N THR A 1047 -76.31 -14.12 -17.89
CA THR A 1047 -75.97 -13.49 -19.17
C THR A 1047 -75.53 -12.05 -18.95
N GLY A 1048 -74.76 -11.45 -19.86
CA GLY A 1048 -74.39 -10.03 -19.76
C GLY A 1048 -72.94 -9.75 -20.15
N GLN A 1049 -72.47 -8.56 -19.76
CA GLN A 1049 -71.11 -8.11 -20.07
C GLN A 1049 -70.53 -7.28 -18.91
N LEU A 1050 -69.24 -7.47 -18.67
CA LEU A 1050 -68.52 -6.83 -17.58
C LEU A 1050 -67.13 -6.40 -18.05
N ASN A 1051 -66.79 -5.12 -17.89
CA ASN A 1051 -65.41 -4.67 -17.96
C ASN A 1051 -64.78 -4.79 -16.58
N VAL A 1052 -63.66 -5.51 -16.49
CA VAL A 1052 -62.93 -5.77 -15.25
C VAL A 1052 -61.57 -5.09 -15.32
N LYS A 1053 -61.27 -4.24 -14.32
CA LYS A 1053 -60.07 -3.42 -14.31
C LYS A 1053 -59.41 -3.36 -12.94
N THR A 1054 -58.08 -3.41 -12.88
CA THR A 1054 -57.31 -3.18 -11.65
C THR A 1054 -56.97 -1.69 -11.50
N THR A 1055 -57.17 -1.13 -10.30
CA THR A 1055 -56.83 0.26 -9.98
C THR A 1055 -55.35 0.41 -9.57
N ARG A 1056 -54.91 1.66 -9.27
CA ARG A 1056 -53.52 1.91 -8.83
C ARG A 1056 -53.20 1.35 -7.44
N ASP A 1057 -54.23 1.12 -6.63
CA ASP A 1057 -54.13 0.55 -5.28
C ASP A 1057 -54.47 -0.95 -5.30
N GLU A 1058 -54.27 -1.61 -6.45
CA GLU A 1058 -54.46 -3.06 -6.68
C GLU A 1058 -55.89 -3.60 -6.49
N LEU A 1059 -56.87 -2.74 -6.19
CA LEU A 1059 -58.28 -3.12 -6.11
C LEU A 1059 -58.87 -3.51 -7.47
N LEU A 1060 -59.56 -4.65 -7.52
CA LEU A 1060 -60.29 -5.14 -8.69
C LEU A 1060 -61.67 -4.47 -8.79
N THR A 1061 -61.88 -3.71 -9.86
CA THR A 1061 -63.12 -2.97 -10.12
C THR A 1061 -63.88 -3.52 -11.32
N GLY A 1062 -65.20 -3.47 -11.25
CA GLY A 1062 -66.09 -3.95 -12.30
C GLY A 1062 -67.05 -2.87 -12.80
N LYS A 1063 -67.31 -2.83 -14.10
CA LYS A 1063 -68.37 -2.00 -14.70
C LYS A 1063 -69.16 -2.79 -15.74
N GLY A 1064 -70.47 -2.90 -15.54
CA GLY A 1064 -71.33 -3.73 -16.40
C GLY A 1064 -72.60 -4.19 -15.70
N GLU A 1065 -73.31 -5.11 -16.35
CA GLU A 1065 -74.57 -5.68 -15.87
C GLU A 1065 -74.58 -7.17 -16.18
N LEU A 1066 -74.96 -7.98 -15.18
CA LEU A 1066 -75.23 -9.40 -15.32
C LEU A 1066 -76.70 -9.66 -14.95
N ASP A 1067 -77.41 -10.36 -15.84
CA ASP A 1067 -78.79 -10.77 -15.67
C ASP A 1067 -78.86 -12.26 -15.32
N LEU A 1068 -79.66 -12.58 -14.31
CA LEU A 1068 -80.07 -13.95 -13.97
C LEU A 1068 -81.42 -14.24 -14.65
N VAL A 1069 -81.39 -15.08 -15.66
CA VAL A 1069 -82.57 -15.54 -16.42
C VAL A 1069 -82.92 -16.97 -16.04
N GLU A 1070 -84.20 -17.31 -16.08
CA GLU A 1070 -84.72 -18.64 -15.72
C GLU A 1070 -84.33 -19.07 -14.29
N GLY A 1071 -84.20 -18.11 -13.37
CA GLY A 1071 -83.75 -18.33 -12.00
C GLY A 1071 -84.85 -18.82 -11.06
N THR A 1072 -84.49 -19.70 -10.13
CA THR A 1072 -85.31 -20.13 -8.99
C THR A 1072 -84.47 -20.08 -7.71
N PHE A 1073 -85.08 -19.75 -6.58
CA PHE A 1073 -84.43 -19.76 -5.27
C PHE A 1073 -85.18 -20.70 -4.34
N SER A 1074 -84.48 -21.69 -3.77
CA SER A 1074 -85.05 -22.74 -2.95
C SER A 1074 -84.44 -22.76 -1.55
N LEU A 1075 -85.26 -22.58 -0.51
CA LEU A 1075 -84.85 -22.61 0.89
C LEU A 1075 -85.84 -23.48 1.70
N TYR A 1076 -85.33 -24.33 2.60
CA TYR A 1076 -86.14 -25.25 3.43
C TYR A 1076 -87.15 -26.10 2.64
N GLY A 1077 -86.76 -26.58 1.46
CA GLY A 1077 -87.59 -27.45 0.63
C GLY A 1077 -88.64 -26.74 -0.24
N ARG A 1078 -88.52 -25.41 -0.41
CA ARG A 1078 -89.51 -24.57 -1.09
C ARG A 1078 -88.88 -23.62 -2.06
N SER A 1079 -89.47 -23.50 -3.24
CA SER A 1079 -88.90 -22.75 -4.36
C SER A 1079 -89.74 -21.53 -4.73
N LEU A 1080 -89.07 -20.39 -4.85
CA LEU A 1080 -89.53 -19.09 -5.37
C LEU A 1080 -88.96 -18.90 -6.78
N ASP A 1081 -89.79 -18.48 -7.72
CA ASP A 1081 -89.35 -18.13 -9.08
C ASP A 1081 -88.78 -16.71 -9.09
N ILE A 1082 -87.60 -16.52 -9.67
CA ILE A 1082 -86.97 -15.20 -9.83
C ILE A 1082 -87.51 -14.57 -11.12
N GLU A 1083 -88.36 -13.55 -10.97
CA GLU A 1083 -88.93 -12.82 -12.12
C GLU A 1083 -87.93 -11.81 -12.70
N ARG A 1084 -87.13 -11.19 -11.81
CA ARG A 1084 -86.08 -10.23 -12.16
C ARG A 1084 -84.89 -10.50 -11.27
N GLY A 1085 -83.71 -10.68 -11.84
CA GLY A 1085 -82.48 -10.78 -11.07
C GLY A 1085 -81.35 -10.08 -11.80
N ARG A 1086 -80.96 -8.90 -11.32
CA ARG A 1086 -79.91 -8.07 -11.94
C ARG A 1086 -78.80 -7.81 -10.96
N VAL A 1087 -77.57 -7.91 -11.45
CA VAL A 1087 -76.34 -7.57 -10.72
C VAL A 1087 -75.66 -6.44 -11.47
N LEU A 1088 -75.58 -5.28 -10.83
CA LEU A 1088 -75.15 -4.01 -11.42
C LEU A 1088 -73.78 -3.63 -10.86
N PHE A 1089 -72.81 -3.47 -11.75
CA PHE A 1089 -71.44 -3.05 -11.42
C PHE A 1089 -71.22 -1.61 -11.91
N THR A 1090 -71.01 -0.68 -10.99
CA THR A 1090 -70.96 0.77 -11.26
C THR A 1090 -69.55 1.36 -11.36
N GLY A 1091 -68.50 0.51 -11.33
CA GLY A 1091 -67.09 0.91 -11.32
C GLY A 1091 -66.43 0.85 -9.94
N GLY A 1092 -67.12 0.32 -8.92
CA GLY A 1092 -66.56 0.02 -7.60
C GLY A 1092 -65.95 -1.40 -7.50
N PRO A 1093 -65.57 -1.85 -6.29
CA PRO A 1093 -65.06 -3.20 -6.05
C PRO A 1093 -66.00 -4.29 -6.59
N ILE A 1094 -65.44 -5.28 -7.28
CA ILE A 1094 -66.25 -6.34 -7.93
C ILE A 1094 -67.00 -7.23 -6.91
N GLU A 1095 -66.56 -7.27 -5.66
CA GLU A 1095 -67.14 -8.05 -4.57
C GLU A 1095 -68.41 -7.45 -3.95
N ASN A 1096 -68.66 -6.16 -4.18
CA ASN A 1096 -69.82 -5.46 -3.62
C ASN A 1096 -70.71 -4.83 -4.72
N PRO A 1097 -71.28 -5.64 -5.64
CA PRO A 1097 -72.16 -5.14 -6.67
C PRO A 1097 -73.51 -4.68 -6.12
N GLY A 1098 -74.23 -3.88 -6.91
CA GLY A 1098 -75.63 -3.61 -6.67
C GLY A 1098 -76.49 -4.82 -7.07
N ILE A 1099 -77.40 -5.23 -6.20
CA ILE A 1099 -78.37 -6.30 -6.43
C ILE A 1099 -79.75 -5.69 -6.62
N ASP A 1100 -80.51 -6.20 -7.58
CA ASP A 1100 -81.94 -5.94 -7.76
C ASP A 1100 -82.64 -7.23 -8.18
N VAL A 1101 -83.27 -7.90 -7.20
CA VAL A 1101 -83.90 -9.21 -7.34
C VAL A 1101 -85.36 -9.16 -6.88
N ARG A 1102 -86.27 -9.72 -7.68
CA ARG A 1102 -87.66 -10.01 -7.30
C ARG A 1102 -87.90 -11.51 -7.41
N ALA A 1103 -88.18 -12.15 -6.27
CA ALA A 1103 -88.51 -13.57 -6.19
C ALA A 1103 -89.95 -13.77 -5.70
N GLN A 1104 -90.73 -14.63 -6.34
CA GLN A 1104 -92.15 -14.83 -6.02
C GLN A 1104 -92.59 -16.29 -6.13
N LYS A 1105 -93.59 -16.67 -5.34
CA LYS A 1105 -94.34 -17.92 -5.48
C LYS A 1105 -95.79 -17.60 -5.82
N LYS A 1106 -96.28 -18.13 -6.93
CA LYS A 1106 -97.70 -18.14 -7.28
C LYS A 1106 -98.31 -19.48 -6.88
N VAL A 1107 -99.25 -19.47 -5.93
CA VAL A 1107 -99.98 -20.67 -5.51
C VAL A 1107 -101.37 -20.61 -6.13
N GLY A 1108 -101.70 -21.60 -6.94
CA GLY A 1108 -102.99 -21.69 -7.63
C GLY A 1108 -104.15 -22.04 -6.68
N GLU A 1109 -105.39 -21.83 -7.15
CA GLU A 1109 -106.61 -22.07 -6.35
C GLU A 1109 -106.73 -23.52 -5.82
N GLU A 1110 -106.24 -24.52 -6.57
CA GLU A 1110 -106.25 -25.93 -6.16
C GLU A 1110 -105.30 -26.22 -4.97
N GLU A 1111 -104.10 -25.64 -4.97
CA GLU A 1111 -103.09 -25.85 -3.92
C GLU A 1111 -103.39 -25.03 -2.67
N ALA A 1112 -103.93 -23.83 -2.83
CA ALA A 1112 -104.26 -22.92 -1.73
C ALA A 1112 -105.49 -23.35 -0.90
N LYS A 1113 -106.24 -24.38 -1.33
CA LYS A 1113 -107.55 -24.77 -0.75
C LYS A 1113 -108.47 -23.55 -0.52
N GLY A 1114 -108.45 -22.60 -1.46
CA GLY A 1114 -109.04 -21.26 -1.30
C GLY A 1114 -108.83 -20.38 -2.54
N SER A 1115 -108.77 -19.05 -2.35
CA SER A 1115 -108.34 -18.14 -3.43
C SER A 1115 -106.83 -18.25 -3.59
N GLY A 1116 -106.36 -18.36 -4.84
CA GLY A 1116 -104.93 -18.38 -5.13
C GLY A 1116 -104.26 -17.09 -4.66
N TYR A 1117 -102.98 -17.17 -4.32
CA TYR A 1117 -102.21 -16.04 -3.81
C TYR A 1117 -100.81 -16.02 -4.38
N THR A 1118 -100.23 -14.82 -4.46
CA THR A 1118 -98.81 -14.61 -4.75
C THR A 1118 -98.15 -14.05 -3.52
N VAL A 1119 -97.01 -14.61 -3.13
CA VAL A 1119 -96.15 -14.08 -2.06
C VAL A 1119 -94.72 -13.99 -2.58
N GLY A 1120 -93.99 -12.95 -2.21
CA GLY A 1120 -92.65 -12.75 -2.72
C GLY A 1120 -91.84 -11.73 -1.92
N VAL A 1121 -90.60 -11.56 -2.36
CA VAL A 1121 -89.63 -10.63 -1.79
C VAL A 1121 -88.92 -9.85 -2.90
N ASP A 1122 -88.82 -8.54 -2.70
CA ASP A 1122 -87.94 -7.65 -3.44
C ASP A 1122 -86.66 -7.44 -2.61
N ILE A 1123 -85.51 -7.63 -3.25
CA ILE A 1123 -84.19 -7.46 -2.66
C ILE A 1123 -83.46 -6.41 -3.48
N SER A 1124 -83.01 -5.33 -2.84
CA SER A 1124 -82.25 -4.28 -3.51
C SER A 1124 -81.19 -3.67 -2.61
N GLY A 1125 -80.10 -3.16 -3.19
CA GLY A 1125 -79.00 -2.55 -2.43
C GLY A 1125 -77.64 -3.07 -2.86
N LEU A 1126 -76.58 -2.70 -2.15
CA LEU A 1126 -75.26 -3.30 -2.35
C LEU A 1126 -75.23 -4.66 -1.62
N VAL A 1127 -74.41 -5.62 -2.07
CA VAL A 1127 -74.30 -6.94 -1.40
C VAL A 1127 -74.02 -6.83 0.11
N GLN A 1128 -73.25 -5.83 0.52
CA GLN A 1128 -72.95 -5.57 1.94
C GLN A 1128 -74.06 -4.81 2.71
N ASP A 1129 -75.04 -4.23 2.02
CA ASP A 1129 -76.17 -3.46 2.60
C ASP A 1129 -77.45 -3.72 1.79
N LEU A 1130 -77.96 -4.95 1.92
CA LEU A 1130 -79.17 -5.41 1.22
C LEU A 1130 -80.44 -5.03 1.99
N GLN A 1131 -81.42 -4.50 1.26
CA GLN A 1131 -82.75 -4.20 1.76
C GLN A 1131 -83.75 -5.22 1.23
N TYR A 1132 -84.59 -5.75 2.12
CA TYR A 1132 -85.60 -6.76 1.83
C TYR A 1132 -87.00 -6.16 2.00
N HIS A 1133 -87.86 -6.31 1.01
CA HIS A 1133 -89.25 -5.87 1.05
C HIS A 1133 -90.19 -7.00 0.66
N LEU A 1134 -91.03 -7.46 1.59
CA LEU A 1134 -92.00 -8.53 1.36
C LEU A 1134 -93.25 -7.98 0.65
N PHE A 1135 -93.83 -8.76 -0.26
CA PHE A 1135 -95.07 -8.39 -0.96
C PHE A 1135 -96.00 -9.59 -1.15
N SER A 1136 -97.29 -9.30 -1.32
CA SER A 1136 -98.31 -10.31 -1.59
C SER A 1136 -99.48 -9.78 -2.40
N ASP A 1137 -100.16 -10.67 -3.11
CA ASP A 1137 -101.42 -10.41 -3.81
C ASP A 1137 -102.40 -11.58 -3.58
N PRO A 1138 -103.51 -11.39 -2.82
CA PRO A 1138 -103.92 -10.15 -2.16
C PRO A 1138 -103.00 -9.75 -0.99
N SER A 1139 -103.01 -8.47 -0.61
CA SER A 1139 -102.13 -7.91 0.45
C SER A 1139 -102.32 -8.60 1.80
N MET A 1140 -101.20 -9.05 2.39
CA MET A 1140 -101.06 -9.68 3.71
C MET A 1140 -100.07 -8.88 4.58
N ASP A 1141 -100.07 -9.11 5.90
CA ASP A 1141 -99.06 -8.58 6.81
C ASP A 1141 -97.72 -9.32 6.63
N ASP A 1142 -96.58 -8.66 6.84
CA ASP A 1142 -95.23 -9.20 6.60
C ASP A 1142 -94.97 -10.56 7.29
N THR A 1143 -95.46 -10.75 8.51
CA THR A 1143 -95.36 -12.04 9.24
C THR A 1143 -96.19 -13.15 8.61
N GLU A 1144 -97.31 -12.81 7.97
CA GLU A 1144 -98.16 -13.77 7.25
C GLU A 1144 -97.53 -14.09 5.87
N ILE A 1145 -96.95 -13.11 5.18
CA ILE A 1145 -96.16 -13.32 3.95
C ILE A 1145 -94.98 -14.26 4.24
N LEU A 1146 -94.24 -14.00 5.32
CA LEU A 1146 -93.10 -14.82 5.75
C LEU A 1146 -93.53 -16.24 6.14
N SER A 1147 -94.67 -16.39 6.83
CA SER A 1147 -95.27 -17.70 7.13
C SER A 1147 -95.60 -18.47 5.86
N MET A 1148 -96.23 -17.84 4.88
CA MET A 1148 -96.56 -18.46 3.59
C MET A 1148 -95.29 -18.81 2.78
N MET A 1149 -94.23 -18.02 2.85
CA MET A 1149 -92.97 -18.29 2.16
C MET A 1149 -92.17 -19.44 2.80
N ILE A 1150 -92.01 -19.44 4.13
CA ILE A 1150 -91.15 -20.39 4.86
C ILE A 1150 -91.90 -21.67 5.25
N VAL A 1151 -93.13 -21.57 5.78
CA VAL A 1151 -93.89 -22.69 6.37
C VAL A 1151 -95.19 -23.03 5.60
N GLY A 1152 -95.67 -22.15 4.70
CA GLY A 1152 -96.54 -22.50 3.54
C GLY A 1152 -97.98 -22.69 3.85
N HIS A 1153 -98.33 -22.35 5.07
CA HIS A 1153 -99.67 -22.12 5.51
C HIS A 1153 -99.66 -20.88 6.40
N SER A 1154 -100.86 -20.43 6.69
CA SER A 1154 -101.11 -19.32 7.61
C SER A 1154 -100.48 -19.57 8.97
N LEU A 1155 -100.04 -18.51 9.63
CA LEU A 1155 -99.52 -18.52 11.00
C LEU A 1155 -100.56 -19.07 12.00
N ALA A 1156 -101.85 -18.97 11.67
CA ALA A 1156 -102.92 -19.53 12.48
C ALA A 1156 -102.88 -21.07 12.60
N ASN A 1157 -102.15 -21.76 11.71
CA ASN A 1157 -102.08 -23.22 11.63
C ASN A 1157 -100.68 -23.78 11.93
N SER A 1158 -99.73 -22.96 12.38
CA SER A 1158 -98.36 -23.41 12.68
C SER A 1158 -98.24 -24.06 14.07
N SER A 1159 -97.47 -25.14 14.13
CA SER A 1159 -97.04 -25.80 15.36
C SER A 1159 -96.02 -24.97 16.16
N GLU A 1160 -95.81 -25.27 17.45
CA GLU A 1160 -94.84 -24.56 18.31
C GLU A 1160 -93.40 -24.60 17.76
N GLU A 1161 -92.98 -25.68 17.09
CA GLU A 1161 -91.67 -25.78 16.42
C GLU A 1161 -91.57 -24.85 15.19
N GLU A 1162 -92.64 -24.74 14.40
CA GLU A 1162 -92.71 -23.85 13.24
C GLU A 1162 -92.76 -22.38 13.65
N GLY A 1163 -93.39 -22.07 14.79
CA GLY A 1163 -93.42 -20.72 15.38
C GLY A 1163 -92.03 -20.19 15.76
N ASN A 1164 -91.17 -21.04 16.33
CA ASN A 1164 -89.78 -20.68 16.66
C ASN A 1164 -88.93 -20.42 15.41
N LEU A 1165 -89.16 -21.17 14.33
CA LEU A 1165 -88.48 -20.97 13.03
C LEU A 1165 -88.89 -19.64 12.38
N LEU A 1166 -90.17 -19.28 12.49
CA LEU A 1166 -90.72 -18.00 12.03
C LEU A 1166 -90.20 -16.80 12.82
N GLU A 1167 -90.01 -16.95 14.13
CA GLU A 1167 -89.46 -15.90 14.98
C GLU A 1167 -87.96 -15.65 14.70
N ALA A 1168 -87.18 -16.73 14.49
CA ALA A 1168 -85.78 -16.61 14.05
C ALA A 1168 -85.66 -15.92 12.68
N ALA A 1169 -86.50 -16.29 11.72
CA ALA A 1169 -86.52 -15.67 10.39
C ALA A 1169 -86.91 -14.18 10.43
N ALA A 1170 -87.86 -13.79 11.29
CA ALA A 1170 -88.26 -12.39 11.46
C ALA A 1170 -87.16 -11.50 12.07
N VAL A 1171 -86.29 -12.07 12.91
CA VAL A 1171 -85.13 -11.38 13.48
C VAL A 1171 -84.03 -11.20 12.43
N THR A 1172 -83.72 -12.23 11.63
CA THR A 1172 -82.71 -12.15 10.56
C THR A 1172 -83.10 -11.18 9.44
N LEU A 1173 -84.39 -11.05 9.15
CA LEU A 1173 -84.91 -10.12 8.13
C LEU A 1173 -85.15 -8.69 8.67
N GLY A 1174 -84.84 -8.41 9.94
CA GLY A 1174 -84.97 -7.08 10.54
C GLY A 1174 -86.41 -6.62 10.80
N LEU A 1175 -87.40 -7.54 10.80
CA LEU A 1175 -88.83 -7.23 10.86
C LEU A 1175 -89.37 -7.07 12.31
N LYS A 1176 -88.57 -7.40 13.34
CA LYS A 1176 -88.92 -7.26 14.77
C LYS A 1176 -87.82 -6.49 15.51
N GLY A 1177 -88.15 -5.31 16.06
CA GLY A 1177 -87.20 -4.48 16.82
C GLY A 1177 -86.67 -5.20 18.05
N SER A 1178 -85.36 -5.44 18.09
CA SER A 1178 -84.67 -6.31 19.06
C SER A 1178 -84.24 -5.64 20.38
N THR A 1179 -84.87 -4.53 20.81
CA THR A 1179 -84.33 -3.68 21.89
C THR A 1179 -85.15 -3.52 23.18
N ASP A 1180 -86.43 -3.92 23.25
CA ASP A 1180 -87.28 -3.58 24.42
C ASP A 1180 -87.53 -4.72 25.44
N PHE A 1181 -87.14 -5.97 25.17
CA PHE A 1181 -87.46 -7.10 26.06
C PHE A 1181 -86.39 -7.40 27.14
N ILE A 1182 -85.11 -7.08 26.89
CA ILE A 1182 -83.99 -7.47 27.79
C ILE A 1182 -83.72 -6.45 28.91
N GLN A 1183 -84.05 -5.16 28.73
CA GLN A 1183 -83.91 -4.16 29.81
C GLN A 1183 -84.91 -4.33 30.97
N GLY A 1184 -86.05 -5.01 30.76
CA GLY A 1184 -87.05 -5.25 31.80
C GLY A 1184 -86.64 -6.29 32.86
N LEU A 1185 -85.86 -7.31 32.48
CA LEU A 1185 -85.48 -8.43 33.34
C LEU A 1185 -84.25 -8.14 34.23
N GLY A 1186 -83.32 -7.29 33.76
CA GLY A 1186 -82.12 -6.90 34.52
C GLY A 1186 -82.41 -6.07 35.79
N SER A 1187 -83.59 -5.43 35.88
CA SER A 1187 -83.96 -4.59 37.03
C SER A 1187 -84.56 -5.34 38.22
N MET A 1188 -84.93 -6.62 38.04
CA MET A 1188 -85.56 -7.46 39.08
C MET A 1188 -84.63 -8.50 39.70
N LEU A 1189 -83.46 -8.74 39.11
CA LEU A 1189 -82.46 -9.70 39.58
C LEU A 1189 -81.20 -8.95 40.03
N LEU A 1190 -80.64 -9.31 41.19
CA LEU A 1190 -79.39 -8.72 41.72
C LEU A 1190 -78.16 -9.30 40.99
N ILE A 1191 -78.06 -9.11 39.68
CA ILE A 1191 -76.95 -9.56 38.83
C ILE A 1191 -76.38 -8.35 38.08
N ASP A 1192 -75.06 -8.32 37.89
CA ASP A 1192 -74.36 -7.15 37.36
C ASP A 1192 -74.10 -7.25 35.85
N ASP A 1193 -74.18 -8.47 35.31
CA ASP A 1193 -73.92 -8.76 33.90
C ASP A 1193 -74.94 -9.79 33.40
N LEU A 1194 -75.75 -9.42 32.41
CA LEU A 1194 -76.75 -10.29 31.78
C LEU A 1194 -76.84 -9.91 30.31
N HIS A 1195 -76.25 -10.72 29.45
CA HIS A 1195 -76.29 -10.53 28.01
C HIS A 1195 -76.27 -11.89 27.30
N LEU A 1196 -76.69 -11.87 26.04
CA LEU A 1196 -76.54 -13.02 25.14
C LEU A 1196 -75.25 -12.79 24.34
N GLU A 1197 -74.33 -13.72 24.44
CA GLU A 1197 -73.07 -13.71 23.70
C GLU A 1197 -73.09 -14.86 22.69
N GLY A 1198 -72.76 -14.58 21.44
CA GLY A 1198 -72.75 -15.58 20.37
C GLY A 1198 -72.65 -14.97 18.98
N SER A 1199 -71.94 -15.68 18.10
CA SER A 1199 -71.91 -15.35 16.66
C SER A 1199 -73.11 -15.97 15.94
N SER A 1200 -73.36 -15.57 14.70
CA SER A 1200 -74.49 -16.00 13.84
C SER A 1200 -74.50 -17.49 13.44
N THR A 1201 -73.81 -18.36 14.19
CA THR A 1201 -73.78 -19.82 14.00
C THR A 1201 -74.70 -20.51 15.00
N LYS A 1202 -75.34 -21.62 14.58
CA LYS A 1202 -76.41 -22.32 15.31
C LYS A 1202 -75.99 -23.03 16.62
N GLU A 1203 -74.72 -23.00 17.02
CA GLU A 1203 -74.23 -23.83 18.13
C GLU A 1203 -73.61 -23.06 19.32
N ASN A 1204 -73.43 -21.74 19.24
CA ASN A 1204 -72.71 -20.96 20.27
C ASN A 1204 -73.45 -19.69 20.73
N VAL A 1205 -74.77 -19.76 20.90
CA VAL A 1205 -75.49 -18.71 21.64
C VAL A 1205 -75.51 -19.09 23.11
N SER A 1206 -74.76 -18.33 23.90
CA SER A 1206 -74.65 -18.51 25.35
C SER A 1206 -75.33 -17.37 26.06
N LEU A 1207 -76.17 -17.71 27.05
CA LEU A 1207 -76.67 -16.73 28.01
C LEU A 1207 -75.61 -16.58 29.11
N VAL A 1208 -75.00 -15.41 29.17
CA VAL A 1208 -74.01 -15.05 30.18
C VAL A 1208 -74.75 -14.42 31.35
N VAL A 1209 -74.64 -15.05 32.52
CA VAL A 1209 -75.21 -14.52 33.78
C VAL A 1209 -74.09 -14.34 34.79
N GLY A 1210 -73.76 -13.09 35.09
CA GLY A 1210 -72.63 -12.71 35.91
C GLY A 1210 -72.97 -11.81 37.09
N LYS A 1211 -72.26 -12.02 38.19
CA LYS A 1211 -72.29 -11.11 39.34
C LYS A 1211 -70.90 -10.85 39.86
N ARG A 1212 -70.61 -9.57 40.10
CA ARG A 1212 -69.37 -9.14 40.72
C ARG A 1212 -69.56 -9.16 42.25
N VAL A 1213 -69.14 -10.25 42.86
CA VAL A 1213 -69.34 -10.53 44.30
C VAL A 1213 -68.52 -9.58 45.18
N THR A 1214 -67.33 -9.17 44.74
CA THR A 1214 -66.52 -8.11 45.35
C THR A 1214 -65.87 -7.26 44.26
N LYS A 1215 -65.23 -6.13 44.60
CA LYS A 1215 -64.49 -5.32 43.61
C LYS A 1215 -63.45 -6.12 42.81
N ASP A 1216 -62.95 -7.21 43.39
CA ASP A 1216 -61.85 -8.01 42.85
C ASP A 1216 -62.32 -9.44 42.47
N LEU A 1217 -63.60 -9.82 42.67
CA LEU A 1217 -64.12 -11.17 42.40
C LEU A 1217 -65.37 -11.12 41.52
N TYR A 1218 -65.28 -11.69 40.32
CA TYR A 1218 -66.39 -11.88 39.38
C TYR A 1218 -66.70 -13.36 39.24
N ILE A 1219 -67.99 -13.72 39.30
CA ILE A 1219 -68.48 -15.06 39.08
C ILE A 1219 -69.52 -15.01 37.97
N GLY A 1220 -69.26 -15.74 36.89
CA GLY A 1220 -70.13 -15.89 35.73
C GLY A 1220 -70.53 -17.33 35.52
N TYR A 1221 -71.73 -17.53 35.01
CA TYR A 1221 -72.19 -18.83 34.54
C TYR A 1221 -72.73 -18.67 33.12
N ASP A 1222 -72.04 -19.31 32.18
CA ASP A 1222 -72.33 -19.24 30.76
C ASP A 1222 -73.08 -20.49 30.37
N ILE A 1223 -74.34 -20.34 29.96
CA ILE A 1223 -75.17 -21.47 29.54
C ILE A 1223 -75.30 -21.43 28.03
N ASN A 1224 -74.66 -22.37 27.34
CA ASN A 1224 -74.89 -22.57 25.92
C ASN A 1224 -76.33 -23.10 25.73
N MET A 1225 -77.16 -22.34 25.02
CA MET A 1225 -78.59 -22.60 24.89
C MET A 1225 -78.91 -23.84 24.05
N PHE A 1226 -77.98 -24.32 23.22
CA PHE A 1226 -78.18 -25.44 22.31
C PHE A 1226 -77.57 -26.75 22.81
N SER A 1227 -76.37 -26.72 23.37
CA SER A 1227 -75.71 -27.92 23.90
C SER A 1227 -76.16 -28.26 25.33
N GLN A 1228 -76.87 -27.35 26.01
CA GLN A 1228 -77.23 -27.40 27.44
C GLN A 1228 -76.02 -27.59 28.37
N GLN A 1229 -74.81 -27.30 27.87
CA GLN A 1229 -73.59 -27.38 28.67
C GLN A 1229 -73.35 -26.02 29.31
N GLY A 1230 -73.18 -26.05 30.63
CA GLY A 1230 -72.89 -24.86 31.42
C GLY A 1230 -71.40 -24.78 31.74
N GLU A 1231 -70.85 -23.58 31.59
CA GLU A 1231 -69.48 -23.27 31.97
C GLU A 1231 -69.51 -22.30 33.15
N PHE A 1232 -68.89 -22.72 34.25
CA PHE A 1232 -68.77 -21.88 35.45
C PHE A 1232 -67.42 -21.17 35.43
N ARG A 1233 -67.47 -19.84 35.49
CA ARG A 1233 -66.31 -18.97 35.39
C ARG A 1233 -66.12 -18.18 36.68
N VAL A 1234 -64.91 -18.22 37.23
CA VAL A 1234 -64.53 -17.39 38.38
C VAL A 1234 -63.28 -16.61 38.02
N ARG A 1235 -63.38 -15.28 38.05
CA ARG A 1235 -62.25 -14.40 37.87
C ARG A 1235 -61.95 -13.65 39.16
N TYR A 1236 -60.71 -13.76 39.64
CA TYR A 1236 -60.21 -13.02 40.78
C TYR A 1236 -59.04 -12.12 40.37
N ASP A 1237 -59.21 -10.82 40.56
CA ASP A 1237 -58.18 -9.81 40.32
C ASP A 1237 -57.20 -9.76 41.51
N LEU A 1238 -55.94 -10.11 41.26
CA LEU A 1238 -54.87 -10.14 42.26
C LEU A 1238 -54.19 -8.77 42.42
N LYS A 1239 -54.62 -7.76 41.65
CA LYS A 1239 -54.10 -6.37 41.57
C LYS A 1239 -52.74 -6.27 40.89
N LYS A 1240 -52.38 -5.04 40.51
CA LYS A 1240 -51.17 -4.69 39.72
C LYS A 1240 -51.13 -5.38 38.35
N GLY A 1241 -52.29 -5.56 37.73
CA GLY A 1241 -52.40 -6.14 36.39
C GLY A 1241 -52.56 -7.66 36.35
N PHE A 1242 -52.39 -8.37 37.46
CA PHE A 1242 -52.52 -9.82 37.50
C PHE A 1242 -53.95 -10.24 37.89
N SER A 1243 -54.56 -11.15 37.13
CA SER A 1243 -55.83 -11.79 37.49
C SER A 1243 -55.79 -13.27 37.19
N VAL A 1244 -56.47 -14.07 38.01
CA VAL A 1244 -56.66 -15.50 37.78
C VAL A 1244 -58.08 -15.73 37.33
N GLU A 1245 -58.25 -16.41 36.20
CA GLU A 1245 -59.55 -16.83 35.71
C GLU A 1245 -59.59 -18.36 35.68
N THR A 1246 -60.60 -18.94 36.30
CA THR A 1246 -60.83 -20.38 36.25
C THR A 1246 -62.15 -20.64 35.57
N HIS A 1247 -62.14 -21.62 34.67
CA HIS A 1247 -63.34 -22.09 34.00
C HIS A 1247 -63.51 -23.58 34.24
N SER A 1248 -64.75 -23.99 34.48
CA SER A 1248 -65.12 -25.36 34.78
C SER A 1248 -66.37 -25.71 34.01
N SER A 1249 -66.24 -26.67 33.09
CA SER A 1249 -67.33 -27.32 32.38
C SER A 1249 -67.38 -28.82 32.73
N SER A 1250 -68.36 -29.55 32.21
CA SER A 1250 -68.43 -31.00 32.36
C SER A 1250 -67.37 -31.77 31.56
N GLN A 1251 -66.68 -31.12 30.61
CA GLN A 1251 -65.67 -31.74 29.73
C GLN A 1251 -64.24 -31.31 30.04
N SER A 1252 -64.04 -30.10 30.58
CA SER A 1252 -62.72 -29.56 30.89
C SER A 1252 -62.76 -28.63 32.11
N THR A 1253 -61.68 -28.63 32.88
CA THR A 1253 -61.43 -27.66 33.95
C THR A 1253 -60.06 -27.04 33.71
N GLY A 1254 -60.00 -25.71 33.65
CA GLY A 1254 -58.80 -24.95 33.36
C GLY A 1254 -58.65 -23.74 34.29
N ALA A 1255 -57.42 -23.27 34.43
CA ALA A 1255 -57.09 -22.08 35.21
C ALA A 1255 -56.03 -21.28 34.47
N ASP A 1256 -56.38 -20.05 34.11
CA ASP A 1256 -55.54 -19.10 33.40
C ASP A 1256 -55.04 -18.01 34.36
N PHE A 1257 -53.75 -17.71 34.26
CA PHE A 1257 -53.12 -16.62 35.00
C PHE A 1257 -52.81 -15.49 34.02
N LEU A 1258 -53.60 -14.43 34.08
CA LEU A 1258 -53.59 -13.32 33.13
C LEU A 1258 -52.81 -12.15 33.71
N TYR A 1259 -51.91 -11.56 32.93
CA TYR A 1259 -51.23 -10.30 33.26
C TYR A 1259 -51.57 -9.24 32.21
N SER A 1260 -52.09 -8.11 32.66
CA SER A 1260 -52.47 -6.96 31.86
C SER A 1260 -51.74 -5.71 32.38
N PHE A 1261 -51.20 -4.90 31.49
CA PHE A 1261 -50.63 -3.60 31.83
C PHE A 1261 -51.21 -2.57 30.85
N GLU A 1262 -51.75 -1.49 31.37
CA GLU A 1262 -52.13 -0.34 30.55
C GLU A 1262 -50.87 0.46 30.18
N LYS A 1263 -50.82 0.95 28.95
CA LYS A 1263 -49.74 1.80 28.45
C LYS A 1263 -50.15 3.26 28.49
#